data_AF-A0A972IGW3-F1
#
_entry.id   AF-A0A972IGW3-F1
#
_cell.length_a   1.000
_cell.length_b   1.000
_cell.length_c   1.000
_cell.angle_alpha   90.00
_cell.angle_beta   90.00
_cell.angle_gamma   90.00
#
_symmetry.space_group_name_H-M   'P 1'
#
loop_
_entity.id
_entity.type
_entity.pdbx_description
1 polymer ?
#
loop_
_entity_poly.entity_id
_entity_poly.type
_entity_poly.pdbx_seq_one_letter_code
_entity_poly.pdbx_strand_id
1 'polypeptide(L)'
;MRCWLPGVARNSIPLLIALIWPAGSLAGDWPMWRYDAGHTAAAPHDLPGELRLEWVRQYPPRQPVWDDPLNQDMMPYDRIFEPVVAAGRMFLAFNEADKVVALDARDGSELWTFFTDGPVRFSPVVYEDAVLVASDDGCLYCLSAADGDLRWRFRGGPSERKIIGNGRVISSWPARGGPVAAGGTVYFAASIWPLMGTFIYALDAATGQVRWVNDGTSADYQKQPHSAPAFAGVAPQGQLAVSGDLLLVPGGRTLPAAFDRHCGELKFFNFGNKGEGGSFVAAEDGRAFVHTRRRGTMALDLPGGGATKLRVNEPVLARGVLYTARDGAKTGKAETPPTIEAYSREHRKLWEIAADGRGDLIRAGGRLYAAGAETITAIDLPEGDEKPRIAWSLPAAGQVVRLLAAANRLFAVTLDGRILAFGAEPGEVETIADPPRPSPLAAEAAAEAEKLLAATGQRQGYALWFGVDDGQLLEAVARASELHLVAVDERAEKIAALRRRLDRAGLYGTRIALAVGDPERFMAPPYIANLVVISRSIAPRLGDPRILSQVFESVRPYGGRLWAPGGEQLAAALAAAKLPGARLEAHGANAVITRQGPLPGAADWTHLYGDVANTVKSNDRRVKLPLGVLWFGGISNLDILPRHGHGPSQQVVGGRLFIQGINCLSALDVYTGRVLWKREFPDLGTFQVYYDETYAETPLSTAYNQVHLPGANARGTNFVAVAEGVYLVIGGRCLLLDAARGETLREFVLPEEGGQSPDWGYIGVYEDLLLAGVGFADYSKRLGYEYEPAGKRGLAWSPDRSASRALMAFDRHSGEPRWRVPADQSFLHNGIVAGGGRIYLLDKLPKRVEEQNRRRGDSGATGHRLLAIAAETGEPLWQSGDAFGTWLSYAGEHDLLIQAGSAAADRSPDEVGKGMAVYRAGEGSVVWHNAELSYVGPCMIHGDALITNATSYRESKGAFQLADGSPVTVADPVTGEQTPWRFVRTYGCNTAVASEHLLTFRSGAAGFYDLASHSGTGNFGGFKSGCSSNLIIADGVLSAPDYTRTCTCAYQNQTSLALVPMPENEIWTYNLFGQPGDARSEVRRIGINLGAPGDRLADNGTLWVNHPPDDGSSPHVPVEIGGESRPFCGHSARIAGDLAWVAASGVEGLRQLTVRLVVPAKSELGAAEPESKPEGEADQSAAAAAPLPATVRLVFSEPDPKVQAGERVFDVALQGKVVIRRLDVVAKAEGPLRSLVETCSGVLLGDRLQIELVPHGNAAPILCGVEVIRP
;
A
#
# COMPACT_ATOMS: atom_id res chain seq x y z
N MET A 1 -7.50 26.86 -56.55
CA MET A 1 -7.55 27.31 -57.97
C MET A 1 -9.00 27.54 -58.37
N ARG A 2 -9.24 28.60 -59.16
CA ARG A 2 -10.55 29.14 -59.58
C ARG A 2 -11.09 28.47 -60.87
N CYS A 3 -12.42 28.52 -61.03
CA CYS A 3 -13.20 28.66 -62.30
C CYS A 3 -13.29 27.45 -63.27
N TRP A 4 -14.31 27.20 -64.12
CA TRP A 4 -15.74 27.60 -64.36
C TRP A 4 -16.13 26.95 -65.74
N LEU A 5 -17.20 26.14 -65.93
CA LEU A 5 -18.52 26.40 -66.62
C LEU A 5 -18.81 25.31 -67.71
N PRO A 6 -19.96 25.26 -68.44
CA PRO A 6 -21.41 25.35 -68.11
C PRO A 6 -22.32 24.34 -68.88
N GLY A 7 -23.66 24.30 -68.64
CA GLY A 7 -24.60 23.71 -69.63
C GLY A 7 -26.05 23.37 -69.24
N VAL A 8 -26.88 24.39 -68.95
CA VAL A 8 -28.33 24.62 -69.29
C VAL A 8 -29.31 23.42 -69.51
N ALA A 9 -30.43 23.36 -68.75
CA ALA A 9 -31.81 23.66 -69.21
C ALA A 9 -32.88 23.44 -68.11
N ARG A 10 -33.82 24.39 -68.00
CA ARG A 10 -34.97 24.44 -67.08
C ARG A 10 -36.16 23.63 -67.61
N ASN A 11 -36.92 22.99 -66.71
CA ASN A 11 -38.39 23.06 -66.71
C ASN A 11 -38.98 22.60 -65.37
N SER A 12 -40.03 23.31 -64.97
CA SER A 12 -40.61 23.38 -63.63
C SER A 12 -41.78 22.41 -63.44
N ILE A 13 -41.82 21.65 -62.32
CA ILE A 13 -43.02 21.00 -61.77
C ILE A 13 -42.91 21.05 -60.22
N PRO A 14 -43.97 21.41 -59.47
CA PRO A 14 -43.89 21.58 -58.02
C PRO A 14 -43.90 20.21 -57.34
N LEU A 15 -42.85 19.89 -56.59
CA LEU A 15 -42.85 18.73 -55.68
C LEU A 15 -42.90 19.24 -54.23
N LEU A 16 -43.88 18.73 -53.49
CA LEU A 16 -44.02 18.95 -52.05
C LEU A 16 -42.68 18.73 -51.33
N ILE A 17 -42.23 19.75 -50.61
CA ILE A 17 -41.20 19.59 -49.59
C ILE A 17 -41.86 18.85 -48.42
N ALA A 18 -41.78 17.52 -48.42
CA ALA A 18 -41.81 16.77 -47.19
C ALA A 18 -40.49 17.07 -46.48
N LEU A 19 -40.53 17.98 -45.51
CA LEU A 19 -39.51 18.10 -44.47
C LEU A 19 -39.46 16.75 -43.72
N ILE A 20 -38.64 15.83 -44.22
CA ILE A 20 -38.12 14.74 -43.42
C ILE A 20 -37.16 15.42 -42.46
N TRP A 21 -37.67 15.83 -41.29
CA TRP A 21 -36.81 15.94 -40.12
C TRP A 21 -36.13 14.58 -39.99
N PRO A 22 -34.79 14.49 -39.97
CA PRO A 22 -34.20 13.34 -39.33
C PRO A 22 -34.70 13.41 -37.90
N ALA A 23 -35.50 12.43 -37.49
CA ALA A 23 -35.66 12.13 -36.09
C ALA A 23 -34.25 11.80 -35.61
N GLY A 24 -33.51 12.81 -35.15
CA GLY A 24 -32.33 12.61 -34.37
C GLY A 24 -32.78 11.78 -33.18
N SER A 25 -32.43 10.50 -33.19
CA SER A 25 -32.42 9.74 -31.96
C SER A 25 -31.49 10.49 -31.02
N LEU A 26 -32.06 11.28 -30.11
CA LEU A 26 -31.32 11.78 -28.96
C LEU A 26 -30.76 10.53 -28.29
N ALA A 27 -29.46 10.28 -28.46
CA ALA A 27 -28.75 9.28 -27.70
C ALA A 27 -28.96 9.67 -26.24
N GLY A 28 -29.69 8.86 -25.48
CA GLY A 28 -29.89 9.12 -24.07
C GLY A 28 -28.58 8.85 -23.33
N ASP A 29 -27.93 9.90 -22.83
CA ASP A 29 -26.71 9.79 -22.03
C ASP A 29 -26.95 9.00 -20.73
N TRP A 30 -25.87 8.42 -20.20
CA TRP A 30 -25.79 7.86 -18.86
C TRP A 30 -24.50 8.34 -18.19
N PRO A 31 -24.45 9.62 -17.79
CA PRO A 31 -23.20 10.32 -17.50
C PRO A 31 -22.53 9.90 -16.19
N MET A 32 -23.26 9.24 -15.28
CA MET A 32 -22.77 8.85 -13.96
C MET A 32 -23.23 7.43 -13.61
N TRP A 33 -22.50 6.77 -12.70
CA TRP A 33 -23.02 5.54 -12.08
C TRP A 33 -24.41 5.81 -11.49
N ARG A 34 -25.36 4.89 -11.74
CA ARG A 34 -26.77 5.05 -11.33
C ARG A 34 -27.47 6.27 -11.95
N TYR A 35 -27.10 6.61 -13.19
CA TYR A 35 -27.64 7.67 -14.06
C TYR A 35 -27.20 9.08 -13.67
N ASP A 36 -27.35 9.43 -12.39
CA ASP A 36 -27.03 10.73 -11.83
C ASP A 36 -26.44 10.58 -10.41
N ALA A 37 -25.92 11.67 -9.86
CA ALA A 37 -25.41 11.70 -8.48
C ALA A 37 -26.51 11.37 -7.43
N GLY A 38 -27.79 11.54 -7.77
CA GLY A 38 -28.91 11.17 -6.90
C GLY A 38 -29.23 9.68 -6.88
N HIS A 39 -28.54 8.89 -7.70
CA HIS A 39 -28.73 7.45 -7.87
C HIS A 39 -30.16 7.05 -8.26
N THR A 40 -30.83 7.87 -9.08
CA THR A 40 -32.17 7.54 -9.59
C THR A 40 -32.19 6.23 -10.36
N ALA A 41 -31.08 5.91 -11.05
CA ALA A 41 -30.86 4.75 -11.91
C ALA A 41 -31.98 4.51 -12.92
N ALA A 42 -32.53 5.61 -13.43
CA ALA A 42 -33.60 5.59 -14.40
C ALA A 42 -33.38 6.64 -15.48
N ALA A 43 -33.49 6.23 -16.74
CA ALA A 43 -33.70 7.15 -17.84
C ALA A 43 -35.02 7.93 -17.63
N PRO A 44 -35.20 9.13 -18.21
CA PRO A 44 -36.26 10.08 -17.82
C PRO A 44 -37.68 9.68 -18.28
N HIS A 45 -37.90 8.45 -18.74
CA HIS A 45 -39.18 7.95 -19.23
C HIS A 45 -39.87 7.06 -18.18
N ASP A 46 -41.20 7.09 -18.15
CA ASP A 46 -41.97 6.14 -17.36
C ASP A 46 -41.80 4.71 -17.89
N LEU A 47 -41.75 3.75 -16.96
CA LEU A 47 -41.88 2.34 -17.31
C LEU A 47 -43.35 2.01 -17.61
N PRO A 48 -43.61 0.97 -18.44
CA PRO A 48 -44.95 0.44 -18.65
C PRO A 48 -45.70 0.17 -17.34
N GLY A 49 -47.03 0.35 -17.38
CA GLY A 49 -47.89 0.21 -16.19
C GLY A 49 -47.80 -1.17 -15.53
N GLU A 50 -47.70 -2.22 -16.35
CA GLU A 50 -47.45 -3.61 -15.97
C GLU A 50 -46.15 -4.10 -16.64
N LEU A 51 -45.39 -4.91 -15.92
CA LEU A 51 -44.12 -5.48 -16.39
C LEU A 51 -44.16 -7.00 -16.29
N ARG A 52 -43.55 -7.67 -17.28
CA ARG A 52 -43.40 -9.12 -17.36
C ARG A 52 -41.95 -9.45 -17.68
N LEU A 53 -41.45 -10.56 -17.13
CA LEU A 53 -40.11 -11.05 -17.45
C LEU A 53 -40.05 -11.40 -18.95
N GLU A 54 -39.11 -10.81 -19.68
CA GLU A 54 -38.92 -11.02 -21.13
C GLU A 54 -37.73 -11.94 -21.39
N TRP A 55 -36.60 -11.73 -20.69
CA TRP A 55 -35.40 -12.57 -20.83
C TRP A 55 -34.55 -12.58 -19.56
N VAL A 56 -33.68 -13.59 -19.47
CA VAL A 56 -32.67 -13.75 -18.41
C VAL A 56 -31.31 -13.97 -19.04
N ARG A 57 -30.31 -13.19 -18.64
CA ARG A 57 -28.89 -13.42 -18.97
C ARG A 57 -28.18 -14.00 -17.75
N GLN A 58 -27.49 -15.12 -17.90
CA GLN A 58 -26.80 -15.81 -16.80
C GLN A 58 -25.28 -15.73 -16.97
N TYR A 59 -24.62 -15.10 -16.00
CA TYR A 59 -23.17 -15.15 -15.82
C TYR A 59 -22.82 -15.81 -14.47
N PRO A 60 -21.57 -16.22 -14.23
CA PRO A 60 -21.12 -16.63 -12.91
C PRO A 60 -21.24 -15.49 -11.87
N PRO A 61 -21.35 -15.80 -10.57
CA PRO A 61 -21.21 -14.80 -9.52
C PRO A 61 -19.86 -14.08 -9.63
N ARG A 62 -19.85 -12.77 -9.38
CA ARG A 62 -18.60 -12.00 -9.43
C ARG A 62 -17.72 -12.33 -8.24
N GLN A 63 -16.41 -12.23 -8.46
CA GLN A 63 -15.40 -12.30 -7.41
C GLN A 63 -14.96 -10.88 -7.05
N PRO A 64 -15.26 -10.40 -5.83
CA PRO A 64 -14.79 -9.10 -5.37
C PRO A 64 -13.27 -9.03 -5.30
N VAL A 65 -12.71 -7.84 -5.48
CA VAL A 65 -11.25 -7.63 -5.40
C VAL A 65 -10.68 -7.82 -3.99
N TRP A 66 -11.48 -7.50 -2.98
CA TRP A 66 -11.10 -7.58 -1.57
C TRP A 66 -11.65 -8.85 -0.95
N ASP A 67 -10.82 -9.53 -0.18
CA ASP A 67 -11.10 -10.83 0.42
C ASP A 67 -11.46 -10.74 1.91
N ASP A 68 -11.22 -9.60 2.57
CA ASP A 68 -11.62 -9.38 3.96
C ASP A 68 -13.02 -8.75 4.10
N PRO A 69 -13.76 -9.09 5.17
CA PRO A 69 -15.13 -8.61 5.36
C PRO A 69 -15.26 -7.08 5.44
N LEU A 70 -14.26 -6.36 5.96
CA LEU A 70 -14.37 -4.92 6.16
C LEU A 70 -14.24 -4.17 4.83
N ASN A 71 -13.28 -4.55 3.98
CA ASN A 71 -13.17 -3.95 2.66
C ASN A 71 -14.33 -4.35 1.75
N GLN A 72 -14.86 -5.58 1.85
CA GLN A 72 -16.07 -5.98 1.11
C GLN A 72 -17.32 -5.19 1.50
N ASP A 73 -17.39 -4.75 2.76
CA ASP A 73 -18.46 -3.89 3.29
C ASP A 73 -18.32 -2.45 2.79
N MET A 74 -17.12 -1.87 2.94
CA MET A 74 -16.86 -0.46 2.64
C MET A 74 -16.68 -0.16 1.14
N MET A 75 -16.25 -1.15 0.36
CA MET A 75 -15.90 -1.02 -1.06
C MET A 75 -16.59 -2.08 -1.94
N PRO A 76 -17.94 -2.09 -2.03
CA PRO A 76 -18.69 -3.15 -2.72
C PRO A 76 -18.74 -3.00 -4.26
N TYR A 77 -17.95 -2.10 -4.86
CA TYR A 77 -18.11 -1.65 -6.25
C TYR A 77 -17.95 -2.73 -7.34
N ASP A 78 -17.28 -3.86 -7.05
CA ASP A 78 -17.12 -4.96 -8.00
C ASP A 78 -17.75 -6.29 -7.54
N ARG A 79 -18.62 -6.22 -6.52
CA ARG A 79 -19.32 -7.40 -5.98
C ARG A 79 -20.42 -7.91 -6.92
N ILE A 80 -20.97 -7.05 -7.78
CA ILE A 80 -22.11 -7.35 -8.67
C ILE A 80 -21.93 -6.68 -10.03
N PHE A 81 -22.76 -7.06 -11.01
CA PHE A 81 -22.84 -6.32 -12.27
C PHE A 81 -23.57 -4.99 -12.06
N GLU A 82 -23.02 -3.91 -12.61
CA GLU A 82 -23.59 -2.57 -12.59
C GLU A 82 -23.87 -2.16 -14.05
N PRO A 83 -24.98 -2.65 -14.65
CA PRO A 83 -25.32 -2.36 -16.05
C PRO A 83 -25.69 -0.90 -16.28
N VAL A 84 -25.35 -0.41 -17.46
CA VAL A 84 -25.79 0.89 -17.98
C VAL A 84 -26.54 0.69 -19.27
N VAL A 85 -27.68 1.36 -19.45
CA VAL A 85 -28.49 1.24 -20.66
C VAL A 85 -28.71 2.59 -21.32
N ALA A 86 -28.28 2.70 -22.57
CA ALA A 86 -28.38 3.91 -23.38
C ALA A 86 -28.63 3.54 -24.84
N ALA A 87 -29.46 4.31 -25.54
CA ALA A 87 -29.79 4.12 -26.96
C ALA A 87 -30.12 2.65 -27.34
N GLY A 88 -30.88 1.94 -26.49
CA GLY A 88 -31.31 0.56 -26.72
C GLY A 88 -30.24 -0.51 -26.49
N ARG A 89 -29.07 -0.15 -25.94
CA ARG A 89 -27.95 -1.06 -25.66
C ARG A 89 -27.67 -1.10 -24.16
N MET A 90 -27.31 -2.27 -23.65
CA MET A 90 -26.81 -2.46 -22.29
C MET A 90 -25.30 -2.68 -22.29
N PHE A 91 -24.56 -1.91 -21.52
CA PHE A 91 -23.11 -2.06 -21.35
C PHE A 91 -22.78 -2.72 -20.01
N LEU A 92 -21.89 -3.70 -20.03
CA LEU A 92 -21.47 -4.51 -18.88
C LEU A 92 -19.95 -4.57 -18.78
N ALA A 93 -19.41 -4.35 -17.58
CA ALA A 93 -17.99 -4.48 -17.27
C ALA A 93 -17.68 -5.81 -16.55
N PHE A 94 -16.53 -6.40 -16.86
CA PHE A 94 -16.04 -7.66 -16.28
C PHE A 94 -14.65 -7.45 -15.66
N ASN A 95 -14.50 -7.79 -14.38
CA ASN A 95 -13.23 -7.66 -13.64
C ASN A 95 -12.39 -8.93 -13.71
N GLU A 96 -13.04 -10.06 -13.95
CA GLU A 96 -12.48 -11.40 -14.08
C GLU A 96 -12.03 -11.73 -15.51
N ALA A 97 -12.45 -10.95 -16.50
CA ALA A 97 -12.21 -11.20 -17.93
C ALA A 97 -11.63 -10.00 -18.69
N ASP A 98 -11.22 -8.94 -17.97
CA ASP A 98 -10.61 -7.71 -18.51
C ASP A 98 -11.36 -7.15 -19.75
N LYS A 99 -12.69 -7.05 -19.68
CA LYS A 99 -13.53 -6.71 -20.84
C LYS A 99 -14.76 -5.87 -20.52
N VAL A 100 -15.30 -5.25 -21.56
CA VAL A 100 -16.62 -4.62 -21.60
C VAL A 100 -17.41 -5.19 -22.77
N VAL A 101 -18.69 -5.46 -22.53
CA VAL A 101 -19.62 -6.06 -23.48
C VAL A 101 -20.80 -5.13 -23.68
N ALA A 102 -21.28 -5.01 -24.92
CA ALA A 102 -22.59 -4.42 -25.22
C ALA A 102 -23.59 -5.51 -25.60
N LEU A 103 -24.78 -5.43 -25.02
CA LEU A 103 -25.92 -6.29 -25.33
C LEU A 103 -27.06 -5.46 -25.95
N ASP A 104 -27.90 -6.08 -26.77
CA ASP A 104 -29.19 -5.49 -27.14
C ASP A 104 -30.11 -5.52 -25.90
N ALA A 105 -30.64 -4.35 -25.51
CA ALA A 105 -31.47 -4.25 -24.32
C ALA A 105 -32.83 -4.98 -24.46
N ARG A 106 -33.23 -5.34 -25.68
CA ARG A 106 -34.53 -5.96 -25.98
C ARG A 106 -34.51 -7.46 -25.80
N ASP A 107 -33.42 -8.13 -26.17
CA ASP A 107 -33.33 -9.60 -26.15
C ASP A 107 -32.11 -10.13 -25.38
N GLY A 108 -31.19 -9.26 -24.94
CA GLY A 108 -30.00 -9.67 -24.19
C GLY A 108 -28.89 -10.30 -25.03
N SER A 109 -29.00 -10.28 -26.37
CA SER A 109 -27.96 -10.77 -27.29
C SER A 109 -26.71 -9.89 -27.28
N GLU A 110 -25.53 -10.50 -27.39
CA GLU A 110 -24.26 -9.75 -27.47
C GLU A 110 -24.09 -9.07 -28.83
N LEU A 111 -23.82 -7.77 -28.80
CA LEU A 111 -23.57 -6.92 -29.98
C LEU A 111 -22.09 -6.79 -30.28
N TRP A 112 -21.28 -6.48 -29.26
CA TRP A 112 -19.84 -6.35 -29.38
C TRP A 112 -19.14 -6.57 -28.03
N THR A 113 -17.84 -6.88 -28.10
CA THR A 113 -16.97 -7.03 -26.93
C THR A 113 -15.65 -6.30 -27.17
N PHE A 114 -15.23 -5.49 -26.20
CA PHE A 114 -13.93 -4.82 -26.15
C PHE A 114 -13.11 -5.31 -24.96
N PHE A 115 -11.79 -5.50 -25.13
CA PHE A 115 -10.90 -5.98 -24.08
C PHE A 115 -9.85 -4.94 -23.71
N THR A 116 -9.67 -4.72 -22.41
CA THR A 116 -8.60 -3.91 -21.81
C THR A 116 -7.38 -4.76 -21.47
N ASP A 117 -6.32 -4.14 -20.93
CA ASP A 117 -5.09 -4.82 -20.52
C ASP A 117 -5.12 -5.20 -19.02
N GLY A 118 -6.27 -5.05 -18.36
CA GLY A 118 -6.48 -5.40 -16.96
C GLY A 118 -7.95 -5.26 -16.52
N PRO A 119 -8.27 -5.61 -15.26
CA PRO A 119 -9.65 -5.68 -14.77
C PRO A 119 -10.48 -4.41 -15.00
N VAL A 120 -11.73 -4.56 -15.42
CA VAL A 120 -12.72 -3.46 -15.47
C VAL A 120 -13.71 -3.62 -14.33
N ARG A 121 -13.58 -2.77 -13.30
CA ARG A 121 -14.30 -2.93 -12.03
C ARG A 121 -15.57 -2.09 -11.94
N PHE A 122 -15.53 -0.90 -12.53
CA PHE A 122 -16.58 0.11 -12.41
C PHE A 122 -17.57 0.01 -13.56
N SER A 123 -18.80 0.45 -13.29
CA SER A 123 -19.81 0.76 -14.31
C SER A 123 -19.20 1.65 -15.40
N PRO A 124 -19.45 1.36 -16.68
CA PRO A 124 -19.16 2.30 -17.76
C PRO A 124 -19.96 3.60 -17.60
N VAL A 125 -19.52 4.65 -18.30
CA VAL A 125 -20.26 5.90 -18.50
C VAL A 125 -20.61 6.04 -19.97
N VAL A 126 -21.85 6.40 -20.29
CA VAL A 126 -22.25 6.71 -21.66
C VAL A 126 -22.45 8.20 -21.79
N TYR A 127 -21.74 8.82 -22.74
CA TYR A 127 -21.86 10.24 -23.04
C TYR A 127 -21.86 10.42 -24.55
N GLU A 128 -22.94 11.00 -25.06
CA GLU A 128 -23.26 11.09 -26.48
C GLU A 128 -23.26 9.70 -27.15
N ASP A 129 -22.34 9.47 -28.08
CA ASP A 129 -22.17 8.21 -28.80
C ASP A 129 -20.95 7.40 -28.32
N ALA A 130 -20.42 7.74 -27.14
CA ALA A 130 -19.24 7.11 -26.55
C ALA A 130 -19.53 6.35 -25.24
N VAL A 131 -18.74 5.30 -25.00
CA VAL A 131 -18.69 4.53 -23.75
C VAL A 131 -17.31 4.69 -23.12
N LEU A 132 -17.27 5.22 -21.90
CA LEU A 132 -16.06 5.52 -21.15
C LEU A 132 -15.84 4.49 -20.04
N VAL A 133 -14.62 3.93 -19.98
CA VAL A 133 -14.30 2.76 -19.15
C VAL A 133 -12.93 2.92 -18.48
N ALA A 134 -12.88 2.82 -17.15
CA ALA A 134 -11.63 2.79 -16.39
C ALA A 134 -11.18 1.35 -16.08
N SER A 135 -9.88 1.07 -16.20
CA SER A 135 -9.30 -0.26 -15.96
C SER A 135 -8.13 -0.21 -14.97
N ASP A 136 -7.95 -1.30 -14.22
CA ASP A 136 -6.78 -1.53 -13.35
C ASP A 136 -5.45 -1.49 -14.13
N ASP A 137 -5.47 -1.54 -15.48
CA ASP A 137 -4.29 -1.26 -16.32
C ASP A 137 -3.82 0.21 -16.29
N GLY A 138 -4.52 1.08 -15.54
CA GLY A 138 -4.18 2.48 -15.32
C GLY A 138 -4.73 3.43 -16.38
N CYS A 139 -5.60 2.95 -17.28
CA CYS A 139 -6.13 3.74 -18.39
C CYS A 139 -7.64 4.00 -18.29
N LEU A 140 -8.05 5.13 -18.86
CA LEU A 140 -9.41 5.42 -19.29
C LEU A 140 -9.52 5.17 -20.81
N TYR A 141 -10.51 4.39 -21.21
CA TYR A 141 -10.82 4.06 -22.59
C TYR A 141 -12.10 4.77 -23.03
N CYS A 142 -12.10 5.30 -24.25
CA CYS A 142 -13.30 5.81 -24.91
C CYS A 142 -13.60 4.97 -26.14
N LEU A 143 -14.75 4.31 -26.12
CA LEU A 143 -15.20 3.39 -27.14
C LEU A 143 -16.42 3.97 -27.85
N SER A 144 -16.61 3.64 -29.11
CA SER A 144 -17.87 3.88 -29.81
C SER A 144 -18.98 3.03 -29.21
N ALA A 145 -20.11 3.65 -28.86
CA ALA A 145 -21.27 2.93 -28.31
C ALA A 145 -21.91 1.97 -29.32
N ALA A 146 -21.77 2.25 -30.61
CA ALA A 146 -22.40 1.49 -31.68
C ALA A 146 -21.74 0.11 -31.90
N ASP A 147 -20.41 0.07 -31.92
CA ASP A 147 -19.59 -1.07 -32.38
C ASP A 147 -18.42 -1.42 -31.47
N GLY A 148 -18.14 -0.63 -30.42
CA GLY A 148 -17.06 -0.88 -29.47
C GLY A 148 -15.67 -0.46 -29.93
N ASP A 149 -15.56 0.24 -31.07
CA ASP A 149 -14.27 0.67 -31.62
C ASP A 149 -13.59 1.70 -30.71
N LEU A 150 -12.28 1.53 -30.50
CA LEU A 150 -11.47 2.44 -29.68
C LEU A 150 -11.32 3.80 -30.38
N ARG A 151 -11.84 4.85 -29.74
CA ARG A 151 -11.68 6.25 -30.20
C ARG A 151 -10.39 6.86 -29.67
N TRP A 152 -10.18 6.75 -28.37
CA TRP A 152 -8.96 7.18 -27.71
C TRP A 152 -8.74 6.42 -26.40
N ARG A 153 -7.49 6.43 -25.92
CA ARG A 153 -7.07 5.85 -24.64
C ARG A 153 -6.16 6.84 -23.93
N PHE A 154 -6.38 7.04 -22.63
CA PHE A 154 -5.56 7.91 -21.81
C PHE A 154 -5.01 7.16 -20.59
N ARG A 155 -3.70 7.29 -20.32
CA ARG A 155 -3.03 6.70 -19.15
C ARG A 155 -2.98 7.71 -18.02
N GLY A 156 -3.48 7.34 -16.84
CA GLY A 156 -3.46 8.22 -15.67
C GLY A 156 -2.18 8.18 -14.84
N GLY A 157 -1.35 7.13 -14.94
CA GLY A 157 -0.07 7.03 -14.23
C GLY A 157 1.12 7.62 -15.01
N PRO A 158 2.23 7.98 -14.32
CA PRO A 158 3.41 8.60 -14.93
C PRO A 158 4.28 7.63 -15.77
N SER A 159 4.10 6.31 -15.68
CA SER A 159 4.87 5.34 -16.47
C SER A 159 4.08 4.06 -16.81
N GLU A 160 4.70 3.12 -17.54
CA GLU A 160 4.10 1.81 -17.88
C GLU A 160 4.38 0.70 -16.85
N ARG A 161 5.06 1.02 -15.75
CA ARG A 161 5.49 0.04 -14.75
C ARG A 161 4.32 -0.80 -14.24
N LYS A 162 4.51 -2.11 -14.22
CA LYS A 162 3.54 -3.08 -13.73
C LYS A 162 3.92 -3.60 -12.33
N ILE A 163 2.90 -4.05 -11.60
CA ILE A 163 2.99 -4.73 -10.30
C ILE A 163 2.02 -5.92 -10.25
N ILE A 164 2.08 -6.73 -9.20
CA ILE A 164 1.00 -7.68 -8.88
C ILE A 164 0.00 -7.01 -7.93
N GLY A 165 -1.19 -6.67 -8.40
CA GLY A 165 -2.27 -6.15 -7.56
C GLY A 165 -3.43 -7.14 -7.49
N ASN A 166 -3.77 -7.59 -6.29
CA ASN A 166 -4.83 -8.58 -6.05
C ASN A 166 -4.70 -9.82 -6.96
N GLY A 167 -3.48 -10.34 -7.13
CA GLY A 167 -3.20 -11.53 -7.95
C GLY A 167 -3.17 -11.31 -9.47
N ARG A 168 -3.19 -10.06 -9.94
CA ARG A 168 -3.18 -9.70 -11.37
C ARG A 168 -1.98 -8.83 -11.70
N VAL A 169 -1.35 -9.01 -12.86
CA VAL A 169 -0.35 -8.05 -13.37
C VAL A 169 -1.09 -6.81 -13.87
N ILE A 170 -0.97 -5.69 -13.16
CA ILE A 170 -1.71 -4.45 -13.40
C ILE A 170 -0.76 -3.24 -13.38
N SER A 171 -1.28 -2.03 -13.64
CA SER A 171 -0.50 -0.79 -13.48
C SER A 171 -0.07 -0.59 -12.03
N SER A 172 1.09 0.04 -11.81
CA SER A 172 1.46 0.53 -10.48
C SER A 172 0.52 1.63 -9.98
N TRP A 173 -0.18 2.30 -10.90
CA TRP A 173 -1.24 3.29 -10.64
C TRP A 173 -2.56 2.80 -11.25
N PRO A 174 -3.24 1.81 -10.64
CA PRO A 174 -4.49 1.28 -11.19
C PRO A 174 -5.59 2.34 -11.19
N ALA A 175 -6.46 2.37 -12.21
CA ALA A 175 -7.55 3.33 -12.27
C ALA A 175 -8.75 2.85 -11.42
N ARG A 176 -8.75 3.22 -10.14
CA ARG A 176 -9.81 2.87 -9.17
C ARG A 176 -10.75 4.00 -8.76
N GLY A 177 -10.64 5.17 -9.39
CA GLY A 177 -11.72 6.16 -9.43
C GLY A 177 -12.52 6.03 -10.72
N GLY A 178 -13.72 5.44 -10.65
CA GLY A 178 -14.61 5.20 -11.79
C GLY A 178 -14.97 6.50 -12.54
N PRO A 179 -15.18 6.44 -13.87
CA PRO A 179 -15.38 7.65 -14.67
C PRO A 179 -16.72 8.33 -14.37
N VAL A 180 -16.78 9.65 -14.57
CA VAL A 180 -18.01 10.45 -14.57
C VAL A 180 -17.93 11.53 -15.65
N ALA A 181 -19.01 11.79 -16.38
CA ALA A 181 -19.05 12.81 -17.44
C ALA A 181 -19.99 13.96 -17.09
N ALA A 182 -19.58 15.19 -17.38
CA ALA A 182 -20.43 16.38 -17.27
C ALA A 182 -19.90 17.53 -18.14
N GLY A 183 -20.77 18.15 -18.94
CA GLY A 183 -20.44 19.37 -19.70
C GLY A 183 -19.29 19.20 -20.70
N GLY A 184 -19.27 18.07 -21.43
CA GLY A 184 -18.19 17.73 -22.38
C GLY A 184 -16.85 17.36 -21.73
N THR A 185 -16.81 17.20 -20.40
CA THR A 185 -15.63 16.75 -19.65
C THR A 185 -15.89 15.37 -19.06
N VAL A 186 -14.91 14.48 -19.12
CA VAL A 186 -14.87 13.24 -18.34
C VAL A 186 -13.83 13.35 -17.24
N TYR A 187 -14.18 12.88 -16.04
CA TYR A 187 -13.31 12.84 -14.87
C TYR A 187 -13.06 11.39 -14.49
N PHE A 188 -11.81 11.07 -14.12
CA PHE A 188 -11.45 9.77 -13.57
C PHE A 188 -10.18 9.91 -12.72
N ALA A 189 -9.83 8.87 -11.95
CA ALA A 189 -8.61 8.91 -11.16
C ALA A 189 -7.81 7.60 -11.22
N ALA A 190 -6.48 7.76 -11.14
CA ALA A 190 -5.49 6.68 -11.14
C ALA A 190 -4.69 6.67 -9.84
N SER A 191 -4.26 5.45 -9.47
CA SER A 191 -3.61 5.07 -8.21
C SER A 191 -4.54 5.02 -7.01
N ILE A 192 -4.21 4.11 -6.10
CA ILE A 192 -4.79 4.01 -4.75
C ILE A 192 -3.74 4.22 -3.67
N TRP A 193 -2.49 4.50 -4.05
CA TRP A 193 -1.35 4.58 -3.15
C TRP A 193 -0.83 6.02 -3.09
N PRO A 194 -1.14 6.79 -2.04
CA PRO A 194 -0.58 8.12 -1.86
C PRO A 194 0.95 8.13 -1.94
N LEU A 195 1.62 7.10 -1.41
CA LEU A 195 3.09 6.95 -1.49
C LEU A 195 3.63 6.82 -2.93
N MET A 196 2.78 6.43 -3.89
CA MET A 196 3.14 6.37 -5.31
C MET A 196 2.68 7.60 -6.10
N GLY A 197 1.99 8.53 -5.44
CA GLY A 197 1.19 9.58 -6.09
C GLY A 197 -0.19 9.10 -6.51
N THR A 198 -1.17 9.99 -6.46
CA THR A 198 -2.53 9.82 -6.98
C THR A 198 -2.85 10.94 -7.96
N PHE A 199 -3.55 10.58 -9.04
CA PHE A 199 -3.75 11.48 -10.18
C PHE A 199 -5.22 11.55 -10.54
N ILE A 200 -5.82 12.73 -10.41
CA ILE A 200 -7.23 13.00 -10.69
C ILE A 200 -7.29 13.89 -11.93
N TYR A 201 -7.95 13.44 -12.98
CA TYR A 201 -7.96 14.12 -14.27
C TYR A 201 -9.34 14.66 -14.62
N ALA A 202 -9.34 15.80 -15.31
CA ALA A 202 -10.40 16.19 -16.23
C ALA A 202 -9.88 16.13 -17.66
N LEU A 203 -10.57 15.36 -18.50
CA LEU A 203 -10.28 15.26 -19.92
C LEU A 203 -11.46 15.78 -20.73
N ASP A 204 -11.17 16.34 -21.89
CA ASP A 204 -12.19 16.54 -22.91
C ASP A 204 -12.78 15.19 -23.34
N ALA A 205 -14.10 15.01 -23.23
CA ALA A 205 -14.74 13.70 -23.43
C ALA A 205 -14.63 13.20 -24.88
N ALA A 206 -14.59 14.11 -25.86
CA ALA A 206 -14.50 13.76 -27.26
C ALA A 206 -13.08 13.38 -27.68
N THR A 207 -12.06 14.09 -27.19
CA THR A 207 -10.68 13.99 -27.66
C THR A 207 -9.71 13.29 -26.69
N GLY A 208 -10.07 13.18 -25.41
CA GLY A 208 -9.19 12.66 -24.37
C GLY A 208 -8.07 13.62 -23.96
N GLN A 209 -8.08 14.88 -24.44
CA GLN A 209 -7.08 15.88 -24.08
C GLN A 209 -7.24 16.35 -22.64
N VAL A 210 -6.13 16.48 -21.91
CA VAL A 210 -6.13 16.94 -20.52
C VAL A 210 -6.57 18.40 -20.46
N ARG A 211 -7.66 18.67 -19.71
CA ARG A 211 -8.10 20.02 -19.35
C ARG A 211 -7.36 20.52 -18.11
N TRP A 212 -7.30 19.65 -17.08
CA TRP A 212 -6.51 19.82 -15.86
C TRP A 212 -6.19 18.46 -15.22
N VAL A 213 -5.20 18.45 -14.31
CA VAL A 213 -4.86 17.33 -13.44
C VAL A 213 -4.62 17.84 -12.01
N ASN A 214 -5.12 17.11 -11.02
CA ASN A 214 -4.70 17.25 -9.63
C ASN A 214 -3.84 16.03 -9.25
N ASP A 215 -2.57 16.29 -9.02
CA ASP A 215 -1.55 15.35 -8.54
C ASP A 215 -0.86 15.86 -7.27
N GLY A 216 -1.01 17.15 -6.95
CA GLY A 216 -0.47 17.79 -5.76
C GLY A 216 -1.08 17.29 -4.45
N THR A 217 -2.37 16.93 -4.41
CA THR A 217 -2.98 16.44 -3.15
C THR A 217 -2.38 15.12 -2.67
N SER A 218 -1.77 14.34 -3.57
CA SER A 218 -1.06 13.13 -3.18
C SER A 218 0.28 13.41 -2.49
N ALA A 219 0.87 14.58 -2.78
CA ALA A 219 2.06 15.11 -2.14
C ALA A 219 1.75 15.80 -0.79
N ASP A 220 0.48 15.91 -0.39
CA ASP A 220 0.10 16.43 0.93
C ASP A 220 0.62 15.52 2.05
N TYR A 221 1.69 15.98 2.70
CA TYR A 221 2.31 15.32 3.85
C TYR A 221 1.62 15.77 5.14
N GLN A 222 0.43 15.21 5.34
CA GLN A 222 -0.47 15.60 6.42
C GLN A 222 -0.55 14.55 7.53
N LYS A 223 -1.14 14.94 8.66
CA LYS A 223 -1.34 14.07 9.82
C LYS A 223 -2.40 13.00 9.53
N GLN A 224 -1.95 11.75 9.44
CA GLN A 224 -2.80 10.56 9.41
C GLN A 224 -3.38 10.25 10.80
N PRO A 225 -4.31 9.28 10.94
CA PRO A 225 -4.74 8.80 12.25
C PRO A 225 -3.54 8.53 13.19
N HIS A 226 -3.67 8.96 14.45
CA HIS A 226 -2.60 9.02 15.45
C HIS A 226 -1.51 10.09 15.21
N SER A 227 -1.84 11.17 14.48
CA SER A 227 -1.00 12.36 14.31
C SER A 227 0.37 12.10 13.67
N ALA A 228 0.48 11.05 12.86
CA ALA A 228 1.71 10.74 12.12
C ALA A 228 1.73 11.47 10.77
N PRO A 229 2.76 12.27 10.46
CA PRO A 229 2.87 12.92 9.18
C PRO A 229 3.32 11.89 8.12
N ALA A 230 2.58 11.79 7.02
CA ALA A 230 2.88 10.89 5.91
C ALA A 230 2.19 11.42 4.64
N PHE A 231 2.57 10.91 3.46
CA PHE A 231 1.75 11.07 2.26
C PHE A 231 0.34 10.57 2.53
N ALA A 232 -0.65 11.44 2.55
CA ALA A 232 -1.97 11.04 3.01
C ALA A 232 -3.11 11.68 2.25
N GLY A 233 -2.85 12.08 1.01
CA GLY A 233 -3.86 12.57 0.10
C GLY A 233 -4.99 11.58 -0.18
N VAL A 234 -5.85 12.00 -1.10
CA VAL A 234 -6.96 11.20 -1.61
C VAL A 234 -6.42 9.90 -2.21
N ALA A 235 -7.01 8.76 -1.84
CA ALA A 235 -6.79 7.46 -2.48
C ALA A 235 -8.08 7.02 -3.20
N PRO A 236 -8.29 7.45 -4.46
CA PRO A 236 -9.54 7.26 -5.17
C PRO A 236 -9.95 5.79 -5.29
N GLN A 237 -11.06 5.44 -4.66
CA GLN A 237 -11.62 4.08 -4.66
C GLN A 237 -13.14 4.15 -4.66
N GLY A 238 -13.74 4.04 -5.84
CA GLY A 238 -15.20 4.08 -6.01
C GLY A 238 -15.65 4.86 -7.23
N GLN A 239 -16.96 5.01 -7.37
CA GLN A 239 -17.59 5.76 -8.46
C GLN A 239 -17.58 7.25 -8.14
N LEU A 240 -17.02 8.07 -9.02
CA LEU A 240 -17.02 9.53 -8.85
C LEU A 240 -18.43 10.08 -9.08
N ALA A 241 -18.75 11.19 -8.43
CA ALA A 241 -20.04 11.87 -8.61
C ALA A 241 -19.83 13.36 -8.88
N VAL A 242 -20.65 13.94 -9.76
CA VAL A 242 -20.66 15.39 -10.00
C VAL A 242 -21.96 15.97 -9.44
N SER A 243 -21.84 16.96 -8.56
CA SER A 243 -22.96 17.70 -7.98
C SER A 243 -22.70 19.20 -8.08
N GLY A 244 -23.44 19.88 -8.95
CA GLY A 244 -23.16 21.28 -9.29
C GLY A 244 -21.74 21.44 -9.83
N ASP A 245 -20.94 22.30 -9.20
CA ASP A 245 -19.55 22.56 -9.57
C ASP A 245 -18.52 21.66 -8.84
N LEU A 246 -18.98 20.70 -8.04
CA LEU A 246 -18.12 19.80 -7.30
C LEU A 246 -17.96 18.46 -8.03
N LEU A 247 -16.73 17.98 -8.08
CA LEU A 247 -16.37 16.59 -8.33
C LEU A 247 -16.11 15.90 -6.98
N LEU A 248 -16.94 14.93 -6.62
CA LEU A 248 -16.78 14.12 -5.42
C LEU A 248 -16.02 12.83 -5.76
N VAL A 249 -14.91 12.60 -5.05
CA VAL A 249 -14.00 11.47 -5.26
C VAL A 249 -13.99 10.59 -4.00
N PRO A 250 -14.64 9.40 -4.03
CA PRO A 250 -14.65 8.49 -2.89
C PRO A 250 -13.24 7.97 -2.57
N GLY A 251 -12.92 7.84 -1.28
CA GLY A 251 -11.59 7.41 -0.81
C GLY A 251 -11.49 5.97 -0.31
N GLY A 252 -12.53 5.16 -0.51
CA GLY A 252 -12.60 3.75 -0.09
C GLY A 252 -12.75 3.54 1.42
N ARG A 253 -11.81 4.05 2.23
CA ARG A 253 -11.85 3.98 3.71
C ARG A 253 -11.84 5.33 4.40
N THR A 254 -11.83 6.41 3.63
CA THR A 254 -11.99 7.80 4.10
C THR A 254 -13.30 8.38 3.59
N LEU A 255 -13.67 9.57 4.07
CA LEU A 255 -14.73 10.35 3.43
C LEU A 255 -14.31 10.73 1.99
N PRO A 256 -15.26 11.02 1.09
CA PRO A 256 -14.94 11.54 -0.22
C PRO A 256 -14.20 12.88 -0.11
N ALA A 257 -13.27 13.12 -1.02
CA ALA A 257 -12.77 14.46 -1.29
C ALA A 257 -13.71 15.18 -2.26
N ALA A 258 -13.75 16.51 -2.20
CA ALA A 258 -14.41 17.32 -3.21
C ALA A 258 -13.41 18.24 -3.89
N PHE A 259 -13.52 18.33 -5.21
CA PHE A 259 -12.73 19.21 -6.05
C PHE A 259 -13.63 20.17 -6.80
N ASP A 260 -13.13 21.37 -7.08
CA ASP A 260 -13.68 22.22 -8.12
C ASP A 260 -13.54 21.49 -9.46
N ARG A 261 -14.66 21.15 -10.11
CA ARG A 261 -14.59 20.38 -11.35
C ARG A 261 -13.98 21.18 -12.51
N HIS A 262 -13.92 22.51 -12.42
CA HIS A 262 -13.46 23.36 -13.52
C HIS A 262 -11.94 23.53 -13.52
N CYS A 263 -11.31 23.50 -12.34
CA CYS A 263 -9.86 23.72 -12.20
C CYS A 263 -9.11 22.64 -11.42
N GLY A 264 -9.79 21.68 -10.79
CA GLY A 264 -9.17 20.62 -10.01
C GLY A 264 -8.67 21.06 -8.63
N GLU A 265 -9.08 22.24 -8.14
CA GLU A 265 -8.74 22.72 -6.80
C GLU A 265 -9.45 21.88 -5.73
N LEU A 266 -8.72 21.40 -4.72
CA LEU A 266 -9.31 20.69 -3.58
C LEU A 266 -10.18 21.66 -2.76
N LYS A 267 -11.47 21.35 -2.60
CA LYS A 267 -12.39 22.09 -1.73
C LYS A 267 -12.41 21.54 -0.31
N PHE A 268 -12.41 20.22 -0.15
CA PHE A 268 -12.23 19.56 1.15
C PHE A 268 -11.76 18.12 1.02
N PHE A 269 -11.07 17.63 2.05
CA PHE A 269 -10.78 16.22 2.28
C PHE A 269 -10.72 15.94 3.78
N ASN A 270 -11.22 14.78 4.21
CA ASN A 270 -11.18 14.35 5.62
C ASN A 270 -11.16 12.82 5.71
N PHE A 271 -10.39 12.29 6.65
CA PHE A 271 -10.34 10.84 6.92
C PHE A 271 -11.67 10.29 7.46
N GLY A 272 -12.48 11.08 8.16
CA GLY A 272 -13.69 10.64 8.85
C GLY A 272 -13.41 9.94 10.18
N ASN A 273 -14.47 9.57 10.90
CA ASN A 273 -14.35 8.78 12.12
C ASN A 273 -14.27 7.27 11.82
N LYS A 274 -14.14 6.46 12.87
CA LYS A 274 -14.09 4.99 12.77
C LYS A 274 -15.35 4.45 12.10
N GLY A 275 -15.18 3.81 10.94
CA GLY A 275 -16.27 3.17 10.20
C GLY A 275 -17.10 4.13 9.34
N GLU A 276 -16.65 5.37 9.15
CA GLU A 276 -17.19 6.32 8.18
C GLU A 276 -16.30 6.33 6.94
N GLY A 277 -16.88 6.56 5.76
CA GLY A 277 -16.17 6.48 4.48
C GLY A 277 -16.63 5.29 3.65
N GLY A 278 -16.06 5.14 2.46
CA GLY A 278 -16.47 4.06 1.55
C GLY A 278 -16.23 4.41 0.10
N SER A 279 -16.68 3.53 -0.78
CA SER A 279 -16.72 3.75 -2.22
C SER A 279 -18.06 4.29 -2.75
N PHE A 280 -19.06 4.45 -1.88
CA PHE A 280 -20.39 4.94 -2.25
C PHE A 280 -20.54 6.42 -1.89
N VAL A 281 -21.00 7.20 -2.86
CA VAL A 281 -21.37 8.62 -2.72
C VAL A 281 -22.63 8.87 -3.53
N ALA A 282 -23.71 9.31 -2.89
CA ALA A 282 -24.85 9.93 -3.55
C ALA A 282 -24.86 11.44 -3.22
N ALA A 283 -25.29 12.30 -4.12
CA ALA A 283 -25.30 13.75 -3.87
C ALA A 283 -26.42 14.48 -4.63
N GLU A 284 -26.82 15.61 -4.07
CA GLU A 284 -27.61 16.64 -4.73
C GLU A 284 -27.14 18.01 -4.23
N ASP A 285 -27.67 19.09 -4.80
CA ASP A 285 -27.26 20.45 -4.43
C ASP A 285 -27.32 20.67 -2.91
N GLY A 286 -26.15 20.96 -2.31
CA GLY A 286 -25.99 21.28 -0.90
C GLY A 286 -25.79 20.08 0.06
N ARG A 287 -25.89 18.83 -0.40
CA ARG A 287 -25.60 17.66 0.47
C ARG A 287 -25.11 16.41 -0.28
N ALA A 288 -24.28 15.63 0.38
CA ALA A 288 -23.87 14.30 -0.08
C ALA A 288 -24.18 13.23 0.97
N PHE A 289 -24.25 11.97 0.58
CA PHE A 289 -24.40 10.80 1.43
C PHE A 289 -23.25 9.86 1.15
N VAL A 290 -22.47 9.58 2.19
CA VAL A 290 -21.31 8.71 2.15
C VAL A 290 -21.60 7.45 2.95
N HIS A 291 -21.04 6.33 2.50
CA HIS A 291 -21.13 5.07 3.21
C HIS A 291 -20.61 5.16 4.66
N THR A 292 -21.18 4.31 5.48
CA THR A 292 -20.70 3.94 6.82
C THR A 292 -20.84 2.44 6.93
N ARG A 293 -20.02 1.78 7.74
CA ARG A 293 -20.04 0.30 7.88
C ARG A 293 -21.44 -0.28 7.89
N ARG A 294 -21.60 -1.43 7.23
CA ARG A 294 -22.88 -2.05 6.85
C ARG A 294 -23.59 -1.21 5.81
N ARG A 295 -24.90 -1.33 5.69
CA ARG A 295 -25.67 -0.63 4.66
C ARG A 295 -26.03 0.83 4.98
N GLY A 296 -25.38 1.40 6.00
CA GLY A 296 -25.68 2.75 6.48
C GLY A 296 -24.98 3.82 5.66
N THR A 297 -25.56 5.01 5.64
CA THR A 297 -24.97 6.22 5.08
C THR A 297 -25.09 7.37 6.06
N MET A 298 -24.16 8.32 5.93
CA MET A 298 -24.13 9.57 6.66
C MET A 298 -24.23 10.73 5.67
N ALA A 299 -25.05 11.73 6.01
CA ALA A 299 -25.09 12.95 5.20
C ALA A 299 -23.93 13.91 5.54
N LEU A 300 -23.39 14.55 4.51
CA LEU A 300 -22.39 15.61 4.54
C LEU A 300 -23.01 16.90 3.96
N ASP A 301 -22.72 18.04 4.57
CA ASP A 301 -23.10 19.35 4.03
C ASP A 301 -22.12 19.79 2.93
N LEU A 302 -22.63 20.21 1.78
CA LEU A 302 -21.82 20.76 0.68
C LEU A 302 -21.94 22.29 0.61
N PRO A 303 -20.88 23.02 0.20
CA PRO A 303 -19.61 22.52 -0.34
C PRO A 303 -18.54 22.21 0.71
N GLY A 304 -18.81 22.34 2.02
CA GLY A 304 -17.79 22.26 3.08
C GLY A 304 -17.40 20.86 3.54
N GLY A 305 -18.15 19.82 3.20
CA GLY A 305 -17.86 18.42 3.57
C GLY A 305 -18.13 18.07 5.03
N GLY A 306 -18.87 18.90 5.77
CA GLY A 306 -19.13 18.71 7.20
C GLY A 306 -20.09 17.55 7.46
N ALA A 307 -19.69 16.58 8.30
CA ALA A 307 -20.54 15.46 8.69
C ALA A 307 -21.74 15.90 9.53
N THR A 308 -22.94 15.45 9.17
CA THR A 308 -24.19 15.73 9.90
C THR A 308 -24.59 14.56 10.82
N LYS A 309 -25.69 14.71 11.58
CA LYS A 309 -26.27 13.63 12.39
C LYS A 309 -27.22 12.70 11.63
N LEU A 310 -27.62 13.04 10.41
CA LEU A 310 -28.54 12.21 9.65
C LEU A 310 -27.87 10.89 9.26
N ARG A 311 -28.57 9.78 9.53
CA ARG A 311 -28.18 8.43 9.13
C ARG A 311 -29.38 7.75 8.50
N VAL A 312 -29.19 7.22 7.30
CA VAL A 312 -30.18 6.46 6.52
C VAL A 312 -29.47 5.32 5.81
N ASN A 313 -30.19 4.33 5.27
CA ASN A 313 -29.55 3.39 4.35
C ASN A 313 -29.26 4.08 3.00
N GLU A 314 -28.59 3.39 2.08
CA GLU A 314 -28.31 3.89 0.72
C GLU A 314 -29.52 4.63 0.11
N PRO A 315 -29.46 5.97 -0.06
CA PRO A 315 -30.62 6.75 -0.46
C PRO A 315 -30.73 6.90 -1.97
N VAL A 316 -31.95 7.16 -2.43
CA VAL A 316 -32.23 7.75 -3.75
C VAL A 316 -32.65 9.20 -3.53
N LEU A 317 -31.98 10.12 -4.22
CA LEU A 317 -32.23 11.57 -4.14
C LEU A 317 -32.87 12.03 -5.44
N ALA A 318 -34.07 12.59 -5.37
CA ALA A 318 -34.73 13.14 -6.55
C ALA A 318 -35.70 14.26 -6.20
N ARG A 319 -35.64 15.36 -6.96
CA ARG A 319 -36.55 16.50 -6.82
C ARG A 319 -36.63 17.03 -5.38
N GLY A 320 -35.51 17.03 -4.65
CA GLY A 320 -35.42 17.48 -3.25
C GLY A 320 -36.03 16.53 -2.22
N VAL A 321 -36.40 15.32 -2.63
CA VAL A 321 -36.91 14.25 -1.75
C VAL A 321 -35.86 13.15 -1.64
N LEU A 322 -35.64 12.70 -0.41
CA LEU A 322 -34.81 11.54 -0.10
C LEU A 322 -35.71 10.33 0.10
N TYR A 323 -35.42 9.23 -0.59
CA TYR A 323 -36.07 7.94 -0.39
C TYR A 323 -35.06 6.92 0.14
N THR A 324 -35.44 6.13 1.13
CA THR A 324 -34.57 5.11 1.74
C THR A 324 -35.38 3.90 2.19
N ALA A 325 -34.77 2.72 2.16
CA ALA A 325 -35.31 1.53 2.83
C ALA A 325 -34.87 1.50 4.30
N ARG A 326 -35.73 1.02 5.19
CA ARG A 326 -35.44 0.80 6.62
C ARG A 326 -35.67 -0.67 6.97
N ASP A 327 -34.75 -1.21 7.77
CA ASP A 327 -34.87 -2.56 8.30
C ASP A 327 -36.03 -2.68 9.29
N GLY A 328 -36.66 -3.86 9.30
CA GLY A 328 -37.58 -4.25 10.35
C GLY A 328 -36.87 -4.34 11.71
N ALA A 329 -37.58 -3.99 12.79
CA ALA A 329 -37.07 -4.09 14.15
C ALA A 329 -37.53 -5.42 14.79
N LYS A 330 -36.60 -6.13 15.43
CA LYS A 330 -36.93 -7.19 16.40
C LYS A 330 -36.94 -6.61 17.81
N THR A 331 -38.12 -6.49 18.39
CA THR A 331 -38.28 -6.14 19.82
C THR A 331 -38.92 -7.32 20.55
N GLY A 332 -38.11 -8.10 21.26
CA GLY A 332 -38.55 -9.35 21.89
C GLY A 332 -38.94 -10.41 20.86
N LYS A 333 -40.21 -10.86 20.88
CA LYS A 333 -40.77 -11.82 19.91
C LYS A 333 -41.49 -11.17 18.73
N ALA A 334 -41.67 -9.85 18.73
CA ALA A 334 -42.35 -9.13 17.65
C ALA A 334 -41.32 -8.66 16.62
N GLU A 335 -41.62 -8.88 15.33
CA GLU A 335 -40.80 -8.47 14.20
C GLU A 335 -41.65 -7.53 13.34
N THR A 336 -41.22 -6.27 13.19
CA THR A 336 -41.88 -5.35 12.27
C THR A 336 -41.36 -5.60 10.85
N PRO A 337 -42.21 -5.50 9.81
CA PRO A 337 -41.74 -5.64 8.43
C PRO A 337 -40.80 -4.48 8.04
N PRO A 338 -39.95 -4.67 7.02
CA PRO A 338 -39.20 -3.57 6.43
C PRO A 338 -40.13 -2.51 5.82
N THR A 339 -39.66 -1.27 5.79
CA THR A 339 -40.42 -0.13 5.24
C THR A 339 -39.58 0.68 4.26
N ILE A 340 -40.25 1.47 3.44
CA ILE A 340 -39.66 2.52 2.62
C ILE A 340 -40.16 3.86 3.14
N GLU A 341 -39.24 4.80 3.32
CA GLU A 341 -39.47 6.10 3.92
C GLU A 341 -39.06 7.21 2.94
N ALA A 342 -39.81 8.31 2.94
CA ALA A 342 -39.47 9.52 2.21
C ALA A 342 -39.29 10.71 3.16
N TYR A 343 -38.32 11.57 2.87
CA TYR A 343 -37.97 12.72 3.68
C TYR A 343 -37.82 13.98 2.82
N SER A 344 -38.24 15.13 3.36
CA SER A 344 -37.96 16.45 2.76
C SER A 344 -36.47 16.78 2.82
N ARG A 345 -36.08 17.86 2.14
CA ARG A 345 -34.72 18.41 2.22
C ARG A 345 -34.33 18.79 3.66
N GLU A 346 -35.28 19.24 4.48
CA GLU A 346 -35.10 19.54 5.90
C GLU A 346 -35.22 18.30 6.81
N HIS A 347 -35.14 17.09 6.25
CA HIS A 347 -35.18 15.81 6.98
C HIS A 347 -36.49 15.54 7.72
N ARG A 348 -37.59 16.17 7.30
CA ARG A 348 -38.93 15.85 7.82
C ARG A 348 -39.48 14.64 7.08
N LYS A 349 -39.89 13.60 7.81
CA LYS A 349 -40.53 12.42 7.21
C LYS A 349 -41.83 12.86 6.52
N LEU A 350 -41.92 12.62 5.23
CA LEU A 350 -43.07 12.94 4.39
C LEU A 350 -44.09 11.80 4.46
N TRP A 351 -43.63 10.56 4.29
CA TRP A 351 -44.47 9.36 4.34
C TRP A 351 -43.61 8.11 4.59
N GLU A 352 -44.28 7.01 4.93
CA GLU A 352 -43.70 5.65 4.98
C GLU A 352 -44.69 4.63 4.42
N ILE A 353 -44.19 3.51 3.89
CA ILE A 353 -44.99 2.38 3.40
C ILE A 353 -44.30 1.06 3.71
N ALA A 354 -45.07 0.01 4.03
CA ALA A 354 -44.53 -1.33 4.26
C ALA A 354 -44.17 -1.99 2.93
N ALA A 355 -42.87 -2.07 2.66
CA ALA A 355 -42.29 -2.68 1.47
C ALA A 355 -40.81 -3.00 1.74
N ASP A 356 -40.31 -4.10 1.17
CA ASP A 356 -38.91 -4.47 1.29
C ASP A 356 -38.08 -3.82 0.16
N GLY A 357 -37.21 -2.87 0.53
CA GLY A 357 -36.22 -2.25 -0.35
C GLY A 357 -34.78 -2.55 0.07
N ARG A 358 -34.55 -3.60 0.87
CA ARG A 358 -33.22 -3.95 1.39
C ARG A 358 -32.28 -4.56 0.35
N GLY A 359 -32.76 -4.86 -0.85
CA GLY A 359 -31.95 -5.18 -2.02
C GLY A 359 -31.46 -3.91 -2.72
N ASP A 360 -32.38 -3.14 -3.30
CA ASP A 360 -32.10 -1.88 -4.00
C ASP A 360 -33.36 -1.01 -4.07
N LEU A 361 -33.17 0.29 -4.32
CA LEU A 361 -34.26 1.24 -4.52
C LEU A 361 -33.92 2.14 -5.72
N ILE A 362 -34.88 2.35 -6.63
CA ILE A 362 -34.73 3.28 -7.77
C ILE A 362 -35.98 4.14 -7.94
N ARG A 363 -35.85 5.25 -8.66
CA ARG A 363 -36.96 6.13 -9.01
C ARG A 363 -37.05 6.30 -10.52
N ALA A 364 -38.08 5.73 -11.13
CA ALA A 364 -38.38 5.93 -12.55
C ALA A 364 -39.74 6.59 -12.71
N GLY A 365 -39.74 7.79 -13.29
CA GLY A 365 -40.96 8.54 -13.57
C GLY A 365 -41.80 8.85 -12.31
N GLY A 366 -43.07 8.46 -12.33
CA GLY A 366 -44.02 8.63 -11.21
C GLY A 366 -43.92 7.59 -10.08
N ARG A 367 -42.98 6.63 -10.15
CA ARG A 367 -42.92 5.48 -9.23
C ARG A 367 -41.54 5.29 -8.59
N LEU A 368 -41.54 4.63 -7.43
CA LEU A 368 -40.37 3.94 -6.88
C LEU A 368 -40.46 2.45 -7.18
N TYR A 369 -39.31 1.83 -7.39
CA TYR A 369 -39.19 0.38 -7.54
C TYR A 369 -38.22 -0.12 -6.48
N ALA A 370 -38.68 -1.06 -5.68
CA ALA A 370 -37.96 -1.60 -4.54
C ALA A 370 -37.69 -3.09 -4.73
N ALA A 371 -36.42 -3.49 -4.60
CA ALA A 371 -36.03 -4.88 -4.57
C ALA A 371 -35.94 -5.37 -3.12
N GLY A 372 -36.75 -6.36 -2.79
CA GLY A 372 -36.65 -7.18 -1.60
C GLY A 372 -35.87 -8.48 -1.87
N ALA A 373 -35.88 -9.41 -0.91
CA ALA A 373 -35.13 -10.66 -1.03
C ALA A 373 -35.52 -11.51 -2.26
N GLU A 374 -36.80 -11.61 -2.58
CA GLU A 374 -37.33 -12.42 -3.70
C GLU A 374 -38.49 -11.71 -4.45
N THR A 375 -38.62 -10.40 -4.26
CA THR A 375 -39.74 -9.62 -4.79
C THR A 375 -39.30 -8.25 -5.27
N ILE A 376 -39.88 -7.78 -6.38
CA ILE A 376 -39.77 -6.39 -6.84
C ILE A 376 -41.13 -5.72 -6.68
N THR A 377 -41.17 -4.59 -5.98
CA THR A 377 -42.42 -3.85 -5.70
C THR A 377 -42.38 -2.47 -6.33
N ALA A 378 -43.41 -2.12 -7.10
CA ALA A 378 -43.60 -0.76 -7.61
C ALA A 378 -44.56 0.03 -6.74
N ILE A 379 -44.22 1.28 -6.45
CA ILE A 379 -44.93 2.15 -5.53
C ILE A 379 -45.26 3.46 -6.27
N ASP A 380 -46.55 3.76 -6.39
CA ASP A 380 -47.03 5.05 -6.90
C ASP A 380 -46.66 6.15 -5.88
N LEU A 381 -45.94 7.17 -6.34
CA LEU A 381 -45.58 8.32 -5.51
C LEU A 381 -46.83 9.20 -5.28
N PRO A 382 -47.05 9.71 -4.05
CA PRO A 382 -48.22 10.52 -3.75
C PRO A 382 -48.13 11.92 -4.39
N GLU A 383 -49.27 12.43 -4.87
CA GLU A 383 -49.45 13.83 -5.27
C GLU A 383 -50.25 14.60 -4.20
N GLY A 384 -49.73 15.74 -3.73
CA GLY A 384 -50.39 16.53 -2.68
C GLY A 384 -50.45 15.79 -1.34
N ASP A 385 -51.66 15.68 -0.76
CA ASP A 385 -51.93 15.04 0.54
C ASP A 385 -52.25 13.53 0.43
N GLU A 386 -52.11 12.93 -0.77
CA GLU A 386 -52.34 11.49 -0.96
C GLU A 386 -51.30 10.62 -0.25
N LYS A 387 -51.65 9.35 0.01
CA LYS A 387 -50.73 8.37 0.58
C LYS A 387 -50.05 7.55 -0.52
N PRO A 388 -48.78 7.13 -0.32
CA PRO A 388 -48.14 6.21 -1.26
C PRO A 388 -48.93 4.89 -1.34
N ARG A 389 -48.96 4.27 -2.53
CA ARG A 389 -49.67 3.01 -2.76
C ARG A 389 -48.79 2.02 -3.51
N ILE A 390 -48.80 0.75 -3.10
CA ILE A 390 -48.21 -0.34 -3.90
C ILE A 390 -49.05 -0.51 -5.17
N ALA A 391 -48.44 -0.25 -6.33
CA ALA A 391 -49.06 -0.44 -7.63
C ALA A 391 -49.14 -1.93 -7.98
N TRP A 392 -48.03 -2.65 -7.77
CA TRP A 392 -47.92 -4.09 -7.95
C TRP A 392 -46.66 -4.64 -7.27
N SER A 393 -46.62 -5.95 -7.10
CA SER A 393 -45.43 -6.71 -6.68
C SER A 393 -45.25 -7.90 -7.61
N LEU A 394 -44.01 -8.13 -8.03
CA LEU A 394 -43.60 -9.24 -8.89
C LEU A 394 -42.61 -10.14 -8.13
N PRO A 395 -42.72 -11.47 -8.27
CA PRO A 395 -41.66 -12.37 -7.80
C PRO A 395 -40.40 -12.16 -8.64
N ALA A 396 -39.24 -12.22 -8.00
CA ALA A 396 -37.95 -12.21 -8.66
C ALA A 396 -37.15 -13.44 -8.23
N ALA A 397 -36.64 -14.17 -9.20
CA ALA A 397 -35.86 -15.38 -8.91
C ALA A 397 -34.47 -14.99 -8.41
N GLY A 398 -34.16 -15.35 -7.16
CA GLY A 398 -32.88 -15.05 -6.50
C GLY A 398 -32.85 -13.68 -5.81
N GLN A 399 -31.75 -13.45 -5.09
CA GLN A 399 -31.56 -12.22 -4.32
C GLN A 399 -31.23 -11.04 -5.24
N VAL A 400 -32.23 -10.23 -5.57
CA VAL A 400 -32.06 -8.99 -6.34
C VAL A 400 -31.38 -7.93 -5.48
N VAL A 401 -30.28 -7.40 -5.98
CA VAL A 401 -29.41 -6.45 -5.27
C VAL A 401 -29.13 -5.18 -6.08
N ARG A 402 -29.60 -5.10 -7.33
CA ARG A 402 -29.59 -3.89 -8.14
C ARG A 402 -30.77 -3.85 -9.09
N LEU A 403 -31.36 -2.67 -9.25
CA LEU A 403 -32.38 -2.34 -10.24
C LEU A 403 -31.90 -1.23 -11.17
N LEU A 404 -32.46 -1.17 -12.38
CA LEU A 404 -32.16 -0.18 -13.41
C LEU A 404 -33.39 -0.01 -14.29
N ALA A 405 -33.79 1.21 -14.65
CA ALA A 405 -34.90 1.47 -15.56
C ALA A 405 -34.45 2.24 -16.81
N ALA A 406 -34.59 1.63 -18.00
CA ALA A 406 -34.21 2.27 -19.25
C ALA A 406 -34.80 1.51 -20.44
N ALA A 407 -34.86 2.14 -21.62
CA ALA A 407 -35.35 1.51 -22.85
C ALA A 407 -36.72 0.79 -22.68
N ASN A 408 -37.63 1.44 -21.92
CA ASN A 408 -38.96 0.92 -21.54
C ASN A 408 -38.95 -0.43 -20.80
N ARG A 409 -37.83 -0.77 -20.14
CA ARG A 409 -37.65 -1.99 -19.36
C ARG A 409 -37.11 -1.71 -17.98
N LEU A 410 -37.51 -2.55 -17.03
CA LEU A 410 -36.87 -2.67 -15.71
C LEU A 410 -35.90 -3.83 -15.77
N PHE A 411 -34.65 -3.61 -15.39
CA PHE A 411 -33.64 -4.65 -15.25
C PHE A 411 -33.38 -4.90 -13.77
N ALA A 412 -33.17 -6.16 -13.41
CA ALA A 412 -32.81 -6.59 -12.07
C ALA A 412 -31.55 -7.46 -12.11
N VAL A 413 -30.58 -7.16 -11.25
CA VAL A 413 -29.33 -7.92 -11.10
C VAL A 413 -29.35 -8.67 -9.77
N THR A 414 -28.97 -9.93 -9.82
CA THR A 414 -28.88 -10.80 -8.64
C THR A 414 -27.44 -11.01 -8.20
N LEU A 415 -27.26 -11.39 -6.94
CA LEU A 415 -25.94 -11.71 -6.39
C LEU A 415 -25.29 -12.94 -7.07
N ASP A 416 -26.09 -13.84 -7.62
CA ASP A 416 -25.63 -15.04 -8.33
C ASP A 416 -25.31 -14.83 -9.83
N GLY A 417 -25.28 -13.56 -10.29
CA GLY A 417 -24.83 -13.20 -11.64
C GLY A 417 -25.91 -13.19 -12.72
N ARG A 418 -27.20 -13.25 -12.36
CA ARG A 418 -28.30 -13.09 -13.33
C ARG A 418 -28.65 -11.63 -13.57
N ILE A 419 -29.01 -11.34 -14.81
CA ILE A 419 -29.65 -10.09 -15.22
C ILE A 419 -31.02 -10.46 -15.79
N LEU A 420 -32.08 -10.00 -15.14
CA LEU A 420 -33.47 -10.21 -15.54
C LEU A 420 -33.99 -8.93 -16.19
N ALA A 421 -34.61 -9.03 -17.37
CA ALA A 421 -35.25 -7.89 -18.02
C ALA A 421 -36.76 -8.03 -18.01
N PHE A 422 -37.44 -7.00 -17.53
CA PHE A 422 -38.89 -6.93 -17.49
C PHE A 422 -39.38 -5.81 -18.41
N GLY A 423 -40.28 -6.13 -19.33
CA GLY A 423 -40.90 -5.16 -20.24
C GLY A 423 -42.41 -5.38 -20.36
N ALA A 424 -43.03 -4.76 -21.36
CA ALA A 424 -44.48 -4.81 -21.55
C ALA A 424 -44.95 -5.99 -22.41
N GLU A 425 -44.04 -6.63 -23.16
CA GLU A 425 -44.43 -7.61 -24.17
C GLU A 425 -44.62 -9.01 -23.55
N PRO A 426 -45.75 -9.70 -23.83
CA PRO A 426 -45.91 -11.09 -23.44
C PRO A 426 -45.14 -12.01 -24.40
N GLY A 427 -44.36 -12.95 -23.86
CA GLY A 427 -43.57 -13.89 -24.66
C GLY A 427 -43.01 -15.06 -23.85
N GLU A 428 -42.34 -15.99 -24.53
CA GLU A 428 -41.52 -17.01 -23.88
C GLU A 428 -40.26 -16.37 -23.28
N VAL A 429 -39.95 -16.71 -22.03
CA VAL A 429 -38.76 -16.19 -21.35
C VAL A 429 -37.54 -16.97 -21.81
N GLU A 430 -36.69 -16.35 -22.62
CA GLU A 430 -35.41 -16.93 -23.01
C GLU A 430 -34.38 -16.76 -21.89
N THR A 431 -33.66 -17.84 -21.55
CA THR A 431 -32.50 -17.79 -20.65
C THR A 431 -31.23 -17.99 -21.46
N ILE A 432 -30.41 -16.95 -21.55
CA ILE A 432 -29.18 -16.95 -22.33
C ILE A 432 -27.99 -17.14 -21.40
N ALA A 433 -27.23 -18.21 -21.62
CA ALA A 433 -26.00 -18.51 -20.90
C ALA A 433 -24.87 -18.80 -21.90
N ASP A 434 -23.67 -18.29 -21.59
CA ASP A 434 -22.47 -18.52 -22.40
C ASP A 434 -21.40 -19.28 -21.61
N PRO A 435 -21.59 -20.60 -21.41
CA PRO A 435 -20.57 -21.41 -20.73
C PRO A 435 -19.28 -21.44 -21.57
N PRO A 436 -18.10 -21.60 -20.94
CA PRO A 436 -16.85 -21.77 -21.66
C PRO A 436 -16.89 -22.90 -22.69
N ARG A 437 -16.37 -22.63 -23.89
CA ARG A 437 -16.29 -23.55 -25.04
C ARG A 437 -14.83 -23.64 -25.55
N PRO A 438 -13.95 -24.38 -24.84
CA PRO A 438 -12.58 -24.57 -25.26
C PRO A 438 -12.50 -25.27 -26.63
N SER A 439 -11.70 -24.73 -27.55
CA SER A 439 -11.38 -25.43 -28.81
C SER A 439 -10.40 -26.59 -28.57
N PRO A 440 -10.42 -27.65 -29.39
CA PRO A 440 -9.38 -28.68 -29.38
C PRO A 440 -7.99 -28.06 -29.62
N LEU A 441 -6.99 -28.53 -28.89
CA LEU A 441 -5.59 -28.15 -29.10
C LEU A 441 -4.98 -29.03 -30.20
N ALA A 442 -4.12 -28.45 -31.04
CA ALA A 442 -3.25 -29.23 -31.94
C ALA A 442 -2.32 -30.14 -31.13
N ALA A 443 -2.10 -31.36 -31.62
CA ALA A 443 -1.28 -32.35 -30.94
C ALA A 443 0.17 -31.86 -30.76
N GLU A 444 0.69 -31.11 -31.73
CA GLU A 444 2.02 -30.51 -31.72
C GLU A 444 2.15 -29.46 -30.61
N ALA A 445 1.13 -28.61 -30.44
CA ALA A 445 1.11 -27.58 -29.40
C ALA A 445 1.07 -28.21 -27.99
N ALA A 446 0.27 -29.26 -27.81
CA ALA A 446 0.22 -30.02 -26.55
C ALA A 446 1.56 -30.71 -26.25
N ALA A 447 2.20 -31.33 -27.25
CA ALA A 447 3.49 -31.98 -27.09
C ALA A 447 4.62 -30.99 -26.76
N GLU A 448 4.66 -29.82 -27.42
CA GLU A 448 5.67 -28.80 -27.12
C GLU A 448 5.41 -28.13 -25.76
N ALA A 449 4.16 -27.97 -25.34
CA ALA A 449 3.82 -27.51 -23.99
C ALA A 449 4.36 -28.47 -22.92
N GLU A 450 4.11 -29.78 -23.07
CA GLU A 450 4.64 -30.78 -22.13
C GLU A 450 6.16 -30.84 -22.13
N LYS A 451 6.81 -30.71 -23.30
CA LYS A 451 8.28 -30.63 -23.39
C LYS A 451 8.83 -29.40 -22.65
N LEU A 452 8.23 -28.23 -22.83
CA LEU A 452 8.62 -26.99 -22.14
C LEU A 452 8.44 -27.16 -20.62
N LEU A 453 7.27 -27.62 -20.18
CA LEU A 453 6.95 -27.82 -18.77
C LEU A 453 7.84 -28.90 -18.13
N ALA A 454 8.17 -29.97 -18.85
CA ALA A 454 9.07 -31.01 -18.37
C ALA A 454 10.53 -30.52 -18.28
N ALA A 455 11.02 -29.77 -19.27
CA ALA A 455 12.39 -29.25 -19.26
C ALA A 455 12.60 -28.19 -18.18
N THR A 456 11.57 -27.37 -17.92
CA THR A 456 11.64 -26.32 -16.90
C THR A 456 11.22 -26.78 -15.51
N GLY A 457 10.39 -27.82 -15.40
CA GLY A 457 9.78 -28.26 -14.15
C GLY A 457 8.81 -27.25 -13.53
N GLN A 458 8.51 -26.14 -14.22
CA GLN A 458 7.66 -25.06 -13.72
C GLN A 458 6.22 -25.31 -14.11
N ARG A 459 5.37 -25.67 -13.14
CA ARG A 459 3.93 -25.92 -13.36
C ARG A 459 2.99 -25.05 -12.53
N GLN A 460 3.51 -24.12 -11.73
CA GLN A 460 2.68 -23.24 -10.90
C GLN A 460 3.37 -21.88 -10.67
N GLY A 461 2.59 -20.87 -10.30
CA GLY A 461 3.07 -19.50 -10.09
C GLY A 461 2.86 -18.63 -11.32
N TYR A 462 3.75 -17.66 -11.57
CA TYR A 462 3.60 -16.74 -12.70
C TYR A 462 4.56 -17.09 -13.84
N ALA A 463 4.07 -16.93 -15.06
CA ALA A 463 4.84 -17.05 -16.27
C ALA A 463 4.74 -15.78 -17.13
N LEU A 464 5.89 -15.17 -17.46
CA LEU A 464 5.94 -14.05 -18.41
C LEU A 464 6.33 -14.56 -19.79
N TRP A 465 5.62 -14.11 -20.81
CA TRP A 465 5.76 -14.63 -22.16
C TRP A 465 6.01 -13.48 -23.15
N PHE A 466 7.24 -13.37 -23.64
CA PHE A 466 7.67 -12.28 -24.53
C PHE A 466 7.59 -12.70 -25.99
N GLY A 467 6.66 -12.09 -26.73
CA GLY A 467 6.26 -12.43 -28.09
C GLY A 467 5.41 -13.70 -28.14
N VAL A 468 4.41 -13.76 -29.02
CA VAL A 468 3.51 -14.93 -29.14
C VAL A 468 3.54 -15.51 -30.55
N ASP A 469 4.47 -16.44 -30.84
CA ASP A 469 4.55 -17.05 -32.17
C ASP A 469 3.41 -18.04 -32.45
N ASP A 470 2.98 -18.77 -31.42
CA ASP A 470 1.88 -19.74 -31.49
C ASP A 470 0.94 -19.59 -30.29
N GLY A 471 -0.29 -19.15 -30.55
CA GLY A 471 -1.32 -19.00 -29.52
C GLY A 471 -1.86 -20.32 -28.97
N GLN A 472 -1.77 -21.42 -29.72
CA GLN A 472 -2.18 -22.73 -29.22
C GLN A 472 -1.18 -23.29 -28.22
N LEU A 473 0.11 -23.02 -28.40
CA LEU A 473 1.13 -23.38 -27.41
C LEU A 473 0.91 -22.65 -26.08
N LEU A 474 0.62 -21.34 -26.12
CA LEU A 474 0.28 -20.56 -24.93
C LEU A 474 -0.94 -21.16 -24.20
N GLU A 475 -1.99 -21.50 -24.95
CA GLU A 475 -3.20 -22.13 -24.42
C GLU A 475 -2.92 -23.54 -23.86
N ALA A 476 -2.10 -24.33 -24.53
CA ALA A 476 -1.71 -25.67 -24.10
C ALA A 476 -0.93 -25.64 -22.77
N VAL A 477 0.02 -24.71 -22.62
CA VAL A 477 0.75 -24.51 -21.35
C VAL A 477 -0.21 -24.14 -20.22
N ALA A 478 -1.19 -23.26 -20.48
CA ALA A 478 -2.20 -22.88 -19.49
C ALA A 478 -3.03 -24.08 -19.03
N ARG A 479 -3.45 -24.95 -19.96
CA ARG A 479 -4.26 -26.14 -19.65
C ARG A 479 -3.48 -27.27 -18.97
N ALA A 480 -2.17 -27.33 -19.16
CA ALA A 480 -1.28 -28.37 -18.63
C ALA A 480 -0.57 -28.00 -17.31
N SER A 481 -0.89 -26.83 -16.75
CA SER A 481 -0.26 -26.28 -15.55
C SER A 481 -1.24 -25.44 -14.73
N GLU A 482 -0.79 -24.99 -13.56
CA GLU A 482 -1.41 -23.97 -12.70
C GLU A 482 -0.67 -22.62 -12.81
N LEU A 483 0.00 -22.36 -13.93
CA LEU A 483 0.66 -21.07 -14.19
C LEU A 483 -0.38 -19.99 -14.53
N HIS A 484 -0.18 -18.80 -13.98
CA HIS A 484 -0.78 -17.56 -14.47
C HIS A 484 0.14 -16.96 -15.52
N LEU A 485 -0.31 -16.94 -16.77
CA LEU A 485 0.48 -16.52 -17.92
C LEU A 485 0.20 -15.05 -18.25
N VAL A 486 1.24 -14.27 -18.46
CA VAL A 486 1.13 -12.89 -18.96
C VAL A 486 1.96 -12.77 -20.21
N ALA A 487 1.29 -12.65 -21.37
CA ALA A 487 1.97 -12.56 -22.66
C ALA A 487 1.91 -11.17 -23.26
N VAL A 488 3.01 -10.73 -23.85
CA VAL A 488 3.16 -9.41 -24.47
C VAL A 488 3.57 -9.55 -25.92
N ASP A 489 2.89 -8.84 -26.83
CA ASP A 489 3.27 -8.79 -28.24
C ASP A 489 2.93 -7.44 -28.87
N GLU A 490 3.72 -7.05 -29.87
CA GLU A 490 3.57 -5.78 -30.59
C GLU A 490 2.31 -5.74 -31.49
N ARG A 491 1.81 -6.91 -31.92
CA ARG A 491 0.71 -7.01 -32.91
C ARG A 491 -0.67 -6.97 -32.25
N ALA A 492 -1.28 -5.79 -32.21
CA ALA A 492 -2.59 -5.56 -31.61
C ALA A 492 -3.70 -6.48 -32.14
N GLU A 493 -3.80 -6.68 -33.46
CA GLU A 493 -4.84 -7.52 -34.06
C GLU A 493 -4.74 -9.00 -33.62
N LYS A 494 -3.50 -9.49 -33.51
CA LYS A 494 -3.24 -10.84 -33.04
C LYS A 494 -3.65 -11.01 -31.57
N ILE A 495 -3.28 -10.05 -30.72
CA ILE A 495 -3.69 -10.04 -29.31
C ILE A 495 -5.22 -10.01 -29.20
N ALA A 496 -5.91 -9.15 -29.95
CA ALA A 496 -7.36 -9.09 -29.97
C ALA A 496 -8.02 -10.43 -30.38
N ALA A 497 -7.47 -11.10 -31.40
CA ALA A 497 -7.95 -12.43 -31.81
C ALA A 497 -7.73 -13.49 -30.72
N LEU A 498 -6.57 -13.47 -30.05
CA LEU A 498 -6.27 -14.38 -28.95
C LEU A 498 -7.17 -14.14 -27.73
N ARG A 499 -7.41 -12.88 -27.34
CA ARG A 499 -8.35 -12.52 -26.26
C ARG A 499 -9.73 -13.13 -26.50
N ARG A 500 -10.29 -12.95 -27.70
CA ARG A 500 -11.58 -13.56 -28.08
C ARG A 500 -11.60 -15.09 -28.05
N ARG A 501 -10.47 -15.74 -28.38
CA ARG A 501 -10.36 -17.21 -28.33
C ARG A 501 -10.27 -17.71 -26.88
N LEU A 502 -9.43 -17.08 -26.08
CA LEU A 502 -9.15 -17.47 -24.70
C LEU A 502 -10.31 -17.13 -23.75
N ASP A 503 -11.02 -16.02 -24.00
CA ASP A 503 -12.25 -15.66 -23.30
C ASP A 503 -13.34 -16.71 -23.55
N ARG A 504 -13.56 -17.11 -24.81
CA ARG A 504 -14.45 -18.23 -25.15
C ARG A 504 -14.03 -19.54 -24.49
N ALA A 505 -12.74 -19.77 -24.27
CA ALA A 505 -12.24 -20.94 -23.55
C ALA A 505 -12.34 -20.83 -22.02
N GLY A 506 -12.74 -19.67 -21.47
CA GLY A 506 -12.78 -19.41 -20.02
C GLY A 506 -11.41 -19.23 -19.37
N LEU A 507 -10.36 -18.93 -20.15
CA LEU A 507 -8.97 -18.82 -19.69
C LEU A 507 -8.47 -17.37 -19.59
N TYR A 508 -9.04 -16.45 -20.38
CA TYR A 508 -8.64 -15.05 -20.36
C TYR A 508 -9.10 -14.37 -19.07
N GLY A 509 -8.25 -13.49 -18.50
CA GLY A 509 -8.60 -12.74 -17.30
C GLY A 509 -8.46 -13.50 -15.97
N THR A 510 -8.28 -14.83 -16.00
CA THR A 510 -8.07 -15.66 -14.79
C THR A 510 -6.75 -16.42 -14.84
N ARG A 511 -6.50 -17.13 -15.95
CA ARG A 511 -5.29 -17.93 -16.19
C ARG A 511 -4.31 -17.29 -17.17
N ILE A 512 -4.80 -16.50 -18.12
CA ILE A 512 -3.99 -15.80 -19.13
C ILE A 512 -4.37 -14.32 -19.18
N ALA A 513 -3.38 -13.45 -19.07
CA ALA A 513 -3.48 -12.03 -19.42
C ALA A 513 -2.63 -11.77 -20.68
N LEU A 514 -3.11 -10.86 -21.53
CA LEU A 514 -2.44 -10.47 -22.77
C LEU A 514 -2.28 -8.97 -22.76
N ALA A 515 -1.13 -8.45 -23.17
CA ALA A 515 -0.89 -7.01 -23.33
C ALA A 515 -0.36 -6.70 -24.73
N VAL A 516 -0.75 -5.55 -25.26
CA VAL A 516 -0.17 -5.00 -26.50
C VAL A 516 0.97 -4.09 -26.11
N GLY A 517 2.18 -4.43 -26.52
CA GLY A 517 3.38 -3.64 -26.19
C GLY A 517 4.64 -4.23 -26.78
N ASP A 518 5.71 -3.43 -26.77
CA ASP A 518 7.05 -3.87 -27.15
C ASP A 518 7.62 -4.78 -26.05
N PRO A 519 7.88 -6.07 -26.34
CA PRO A 519 8.49 -7.00 -25.39
C PRO A 519 9.81 -6.50 -24.79
N GLU A 520 10.56 -5.64 -25.49
CA GLU A 520 11.82 -5.05 -24.98
C GLU A 520 11.59 -3.92 -23.99
N ARG A 521 10.47 -3.19 -24.09
CA ARG A 521 10.18 -2.02 -23.24
C ARG A 521 9.17 -2.32 -22.14
N PHE A 522 8.56 -3.50 -22.17
CA PHE A 522 7.59 -3.92 -21.18
C PHE A 522 8.21 -3.92 -19.78
N MET A 523 7.73 -3.02 -18.93
CA MET A 523 8.18 -2.86 -17.55
C MET A 523 7.47 -3.86 -16.63
N ALA A 524 7.79 -5.15 -16.81
CA ALA A 524 7.29 -6.23 -15.98
C ALA A 524 7.68 -6.03 -14.50
N PRO A 525 6.88 -6.55 -13.55
CA PRO A 525 7.31 -6.59 -12.16
C PRO A 525 8.61 -7.41 -12.03
N PRO A 526 9.59 -6.97 -11.24
CA PRO A 526 10.81 -7.74 -11.03
C PRO A 526 10.53 -9.00 -10.19
N TYR A 527 11.32 -10.05 -10.39
CA TYR A 527 11.35 -11.26 -9.55
C TYR A 527 10.09 -12.15 -9.52
N ILE A 528 9.03 -11.84 -10.25
CA ILE A 528 7.75 -12.57 -10.10
C ILE A 528 7.69 -13.90 -10.86
N ALA A 529 8.49 -14.07 -11.91
CA ALA A 529 8.27 -15.11 -12.90
C ALA A 529 8.98 -16.41 -12.51
N ASN A 530 8.20 -17.42 -12.12
CA ASN A 530 8.71 -18.80 -12.02
C ASN A 530 9.21 -19.29 -13.38
N LEU A 531 8.56 -18.85 -14.45
CA LEU A 531 8.90 -19.15 -15.83
C LEU A 531 8.89 -17.88 -16.69
N VAL A 532 9.94 -17.64 -17.46
CA VAL A 532 9.95 -16.66 -18.55
C VAL A 532 10.05 -17.45 -19.86
N VAL A 533 9.20 -17.15 -20.83
CA VAL A 533 9.23 -17.78 -22.15
C VAL A 533 9.51 -16.73 -23.20
N ILE A 534 10.52 -16.98 -24.02
CA ILE A 534 10.91 -16.11 -25.13
C ILE A 534 10.56 -16.79 -26.44
N SER A 535 9.72 -16.14 -27.25
CA SER A 535 9.37 -16.62 -28.58
C SER A 535 10.54 -16.55 -29.55
N ARG A 536 10.51 -17.35 -30.62
CA ARG A 536 11.55 -17.38 -31.66
C ARG A 536 11.69 -16.04 -32.37
N SER A 537 10.60 -15.31 -32.54
CA SER A 537 10.61 -13.96 -33.12
C SER A 537 11.34 -12.91 -32.25
N ILE A 538 11.42 -13.13 -30.93
CA ILE A 538 12.07 -12.21 -29.98
C ILE A 538 13.49 -12.66 -29.65
N ALA A 539 13.77 -13.95 -29.67
CA ALA A 539 15.05 -14.52 -29.23
C ALA A 539 16.32 -13.89 -29.83
N PRO A 540 16.38 -13.48 -31.12
CA PRO A 540 17.57 -12.81 -31.65
C PRO A 540 17.95 -11.52 -30.90
N ARG A 541 16.97 -10.83 -30.30
CA ARG A 541 17.16 -9.59 -29.53
C ARG A 541 17.86 -9.85 -28.19
N LEU A 542 17.73 -11.05 -27.62
CA LEU A 542 18.43 -11.43 -26.37
C LEU A 542 19.95 -11.58 -26.54
N GLY A 543 20.47 -11.49 -27.76
CA GLY A 543 21.90 -11.33 -27.99
C GLY A 543 22.48 -10.04 -27.39
N ASP A 544 21.65 -9.01 -27.18
CA ASP A 544 22.07 -7.79 -26.47
C ASP A 544 22.07 -8.06 -24.95
N PRO A 545 23.22 -7.94 -24.27
CA PRO A 545 23.31 -8.18 -22.82
C PRO A 545 22.40 -7.26 -22.00
N ARG A 546 22.04 -6.07 -22.50
CA ARG A 546 21.12 -5.15 -21.81
C ARG A 546 19.69 -5.68 -21.81
N ILE A 547 19.21 -6.16 -22.96
CA ILE A 547 17.87 -6.76 -23.09
C ILE A 547 17.77 -8.04 -22.28
N LEU A 548 18.80 -8.90 -22.34
CA LEU A 548 18.85 -10.11 -21.51
C LEU A 548 18.80 -9.76 -20.02
N SER A 549 19.52 -8.73 -19.57
CA SER A 549 19.50 -8.28 -18.18
C SER A 549 18.11 -7.81 -17.73
N GLN A 550 17.42 -7.03 -18.58
CA GLN A 550 16.08 -6.53 -18.30
C GLN A 550 15.05 -7.66 -18.18
N VAL A 551 15.07 -8.62 -19.12
CA VAL A 551 14.19 -9.79 -19.09
C VAL A 551 14.52 -10.70 -17.90
N PHE A 552 15.80 -10.90 -17.61
CA PHE A 552 16.24 -11.73 -16.50
C PHE A 552 15.85 -11.15 -15.14
N GLU A 553 15.64 -9.83 -15.03
CA GLU A 553 15.22 -9.19 -13.79
C GLU A 553 13.85 -9.68 -13.30
N SER A 554 12.95 -10.04 -14.20
CA SER A 554 11.66 -10.63 -13.86
C SER A 554 11.76 -12.11 -13.44
N VAL A 555 12.87 -12.79 -13.71
CA VAL A 555 13.05 -14.21 -13.33
C VAL A 555 13.14 -14.31 -11.81
N ARG A 556 12.28 -15.13 -11.23
CA ARG A 556 12.19 -15.31 -9.78
C ARG A 556 13.50 -15.86 -9.20
N PRO A 557 14.02 -15.26 -8.11
CA PRO A 557 15.07 -15.86 -7.30
C PRO A 557 14.69 -17.26 -6.80
N TYR A 558 15.69 -18.03 -6.35
CA TYR A 558 15.47 -19.39 -5.83
C TYR A 558 14.81 -20.35 -6.84
N GLY A 559 15.29 -20.35 -8.09
CA GLY A 559 14.98 -21.40 -9.06
C GLY A 559 14.03 -21.01 -10.20
N GLY A 560 13.71 -19.73 -10.37
CA GLY A 560 13.00 -19.25 -11.57
C GLY A 560 13.80 -19.53 -12.84
N ARG A 561 13.11 -19.77 -13.95
CA ARG A 561 13.73 -20.22 -15.21
C ARG A 561 13.28 -19.40 -16.41
N LEU A 562 14.19 -19.13 -17.34
CA LEU A 562 13.94 -18.52 -18.63
C LEU A 562 14.16 -19.56 -19.73
N TRP A 563 13.15 -19.81 -20.55
CA TRP A 563 13.18 -20.69 -21.71
C TRP A 563 13.26 -19.86 -23.00
N ALA A 564 14.30 -20.08 -23.81
CA ALA A 564 14.48 -19.36 -25.07
C ALA A 564 15.15 -20.23 -26.14
N PRO A 565 14.86 -20.01 -27.44
CA PRO A 565 15.59 -20.63 -28.54
C PRO A 565 16.98 -19.97 -28.73
N GLY A 566 17.93 -20.69 -29.35
CA GLY A 566 19.23 -20.13 -29.76
C GLY A 566 20.33 -20.13 -28.69
N GLY A 567 20.68 -21.31 -28.17
CA GLY A 567 21.57 -21.47 -27.01
C GLY A 567 22.97 -20.84 -27.12
N GLU A 568 23.63 -20.86 -28.29
CA GLU A 568 24.98 -20.29 -28.45
C GLU A 568 25.00 -18.76 -28.32
N GLN A 569 24.05 -18.07 -28.95
CA GLN A 569 23.92 -16.62 -28.86
C GLN A 569 23.61 -16.19 -27.42
N LEU A 570 22.73 -16.94 -26.74
CA LEU A 570 22.42 -16.71 -25.32
C LEU A 570 23.64 -16.92 -24.41
N ALA A 571 24.48 -17.93 -24.68
CA ALA A 571 25.68 -18.16 -23.90
C ALA A 571 26.66 -16.97 -23.97
N ALA A 572 26.85 -16.40 -25.17
CA ALA A 572 27.69 -15.22 -25.35
C ALA A 572 27.11 -13.98 -24.63
N ALA A 573 25.80 -13.73 -24.79
CA ALA A 573 25.12 -12.62 -24.13
C ALA A 573 25.15 -12.74 -22.60
N LEU A 574 24.94 -13.95 -22.08
CA LEU A 574 24.99 -14.23 -20.65
C LEU A 574 26.38 -13.97 -20.05
N ALA A 575 27.43 -14.41 -20.75
CA ALA A 575 28.81 -14.16 -20.34
C ALA A 575 29.14 -12.65 -20.30
N ALA A 576 28.59 -11.87 -21.24
CA ALA A 576 28.76 -10.42 -21.27
C ALA A 576 27.94 -9.70 -20.19
N ALA A 577 26.70 -10.14 -19.92
CA ALA A 577 25.78 -9.53 -18.98
C ALA A 577 26.15 -9.74 -17.50
N LYS A 578 26.94 -10.79 -17.19
CA LYS A 578 27.41 -11.11 -15.82
C LYS A 578 26.27 -11.20 -14.79
N LEU A 579 25.19 -11.88 -15.18
CA LEU A 579 23.97 -11.98 -14.39
C LEU A 579 24.16 -12.88 -13.16
N PRO A 580 23.99 -12.36 -11.93
CA PRO A 580 24.21 -13.14 -10.72
C PRO A 580 23.25 -14.34 -10.61
N GLY A 581 23.79 -15.49 -10.20
CA GLY A 581 23.03 -16.73 -10.02
C GLY A 581 22.54 -17.38 -11.32
N ALA A 582 22.80 -16.80 -12.49
CA ALA A 582 22.35 -17.33 -13.77
C ALA A 582 23.15 -18.58 -14.19
N ARG A 583 22.45 -19.68 -14.50
CA ARG A 583 23.05 -20.90 -15.06
C ARG A 583 22.34 -21.30 -16.35
N LEU A 584 23.11 -21.54 -17.40
CA LEU A 584 22.60 -21.94 -18.72
C LEU A 584 22.66 -23.47 -18.87
N GLU A 585 21.56 -24.06 -19.34
CA GLU A 585 21.44 -25.47 -19.71
C GLU A 585 20.93 -25.57 -21.15
N ALA A 586 21.59 -26.37 -21.99
CA ALA A 586 21.18 -26.58 -23.38
C ALA A 586 20.11 -27.67 -23.48
N HIS A 587 19.06 -27.41 -24.26
CA HIS A 587 17.93 -28.31 -24.50
C HIS A 587 17.61 -28.38 -26.00
N GLY A 588 18.49 -29.04 -26.76
CA GLY A 588 18.37 -29.12 -28.22
C GLY A 588 18.54 -27.74 -28.86
N ALA A 589 17.54 -27.29 -29.63
CA ALA A 589 17.53 -25.95 -30.23
C ALA A 589 17.20 -24.81 -29.23
N ASN A 590 16.79 -25.16 -28.01
CA ASN A 590 16.46 -24.22 -26.94
C ASN A 590 17.50 -24.27 -25.83
N ALA A 591 17.43 -23.29 -24.94
CA ALA A 591 18.20 -23.23 -23.71
C ALA A 591 17.34 -22.76 -22.54
N VAL A 592 17.74 -23.16 -21.34
CA VAL A 592 17.16 -22.73 -20.07
C VAL A 592 18.20 -21.92 -19.32
N ILE A 593 17.86 -20.70 -18.91
CA ILE A 593 18.63 -19.94 -17.92
C ILE A 593 17.91 -20.02 -16.58
N THR A 594 18.53 -20.60 -15.57
CA THR A 594 18.00 -20.67 -14.19
C THR A 594 18.63 -19.59 -13.33
N ARG A 595 17.82 -18.85 -12.56
CA ARG A 595 18.31 -17.96 -11.48
C ARG A 595 18.40 -18.76 -10.18
N GLN A 596 19.61 -19.12 -9.77
CA GLN A 596 19.86 -19.88 -8.56
C GLN A 596 20.15 -18.99 -7.36
N GLY A 597 19.62 -19.36 -6.20
CA GLY A 597 19.91 -18.71 -4.93
C GLY A 597 19.27 -17.32 -4.77
N PRO A 598 19.74 -16.56 -3.76
CA PRO A 598 19.23 -15.25 -3.41
C PRO A 598 19.60 -14.18 -4.44
N LEU A 599 18.93 -13.03 -4.34
CA LEU A 599 19.41 -11.80 -5.00
C LEU A 599 20.73 -11.34 -4.36
N PRO A 600 21.64 -10.72 -5.13
CA PRO A 600 22.84 -10.12 -4.56
C PRO A 600 22.51 -9.10 -3.47
N GLY A 601 23.15 -9.25 -2.32
CA GLY A 601 22.94 -8.41 -1.16
C GLY A 601 21.67 -8.71 -0.36
N ALA A 602 20.85 -9.70 -0.74
CA ALA A 602 19.72 -10.12 0.06
C ALA A 602 20.17 -10.94 1.29
N ALA A 603 19.39 -10.88 2.36
CA ALA A 603 19.59 -11.68 3.56
C ALA A 603 18.27 -12.23 4.11
N ASP A 604 18.36 -13.25 4.95
CA ASP A 604 17.22 -13.91 5.60
C ASP A 604 16.84 -13.23 6.92
N TRP A 605 15.60 -13.46 7.35
CA TRP A 605 15.09 -13.20 8.69
C TRP A 605 14.50 -14.51 9.25
N THR A 606 15.31 -15.25 10.00
CA THR A 606 15.05 -16.66 10.39
C THR A 606 14.36 -16.80 11.73
N HIS A 607 14.57 -15.87 12.66
CA HIS A 607 14.08 -15.94 14.04
C HIS A 607 13.22 -14.72 14.38
N LEU A 608 12.64 -14.69 15.59
CA LEU A 608 11.79 -13.58 16.04
C LEU A 608 12.46 -12.20 15.92
N TYR A 609 13.77 -12.14 16.20
CA TYR A 609 14.57 -10.90 16.22
C TYR A 609 15.69 -10.91 15.18
N GLY A 610 15.42 -11.46 13.99
CA GLY A 610 16.36 -11.50 12.86
C GLY A 610 17.04 -12.86 12.76
N ASP A 611 17.84 -13.19 13.75
CA ASP A 611 18.63 -14.41 13.83
C ASP A 611 18.69 -14.97 15.27
N VAL A 612 19.37 -16.10 15.44
CA VAL A 612 19.57 -16.73 16.76
C VAL A 612 20.49 -15.91 17.68
N ALA A 613 21.17 -14.89 17.16
CA ALA A 613 22.03 -14.00 17.92
C ALA A 613 21.26 -12.78 18.47
N ASN A 614 19.95 -12.67 18.21
CA ASN A 614 19.11 -11.53 18.59
C ASN A 614 19.71 -10.19 18.14
N THR A 615 20.19 -10.10 16.90
CA THR A 615 20.74 -8.85 16.35
C THR A 615 19.69 -7.75 16.16
N VAL A 616 18.40 -8.12 16.09
CA VAL A 616 17.28 -7.23 15.75
C VAL A 616 17.51 -6.56 14.38
N LYS A 617 18.25 -7.24 13.51
CA LYS A 617 18.71 -6.74 12.22
C LYS A 617 18.63 -7.82 11.14
N SER A 618 18.33 -7.38 9.92
CA SER A 618 18.61 -8.10 8.69
C SER A 618 19.91 -7.56 8.04
N ASN A 619 20.73 -8.44 7.48
CA ASN A 619 21.93 -8.05 6.73
C ASN A 619 21.64 -7.69 5.27
N ASP A 620 20.38 -7.50 4.90
CA ASP A 620 19.97 -7.14 3.54
C ASP A 620 20.48 -5.74 3.17
N ARG A 621 21.24 -5.67 2.07
CA ARG A 621 21.85 -4.48 1.46
C ARG A 621 21.12 -4.03 0.19
N ARG A 622 20.08 -4.74 -0.24
CA ARG A 622 19.39 -4.44 -1.50
C ARG A 622 18.32 -3.38 -1.30
N VAL A 623 17.56 -3.48 -0.21
CA VAL A 623 16.43 -2.58 0.06
C VAL A 623 16.94 -1.26 0.61
N LYS A 624 16.69 -0.17 -0.14
CA LYS A 624 16.99 1.22 0.22
C LYS A 624 15.98 2.16 -0.42
N LEU A 625 15.84 3.34 0.15
CA LEU A 625 14.91 4.37 -0.32
C LEU A 625 15.38 5.01 -1.65
N PRO A 626 14.46 5.60 -2.43
CA PRO A 626 12.99 5.54 -2.30
C PRO A 626 12.43 4.14 -2.61
N LEU A 627 11.28 3.81 -2.01
CA LEU A 627 10.61 2.51 -2.19
C LEU A 627 9.27 2.68 -2.91
N GLY A 628 8.88 1.70 -3.72
CA GLY A 628 7.58 1.63 -4.37
C GLY A 628 6.97 0.23 -4.29
N VAL A 629 5.69 0.09 -4.61
CA VAL A 629 4.95 -1.17 -4.46
C VAL A 629 5.46 -2.22 -5.46
N LEU A 630 5.75 -3.43 -4.98
CA LEU A 630 6.02 -4.62 -5.81
C LEU A 630 4.74 -5.42 -6.04
N TRP A 631 4.01 -5.67 -4.95
CA TRP A 631 2.72 -6.34 -4.96
C TRP A 631 1.86 -5.92 -3.78
N PHE A 632 0.54 -6.05 -3.92
CA PHE A 632 -0.43 -5.91 -2.83
C PHE A 632 -1.61 -6.88 -3.00
N GLY A 633 -2.28 -7.21 -1.89
CA GLY A 633 -3.26 -8.30 -1.79
C GLY A 633 -2.68 -9.53 -1.07
N GLY A 634 -3.30 -10.71 -1.20
CA GLY A 634 -2.78 -11.94 -0.60
C GLY A 634 -3.60 -12.42 0.59
N ILE A 635 -2.95 -12.69 1.73
CA ILE A 635 -3.63 -13.23 2.93
C ILE A 635 -4.46 -12.15 3.63
N SER A 636 -5.70 -12.51 3.95
CA SER A 636 -6.60 -11.76 4.81
C SER A 636 -6.05 -11.61 6.24
N ASN A 637 -6.29 -10.45 6.86
CA ASN A 637 -5.96 -10.24 8.27
C ASN A 637 -6.76 -11.11 9.26
N LEU A 638 -7.65 -11.99 8.78
CA LEU A 638 -8.32 -13.01 9.57
C LEU A 638 -7.46 -14.26 9.81
N ASP A 639 -6.42 -14.47 9.02
CA ASP A 639 -5.53 -15.64 9.08
C ASP A 639 -4.26 -15.40 9.90
N ILE A 640 -4.27 -14.36 10.73
CA ILE A 640 -3.13 -13.95 11.57
C ILE A 640 -3.53 -13.81 13.03
N LEU A 641 -2.54 -13.79 13.93
CA LEU A 641 -2.79 -13.59 15.36
C LEU A 641 -3.39 -12.20 15.66
N PRO A 642 -4.18 -12.07 16.74
CA PRO A 642 -4.72 -10.78 17.16
C PRO A 642 -3.63 -9.73 17.42
N ARG A 643 -3.83 -8.53 16.87
CA ARG A 643 -2.80 -7.48 16.86
C ARG A 643 -2.26 -7.09 18.25
N HIS A 644 -3.10 -7.01 19.28
CA HIS A 644 -2.69 -6.60 20.64
C HIS A 644 -2.09 -7.77 21.45
N GLY A 645 -2.05 -8.95 20.85
CA GLY A 645 -1.40 -10.13 21.39
C GLY A 645 0.11 -10.16 21.28
N HIS A 646 0.69 -9.25 20.49
CA HIS A 646 2.11 -9.24 20.17
C HIS A 646 2.62 -10.63 19.72
N GLY A 647 1.94 -11.22 18.72
CA GLY A 647 2.37 -12.48 18.10
C GLY A 647 3.75 -12.39 17.45
N PRO A 648 4.38 -13.52 17.12
CA PRO A 648 5.69 -13.53 16.48
C PRO A 648 5.70 -12.71 15.19
N SER A 649 6.80 -12.00 14.95
CA SER A 649 7.12 -11.37 13.67
C SER A 649 7.15 -12.43 12.58
N GLN A 650 6.81 -12.05 11.35
CA GLN A 650 7.00 -12.94 10.20
C GLN A 650 8.48 -13.33 10.05
N GLN A 651 8.72 -14.51 9.49
CA GLN A 651 10.07 -14.95 9.13
C GLN A 651 10.15 -15.07 7.62
N VAL A 652 11.25 -14.60 7.04
CA VAL A 652 11.43 -14.46 5.59
C VAL A 652 12.73 -15.14 5.20
N VAL A 653 12.64 -16.25 4.47
CA VAL A 653 13.78 -17.10 4.13
C VAL A 653 13.55 -17.76 2.77
N GLY A 654 14.59 -17.78 1.93
CA GLY A 654 14.59 -18.60 0.71
C GLY A 654 13.50 -18.20 -0.31
N GLY A 655 13.11 -16.94 -0.35
CA GLY A 655 12.06 -16.38 -1.20
C GLY A 655 10.66 -16.66 -0.69
N ARG A 656 10.50 -16.89 0.62
CA ARG A 656 9.23 -17.24 1.26
C ARG A 656 9.04 -16.45 2.54
N LEU A 657 7.79 -16.13 2.83
CA LEU A 657 7.37 -15.45 4.05
C LEU A 657 6.45 -16.38 4.84
N PHE A 658 6.71 -16.56 6.13
CA PHE A 658 5.94 -17.42 7.03
C PHE A 658 5.17 -16.61 8.08
N ILE A 659 3.87 -16.87 8.22
CA ILE A 659 2.98 -16.18 9.18
C ILE A 659 2.18 -17.21 9.98
N GLN A 660 2.10 -16.98 11.29
CA GLN A 660 1.26 -17.74 12.21
C GLN A 660 -0.09 -17.04 12.45
N GLY A 661 -1.18 -17.81 12.32
CA GLY A 661 -2.51 -17.48 12.83
C GLY A 661 -2.77 -18.16 14.18
N ILE A 662 -4.01 -18.12 14.68
CA ILE A 662 -4.36 -18.73 15.98
C ILE A 662 -3.98 -20.22 16.01
N ASN A 663 -4.44 -20.98 15.01
CA ASN A 663 -4.22 -22.42 14.92
C ASN A 663 -3.74 -22.83 13.52
N CYS A 664 -3.03 -21.94 12.83
CA CYS A 664 -2.52 -22.21 11.50
C CYS A 664 -1.15 -21.57 11.27
N LEU A 665 -0.42 -22.12 10.30
CA LEU A 665 0.81 -21.54 9.76
C LEU A 665 0.67 -21.48 8.24
N SER A 666 1.07 -20.37 7.64
CA SER A 666 1.01 -20.17 6.19
C SER A 666 2.37 -19.77 5.64
N ALA A 667 2.68 -20.22 4.43
CA ALA A 667 3.81 -19.76 3.64
C ALA A 667 3.32 -19.02 2.40
N LEU A 668 3.92 -17.85 2.14
CA LEU A 668 3.66 -17.04 0.96
C LEU A 668 4.93 -16.91 0.15
N ASP A 669 4.78 -16.73 -1.15
CA ASP A 669 5.84 -16.26 -2.01
C ASP A 669 6.12 -14.78 -1.73
N VAL A 670 7.34 -14.46 -1.29
CA VAL A 670 7.70 -13.09 -0.87
C VAL A 670 7.66 -12.08 -2.03
N TYR A 671 7.77 -12.53 -3.28
CA TYR A 671 7.82 -11.67 -4.47
C TYR A 671 6.46 -11.46 -5.12
N THR A 672 5.43 -12.23 -4.75
CA THR A 672 4.09 -12.16 -5.40
C THR A 672 2.92 -12.11 -4.43
N GLY A 673 3.14 -12.36 -3.13
CA GLY A 673 2.07 -12.45 -2.13
C GLY A 673 1.20 -13.71 -2.26
N ARG A 674 1.50 -14.60 -3.21
CA ARG A 674 0.74 -15.84 -3.44
C ARG A 674 0.91 -16.79 -2.27
N VAL A 675 -0.20 -17.29 -1.72
CA VAL A 675 -0.18 -18.37 -0.73
C VAL A 675 0.35 -19.65 -1.40
N LEU A 676 1.46 -20.19 -0.88
CA LEU A 676 2.04 -21.45 -1.32
C LEU A 676 1.35 -22.62 -0.64
N TRP A 677 1.14 -22.51 0.67
CA TRP A 677 0.37 -23.44 1.48
C TRP A 677 -0.08 -22.75 2.78
N LYS A 678 -1.18 -23.27 3.34
CA LYS A 678 -1.67 -22.98 4.67
C LYS A 678 -1.98 -24.31 5.34
N ARG A 679 -1.51 -24.49 6.58
CA ARG A 679 -1.77 -25.69 7.36
C ARG A 679 -2.44 -25.33 8.66
N GLU A 680 -3.58 -25.96 8.93
CA GLU A 680 -4.29 -25.88 10.19
C GLU A 680 -3.81 -26.95 11.16
N PHE A 681 -3.84 -26.62 12.45
CA PHE A 681 -3.45 -27.46 13.56
C PHE A 681 -4.56 -27.45 14.62
N PRO A 682 -4.76 -28.53 15.39
CA PRO A 682 -5.79 -28.53 16.43
C PRO A 682 -5.58 -27.46 17.51
N ASP A 683 -4.33 -27.29 17.94
CA ASP A 683 -3.92 -26.30 18.95
C ASP A 683 -2.43 -25.99 18.79
N LEU A 684 -2.07 -24.71 18.67
CA LEU A 684 -0.67 -24.24 18.66
C LEU A 684 -0.21 -23.68 20.00
N GLY A 685 -1.01 -23.81 21.07
CA GLY A 685 -0.68 -23.31 22.41
C GLY A 685 -0.71 -21.78 22.49
N THR A 686 -1.51 -21.14 21.64
CA THR A 686 -1.54 -19.67 21.47
C THR A 686 -2.42 -18.96 22.50
N PHE A 687 -3.37 -19.68 23.11
CA PHE A 687 -4.23 -19.15 24.17
C PHE A 687 -3.43 -18.88 25.46
N GLN A 688 -3.76 -17.79 26.15
CA GLN A 688 -3.01 -17.22 27.28
C GLN A 688 -1.56 -16.79 26.94
N VAL A 689 -1.23 -16.73 25.65
CA VAL A 689 0.06 -16.21 25.16
C VAL A 689 -0.19 -15.00 24.27
N TYR A 690 -0.88 -15.20 23.14
CA TYR A 690 -1.16 -14.16 22.16
C TYR A 690 -2.61 -13.65 22.24
N TYR A 691 -3.49 -14.37 22.90
CA TYR A 691 -4.85 -13.92 23.19
C TYR A 691 -5.40 -14.63 24.43
N ASP A 692 -6.47 -14.10 25.00
CA ASP A 692 -7.10 -14.55 26.24
C ASP A 692 -8.63 -14.46 26.14
N GLU A 693 -9.34 -14.59 27.25
CA GLU A 693 -10.81 -14.50 27.33
C GLU A 693 -11.37 -13.13 26.89
N THR A 694 -10.53 -12.09 26.79
CA THR A 694 -10.95 -10.76 26.33
C THR A 694 -11.06 -10.65 24.81
N TYR A 695 -10.53 -11.64 24.06
CA TYR A 695 -10.56 -11.65 22.61
C TYR A 695 -11.97 -11.90 22.06
N ALA A 696 -12.40 -11.07 21.10
CA ALA A 696 -13.64 -11.26 20.36
C ALA A 696 -13.43 -11.09 18.85
N GLU A 697 -13.80 -12.11 18.07
CA GLU A 697 -13.74 -12.06 16.61
C GLU A 697 -14.92 -11.29 16.03
N THR A 698 -14.75 -9.97 15.90
CA THR A 698 -15.82 -9.05 15.44
C THR A 698 -15.31 -8.10 14.35
N PRO A 699 -15.00 -8.60 13.12
CA PRO A 699 -14.27 -7.84 12.10
C PRO A 699 -14.95 -6.54 11.64
N LEU A 700 -16.28 -6.49 11.68
CA LEU A 700 -17.06 -5.29 11.34
C LEU A 700 -17.31 -4.36 12.54
N SER A 701 -16.94 -4.76 13.76
CA SER A 701 -17.11 -3.92 14.96
C SER A 701 -16.03 -2.85 15.06
N THR A 702 -16.40 -1.68 15.60
CA THR A 702 -15.46 -0.61 15.97
C THR A 702 -14.97 -0.71 17.41
N ALA A 703 -15.50 -1.68 18.16
CA ALA A 703 -15.11 -1.95 19.53
C ALA A 703 -13.68 -2.49 19.60
N TYR A 704 -13.05 -2.24 20.73
CA TYR A 704 -11.76 -2.79 21.06
C TYR A 704 -11.90 -4.30 21.33
N ASN A 705 -11.14 -5.13 20.62
CA ASN A 705 -11.41 -6.57 20.51
C ASN A 705 -10.50 -7.48 21.33
N GLN A 706 -9.49 -6.93 22.04
CA GLN A 706 -8.61 -7.66 22.96
C GLN A 706 -7.68 -6.70 23.73
N VAL A 707 -7.45 -6.95 25.03
CA VAL A 707 -6.44 -6.26 25.86
C VAL A 707 -5.01 -6.53 25.35
N HIS A 708 -4.07 -5.63 25.64
CA HIS A 708 -2.67 -5.83 25.30
C HIS A 708 -2.06 -6.97 26.13
N LEU A 709 -1.28 -7.83 25.47
CA LEU A 709 -0.50 -8.89 26.09
C LEU A 709 0.96 -8.80 25.63
N PRO A 710 1.97 -9.08 26.47
CA PRO A 710 3.37 -9.12 26.03
C PRO A 710 3.67 -10.16 24.94
N GLY A 711 2.90 -11.25 24.87
CA GLY A 711 3.00 -12.22 23.78
C GLY A 711 4.41 -12.76 23.53
N ALA A 712 4.82 -12.72 22.25
CA ALA A 712 6.12 -13.20 21.78
C ALA A 712 7.27 -12.36 22.34
N ASN A 713 7.01 -11.10 22.75
CA ASN A 713 8.04 -10.29 23.38
C ASN A 713 8.51 -10.86 24.73
N ALA A 714 7.67 -11.64 25.41
CA ALA A 714 8.01 -12.27 26.69
C ALA A 714 8.21 -13.79 26.58
N ARG A 715 7.38 -14.49 25.81
CA ARG A 715 7.45 -15.95 25.65
C ARG A 715 8.42 -16.39 24.55
N GLY A 716 8.67 -15.56 23.54
CA GLY A 716 9.34 -15.94 22.29
C GLY A 716 8.40 -16.54 21.25
N THR A 717 8.95 -16.86 20.07
CA THR A 717 8.25 -17.53 18.97
C THR A 717 8.14 -19.04 19.21
N ASN A 718 7.11 -19.71 18.67
CA ASN A 718 7.00 -21.17 18.67
C ASN A 718 7.44 -21.78 17.33
N PHE A 719 7.95 -20.98 16.39
CA PHE A 719 8.51 -21.49 15.15
C PHE A 719 9.77 -20.75 14.73
N VAL A 720 10.65 -21.44 14.00
CA VAL A 720 11.87 -20.93 13.36
C VAL A 720 11.92 -21.44 11.93
N ALA A 721 12.16 -20.55 10.98
CA ALA A 721 12.25 -20.83 9.57
C ALA A 721 13.71 -20.72 9.11
N VAL A 722 14.12 -21.71 8.33
CA VAL A 722 15.43 -21.79 7.67
C VAL A 722 15.21 -22.34 6.26
N ALA A 723 16.26 -22.37 5.45
CA ALA A 723 16.14 -22.67 4.02
C ALA A 723 15.47 -24.02 3.71
N GLU A 724 15.70 -25.07 4.53
CA GLU A 724 15.09 -26.39 4.31
C GLU A 724 13.64 -26.49 4.78
N GLY A 725 13.24 -25.68 5.77
CA GLY A 725 11.96 -25.90 6.43
C GLY A 725 11.65 -24.98 7.61
N VAL A 726 10.48 -25.20 8.18
CA VAL A 726 10.00 -24.51 9.37
C VAL A 726 9.93 -25.49 10.53
N TYR A 727 10.70 -25.25 11.57
CA TYR A 727 10.59 -25.94 12.85
C TYR A 727 9.46 -25.30 13.65
N LEU A 728 8.44 -26.08 14.02
CA LEU A 728 7.22 -25.63 14.68
C LEU A 728 6.96 -26.43 15.96
N VAL A 729 6.91 -25.75 17.09
CA VAL A 729 6.62 -26.32 18.40
C VAL A 729 5.12 -26.48 18.65
N ILE A 730 4.73 -27.67 19.10
CA ILE A 730 3.38 -28.06 19.50
C ILE A 730 3.45 -28.93 20.77
N GLY A 731 3.20 -28.33 21.94
CA GLY A 731 3.34 -29.01 23.24
C GLY A 731 4.77 -29.50 23.48
N GLY A 732 4.94 -30.78 23.82
CA GLY A 732 6.25 -31.43 24.01
C GLY A 732 6.97 -31.89 22.73
N ARG A 733 6.52 -31.42 21.55
CA ARG A 733 7.01 -31.85 20.25
C ARG A 733 7.38 -30.68 19.35
N CYS A 734 8.32 -30.89 18.44
CA CYS A 734 8.65 -29.95 17.37
C CYS A 734 8.57 -30.65 16.01
N LEU A 735 7.82 -30.10 15.07
CA LEU A 735 7.70 -30.59 13.70
C LEU A 735 8.66 -29.81 12.80
N LEU A 736 9.39 -30.50 11.93
CA LEU A 736 10.03 -29.86 10.77
C LEU A 736 9.09 -29.98 9.57
N LEU A 737 8.65 -28.84 9.06
CA LEU A 737 7.78 -28.73 7.88
C LEU A 737 8.60 -28.36 6.65
N ASP A 738 8.32 -28.97 5.49
CA ASP A 738 8.90 -28.56 4.20
C ASP A 738 8.54 -27.09 3.91
N ALA A 739 9.54 -26.24 3.67
CA ALA A 739 9.34 -24.81 3.46
C ALA A 739 8.43 -24.51 2.25
N ALA A 740 8.44 -25.35 1.22
CA ALA A 740 7.71 -25.16 -0.02
C ALA A 740 6.32 -25.83 -0.03
N ARG A 741 6.11 -26.88 0.75
CA ARG A 741 4.89 -27.72 0.72
C ARG A 741 4.11 -27.75 2.03
N GLY A 742 4.73 -27.44 3.17
CA GLY A 742 4.09 -27.51 4.50
C GLY A 742 3.89 -28.93 5.04
N GLU A 743 4.40 -29.93 4.33
CA GLU A 743 4.37 -31.34 4.73
C GLU A 743 5.33 -31.59 5.90
N THR A 744 4.95 -32.47 6.83
CA THR A 744 5.85 -32.85 7.93
C THR A 744 6.97 -33.74 7.39
N LEU A 745 8.21 -33.28 7.51
CA LEU A 745 9.42 -34.02 7.16
C LEU A 745 9.93 -34.85 8.33
N ARG A 746 9.87 -34.30 9.54
CA ARG A 746 10.39 -34.93 10.76
C ARG A 746 9.68 -34.42 12.01
N GLU A 747 9.72 -35.20 13.07
CA GLU A 747 9.25 -34.86 14.40
C GLU A 747 10.40 -35.05 15.42
N PHE A 748 10.53 -34.09 16.33
CA PHE A 748 11.47 -34.11 17.45
C PHE A 748 10.66 -34.13 18.74
N VAL A 749 11.05 -34.98 19.69
CA VAL A 749 10.33 -35.17 20.95
C VAL A 749 11.29 -35.02 22.11
N LEU A 750 10.90 -34.24 23.12
CA LEU A 750 11.67 -34.13 24.35
C LEU A 750 11.58 -35.45 25.16
N PRO A 751 12.69 -35.94 25.74
CA PRO A 751 12.68 -37.13 26.59
C PRO A 751 11.68 -37.01 27.73
N GLU A 752 10.97 -38.10 28.03
CA GLU A 752 9.97 -38.12 29.10
C GLU A 752 10.58 -37.89 30.49
N GLU A 753 9.89 -37.10 31.32
CA GLU A 753 10.19 -36.94 32.74
C GLU A 753 8.94 -37.29 33.56
N GLY A 754 9.05 -38.30 34.44
CA GLY A 754 7.92 -38.74 35.25
C GLY A 754 6.75 -39.34 34.44
N GLY A 755 7.02 -39.88 33.25
CA GLY A 755 6.02 -40.51 32.36
C GLY A 755 5.25 -39.54 31.46
N GLN A 756 5.70 -38.28 31.36
CA GLN A 756 5.17 -37.29 30.42
C GLN A 756 6.33 -36.54 29.75
N SER A 757 6.23 -36.27 28.45
CA SER A 757 7.18 -35.36 27.78
C SER A 757 6.94 -33.93 28.28
N PRO A 758 8.00 -33.23 28.73
CA PRO A 758 7.87 -31.82 29.10
C PRO A 758 7.51 -30.97 27.89
N ASP A 759 6.87 -29.83 28.12
CA ASP A 759 6.59 -28.85 27.06
C ASP A 759 7.88 -28.24 26.50
N TRP A 760 7.83 -27.87 25.23
CA TRP A 760 8.94 -27.20 24.56
C TRP A 760 8.84 -25.67 24.80
N GLY A 761 9.73 -25.16 25.66
CA GLY A 761 9.69 -23.78 26.15
C GLY A 761 10.26 -22.76 25.16
N TYR A 762 11.42 -23.07 24.59
CA TYR A 762 12.19 -22.23 23.67
C TYR A 762 12.59 -23.00 22.42
N ILE A 763 12.67 -22.32 21.27
CA ILE A 763 13.20 -22.88 20.03
C ILE A 763 14.22 -21.93 19.40
N GLY A 764 15.33 -22.50 18.96
CA GLY A 764 16.36 -21.79 18.18
C GLY A 764 17.08 -22.75 17.23
N VAL A 765 17.63 -22.22 16.15
CA VAL A 765 18.43 -22.99 15.21
C VAL A 765 19.78 -22.31 15.06
N TYR A 766 20.85 -23.04 15.35
CA TYR A 766 22.23 -22.56 15.21
C TYR A 766 23.06 -23.62 14.49
N GLU A 767 23.54 -23.30 13.28
CA GLU A 767 24.28 -24.24 12.43
C GLU A 767 23.52 -25.59 12.33
N ASP A 768 24.14 -26.71 12.68
CA ASP A 768 23.53 -28.05 12.61
C ASP A 768 22.68 -28.41 13.85
N LEU A 769 22.50 -27.48 14.79
CA LEU A 769 21.80 -27.71 16.05
C LEU A 769 20.38 -27.12 16.06
N LEU A 770 19.42 -27.94 16.51
CA LEU A 770 18.11 -27.50 16.96
C LEU A 770 18.13 -27.38 18.49
N LEU A 771 17.96 -26.15 18.98
CA LEU A 771 17.96 -25.81 20.40
C LEU A 771 16.55 -25.86 20.97
N ALA A 772 16.41 -26.54 22.10
CA ALA A 772 15.14 -26.83 22.76
C ALA A 772 15.17 -26.41 24.23
N GLY A 773 14.30 -25.48 24.61
CA GLY A 773 14.01 -25.21 26.01
C GLY A 773 13.19 -26.36 26.60
N VAL A 774 13.73 -27.05 27.61
CA VAL A 774 13.08 -28.22 28.22
C VAL A 774 12.20 -27.76 29.37
N GLY A 775 10.88 -27.79 29.17
CA GLY A 775 9.86 -27.38 30.13
C GLY A 775 9.85 -25.88 30.40
N PHE A 776 8.66 -25.30 30.56
CA PHE A 776 8.53 -23.94 31.07
C PHE A 776 8.96 -23.83 32.53
N ALA A 777 9.38 -22.64 32.96
CA ALA A 777 9.85 -22.38 34.31
C ALA A 777 8.75 -22.54 35.38
N ASP A 778 7.47 -22.32 35.01
CA ASP A 778 6.26 -22.61 35.79
C ASP A 778 6.38 -22.13 37.25
N TYR A 779 6.75 -20.87 37.47
CA TYR A 779 6.99 -20.29 38.80
C TYR A 779 5.77 -20.39 39.72
N SER A 780 4.55 -20.29 39.19
CA SER A 780 3.32 -20.47 39.96
C SER A 780 3.22 -21.86 40.60
N LYS A 781 3.51 -22.92 39.83
CA LYS A 781 3.52 -24.31 40.33
C LYS A 781 4.75 -24.63 41.16
N ARG A 782 5.93 -24.18 40.72
CA ARG A 782 7.23 -24.55 41.31
C ARG A 782 7.55 -23.77 42.58
N LEU A 783 7.23 -22.49 42.60
CA LEU A 783 7.59 -21.55 43.67
C LEU A 783 6.37 -20.94 44.37
N GLY A 784 5.16 -21.37 44.01
CA GLY A 784 3.91 -20.82 44.55
C GLY A 784 3.71 -19.35 44.19
N TYR A 785 4.20 -18.89 43.04
CA TYR A 785 3.99 -17.52 42.59
C TYR A 785 2.49 -17.24 42.42
N GLU A 786 1.98 -16.19 43.08
CA GLU A 786 0.58 -15.81 43.02
C GLU A 786 0.43 -14.60 42.11
N TYR A 787 -0.37 -14.77 41.07
CA TYR A 787 -0.66 -13.73 40.10
C TYR A 787 -1.94 -12.96 40.48
N GLU A 788 -1.84 -11.65 40.73
CA GLU A 788 -3.03 -10.82 40.98
C GLU A 788 -3.74 -10.42 39.65
N PRO A 789 -5.06 -10.67 39.51
CA PRO A 789 -5.84 -10.11 38.41
C PRO A 789 -5.84 -8.58 38.52
N ALA A 790 -5.43 -7.89 37.45
CA ALA A 790 -4.98 -6.50 37.54
C ALA A 790 -6.03 -5.50 38.10
N GLY A 791 -5.54 -4.59 38.96
CA GLY A 791 -6.14 -3.28 39.22
C GLY A 791 -5.98 -2.31 38.04
N LYS A 792 -6.12 -0.99 38.29
CA LYS A 792 -6.35 0.11 37.30
C LYS A 792 -5.45 0.23 36.04
N ARG A 793 -4.38 -0.56 35.88
CA ARG A 793 -3.54 -0.63 34.66
C ARG A 793 -3.75 -1.88 33.78
N GLY A 794 -4.60 -2.83 34.21
CA GLY A 794 -5.27 -3.80 33.31
C GLY A 794 -4.44 -4.89 32.61
N LEU A 795 -3.16 -5.09 32.90
CA LEU A 795 -2.36 -6.18 32.30
C LEU A 795 -2.34 -7.40 33.22
N ALA A 796 -3.16 -8.41 32.91
CA ALA A 796 -3.18 -9.71 33.57
C ALA A 796 -2.16 -10.69 32.91
N TRP A 797 -0.87 -10.71 33.30
CA TRP A 797 0.13 -11.58 32.62
C TRP A 797 1.10 -12.35 33.56
N SER A 798 1.11 -13.68 33.42
CA SER A 798 1.97 -14.61 34.19
C SER A 798 3.38 -14.79 33.58
N PRO A 799 4.46 -14.86 34.40
CA PRO A 799 5.81 -15.09 33.89
C PRO A 799 6.11 -16.55 33.57
N ASP A 800 5.21 -17.49 33.88
CA ASP A 800 5.49 -18.94 33.88
C ASP A 800 6.07 -19.45 32.56
N ARG A 801 5.66 -18.85 31.43
CA ARG A 801 6.05 -19.27 30.08
C ARG A 801 7.21 -18.46 29.46
N SER A 802 7.89 -17.60 30.22
CA SER A 802 8.96 -16.72 29.68
C SER A 802 10.38 -17.29 29.78
N ALA A 803 10.53 -18.49 30.33
CA ALA A 803 11.82 -19.10 30.58
C ALA A 803 11.71 -20.63 30.59
N SER A 804 12.85 -21.29 30.39
CA SER A 804 12.97 -22.75 30.37
C SER A 804 13.77 -23.28 31.56
N ARG A 805 13.51 -24.53 31.98
CA ARG A 805 14.19 -25.16 33.12
C ARG A 805 15.54 -25.81 32.77
N ALA A 806 15.74 -26.10 31.49
CA ALA A 806 16.99 -26.56 30.94
C ALA A 806 17.03 -26.21 29.45
N LEU A 807 18.21 -26.28 28.85
CA LEU A 807 18.39 -26.23 27.41
C LEU A 807 18.91 -27.59 26.93
N MET A 808 18.43 -28.04 25.78
CA MET A 808 18.85 -29.27 25.13
C MET A 808 19.12 -28.99 23.66
N ALA A 809 20.13 -29.64 23.08
CA ALA A 809 20.37 -29.58 21.65
C ALA A 809 20.14 -30.94 20.98
N PHE A 810 19.60 -30.88 19.78
CA PHE A 810 19.49 -32.00 18.85
C PHE A 810 20.35 -31.71 17.63
N ASP A 811 20.94 -32.75 17.06
CA ASP A 811 21.39 -32.67 15.67
C ASP A 811 20.13 -32.54 14.80
N ARG A 812 20.01 -31.41 14.09
CA ARG A 812 18.75 -31.06 13.41
C ARG A 812 18.46 -31.93 12.19
N HIS A 813 19.48 -32.59 11.64
CA HIS A 813 19.37 -33.40 10.43
C HIS A 813 18.93 -34.84 10.74
N SER A 814 19.53 -35.44 11.77
CA SER A 814 19.27 -36.80 12.24
C SER A 814 18.12 -36.87 13.25
N GLY A 815 17.93 -35.83 14.07
CA GLY A 815 17.01 -35.82 15.21
C GLY A 815 17.60 -36.39 16.50
N GLU A 816 18.88 -36.75 16.52
CA GLU A 816 19.51 -37.33 17.71
C GLU A 816 19.82 -36.27 18.77
N PRO A 817 19.51 -36.53 20.05
CA PRO A 817 19.88 -35.64 21.14
C PRO A 817 21.40 -35.59 21.32
N ARG A 818 21.96 -34.41 21.52
CA ARG A 818 23.42 -34.19 21.65
C ARG A 818 23.83 -33.99 23.10
N TRP A 819 23.23 -33.01 23.75
CA TRP A 819 23.54 -32.64 25.14
C TRP A 819 22.36 -31.93 25.79
N ARG A 820 22.43 -31.81 27.12
CA ARG A 820 21.45 -31.09 27.95
C ARG A 820 22.16 -30.35 29.08
N VAL A 821 21.78 -29.10 29.30
CA VAL A 821 22.29 -28.22 30.37
C VAL A 821 21.12 -27.75 31.25
N PRO A 822 21.13 -28.03 32.57
CA PRO A 822 20.10 -27.55 33.48
C PRO A 822 20.27 -26.08 33.85
N ALA A 823 19.16 -25.36 34.06
CA ALA A 823 19.19 -24.03 34.67
C ALA A 823 19.29 -24.14 36.20
N ASP A 824 20.02 -23.22 36.82
CA ASP A 824 20.06 -23.07 38.29
C ASP A 824 18.77 -22.39 38.77
N GLN A 825 18.27 -21.41 38.02
CA GLN A 825 17.03 -20.69 38.30
C GLN A 825 16.00 -20.92 37.19
N SER A 826 16.32 -20.43 36.00
CA SER A 826 15.53 -20.49 34.77
C SER A 826 16.25 -19.72 33.65
N PHE A 827 16.42 -20.35 32.48
CA PHE A 827 16.98 -19.67 31.31
C PHE A 827 15.92 -18.79 30.65
N LEU A 828 16.07 -17.46 30.76
CA LEU A 828 15.14 -16.50 30.17
C LEU A 828 15.20 -16.60 28.64
N HIS A 829 14.05 -16.73 27.96
CA HIS A 829 14.05 -16.97 26.50
C HIS A 829 14.71 -15.84 25.68
N ASN A 830 14.52 -14.58 26.10
CA ASN A 830 15.16 -13.41 25.49
C ASN A 830 16.67 -13.31 25.82
N GLY A 831 17.16 -14.15 26.73
CA GLY A 831 18.57 -14.25 27.12
C GLY A 831 19.21 -15.55 26.67
N ILE A 832 18.71 -16.18 25.59
CA ILE A 832 19.34 -17.32 24.92
C ILE A 832 19.77 -16.85 23.54
N VAL A 833 21.07 -16.85 23.28
CA VAL A 833 21.66 -16.50 21.96
C VAL A 833 22.80 -17.45 21.60
N ALA A 834 23.08 -17.59 20.31
CA ALA A 834 24.16 -18.43 19.82
C ALA A 834 25.01 -17.73 18.74
N GLY A 835 26.30 -18.05 18.71
CA GLY A 835 27.27 -17.54 17.73
C GLY A 835 28.72 -17.81 18.12
N GLY A 836 29.62 -17.80 17.15
CA GLY A 836 31.06 -18.03 17.38
C GLY A 836 31.37 -19.41 17.96
N GLY A 837 30.55 -20.43 17.66
CA GLY A 837 30.66 -21.77 18.22
C GLY A 837 30.18 -21.90 19.67
N ARG A 838 29.46 -20.90 20.19
CA ARG A 838 29.03 -20.84 21.60
C ARG A 838 27.55 -20.54 21.73
N ILE A 839 26.99 -20.92 22.88
CA ILE A 839 25.63 -20.55 23.30
C ILE A 839 25.75 -19.80 24.62
N TYR A 840 25.05 -18.67 24.70
CA TYR A 840 25.05 -17.79 25.86
C TYR A 840 23.67 -17.80 26.51
N LEU A 841 23.65 -17.93 27.83
CA LEU A 841 22.46 -18.17 28.62
C LEU A 841 22.39 -17.20 29.81
N LEU A 842 21.29 -16.47 29.90
CA LEU A 842 20.94 -15.68 31.07
C LEU A 842 20.04 -16.51 31.99
N ASP A 843 20.60 -16.92 33.12
CA ASP A 843 19.96 -17.77 34.12
C ASP A 843 19.60 -16.96 35.36
N LYS A 844 18.30 -16.65 35.50
CA LYS A 844 17.80 -15.72 36.51
C LYS A 844 16.28 -15.86 36.68
N LEU A 845 15.75 -15.48 37.85
CA LEU A 845 14.32 -15.33 38.10
C LEU A 845 13.79 -13.94 37.65
N PRO A 846 12.53 -13.84 37.17
CA PRO A 846 11.89 -12.55 36.94
C PRO A 846 11.83 -11.73 38.24
N LYS A 847 12.03 -10.40 38.14
CA LYS A 847 12.15 -9.51 39.30
C LYS A 847 10.98 -9.63 40.28
N ARG A 848 9.74 -9.72 39.78
CA ARG A 848 8.56 -9.87 40.65
C ARG A 848 8.51 -11.20 41.40
N VAL A 849 9.06 -12.27 40.84
CA VAL A 849 9.15 -13.59 41.49
C VAL A 849 10.20 -13.52 42.60
N GLU A 850 11.36 -12.91 42.33
CA GLU A 850 12.40 -12.66 43.33
C GLU A 850 11.88 -11.83 44.51
N GLU A 851 11.14 -10.75 44.22
CA GLU A 851 10.54 -9.89 45.24
C GLU A 851 9.50 -10.64 46.09
N GLN A 852 8.69 -11.50 45.50
CA GLN A 852 7.73 -12.31 46.25
C GLN A 852 8.43 -13.32 47.17
N ASN A 853 9.42 -14.05 46.67
CA ASN A 853 10.18 -15.02 47.47
C ASN A 853 10.87 -14.33 48.65
N ARG A 854 11.46 -13.15 48.42
CA ARG A 854 12.05 -12.33 49.48
C ARG A 854 11.03 -11.92 50.54
N ARG A 855 9.80 -11.55 50.16
CA ARG A 855 8.71 -11.23 51.11
C ARG A 855 8.26 -12.46 51.93
N ARG A 856 8.39 -13.67 51.38
CA ARG A 856 8.07 -14.94 52.04
C ARG A 856 9.19 -15.47 52.96
N GLY A 857 10.30 -14.73 53.10
CA GLY A 857 11.43 -15.12 53.93
C GLY A 857 12.37 -16.13 53.28
N ASP A 858 12.19 -16.41 51.99
CA ASP A 858 13.10 -17.24 51.21
C ASP A 858 14.20 -16.35 50.60
N SER A 859 15.32 -16.23 51.33
CA SER A 859 16.52 -15.53 50.89
C SER A 859 17.55 -16.47 50.24
N GLY A 860 17.20 -17.74 50.01
CA GLY A 860 18.08 -18.78 49.49
C GLY A 860 18.33 -18.68 47.98
N ALA A 861 19.60 -18.46 47.63
CA ALA A 861 20.19 -18.55 46.28
C ALA A 861 19.73 -17.51 45.23
N THR A 862 19.97 -16.23 45.48
CA THR A 862 19.89 -15.14 44.48
C THR A 862 21.14 -15.08 43.57
N GLY A 863 21.60 -16.22 43.06
CA GLY A 863 22.69 -16.26 42.09
C GLY A 863 22.12 -15.98 40.70
N HIS A 864 22.37 -14.80 40.15
CA HIS A 864 22.21 -14.61 38.71
C HIS A 864 23.43 -15.23 38.03
N ARG A 865 23.24 -15.90 36.89
CA ARG A 865 24.35 -16.48 36.13
C ARG A 865 24.25 -16.10 34.67
N LEU A 866 25.32 -15.50 34.15
CA LEU A 866 25.59 -15.43 32.71
C LEU A 866 26.51 -16.58 32.37
N LEU A 867 26.07 -17.49 31.52
CA LEU A 867 26.79 -18.72 31.19
C LEU A 867 27.08 -18.78 29.69
N ALA A 868 28.32 -19.07 29.33
CA ALA A 868 28.70 -19.47 27.98
C ALA A 868 29.04 -20.96 27.95
N ILE A 869 28.45 -21.68 27.01
CA ILE A 869 28.73 -23.10 26.77
C ILE A 869 29.24 -23.30 25.33
N ALA A 870 30.03 -24.35 25.12
CA ALA A 870 30.39 -24.80 23.77
C ALA A 870 29.14 -25.32 23.06
N ALA A 871 28.85 -24.83 21.85
CA ALA A 871 27.64 -25.21 21.13
C ALA A 871 27.58 -26.72 20.83
N GLU A 872 28.71 -27.33 20.46
CA GLU A 872 28.77 -28.75 20.08
C GLU A 872 28.60 -29.71 21.26
N THR A 873 29.15 -29.39 22.44
CA THR A 873 29.24 -30.33 23.57
C THR A 873 28.32 -29.96 24.74
N GLY A 874 27.86 -28.71 24.82
CA GLY A 874 27.14 -28.18 25.96
C GLY A 874 28.01 -27.95 27.20
N GLU A 875 29.33 -28.11 27.10
CA GLU A 875 30.25 -27.91 28.22
C GLU A 875 30.39 -26.43 28.57
N PRO A 876 30.43 -26.06 29.86
CA PRO A 876 30.63 -24.68 30.28
C PRO A 876 32.04 -24.20 29.91
N LEU A 877 32.12 -23.06 29.23
CA LEU A 877 33.37 -22.40 28.87
C LEU A 877 33.76 -21.35 29.91
N TRP A 878 32.80 -20.49 30.26
CA TRP A 878 32.96 -19.48 31.31
C TRP A 878 31.59 -19.10 31.87
N GLN A 879 31.58 -18.55 33.09
CA GLN A 879 30.37 -18.00 33.71
C GLN A 879 30.67 -16.76 34.55
N SER A 880 29.69 -15.90 34.75
CA SER A 880 29.75 -14.72 35.63
C SER A 880 28.53 -14.64 36.56
N GLY A 881 28.77 -14.30 37.82
CA GLY A 881 27.72 -14.13 38.85
C GLY A 881 27.06 -12.74 38.86
N ASP A 882 27.64 -11.77 38.13
CA ASP A 882 27.19 -10.37 38.11
C ASP A 882 26.15 -10.10 37.00
N ALA A 883 25.37 -11.13 36.64
CA ALA A 883 24.41 -11.02 35.57
C ALA A 883 23.23 -10.10 35.94
N PHE A 884 22.81 -9.27 34.99
CA PHE A 884 21.66 -8.37 35.10
C PHE A 884 20.83 -8.36 33.82
N GLY A 885 19.77 -7.55 33.81
CA GLY A 885 18.92 -7.38 32.64
C GLY A 885 18.09 -8.62 32.34
N THR A 886 17.65 -8.70 31.08
CA THR A 886 16.69 -9.69 30.58
C THR A 886 16.96 -10.07 29.12
N TRP A 887 18.00 -9.50 28.53
CA TRP A 887 18.27 -9.55 27.09
C TRP A 887 19.74 -9.85 26.83
N LEU A 888 20.00 -10.81 25.93
CA LEU A 888 21.32 -11.03 25.36
C LEU A 888 21.27 -10.83 23.83
N SER A 889 22.36 -10.31 23.28
CA SER A 889 22.64 -10.29 21.84
C SER A 889 24.11 -10.62 21.59
N TYR A 890 24.44 -11.17 20.41
CA TYR A 890 25.81 -11.49 20.02
C TYR A 890 26.21 -10.79 18.71
N ALA A 891 27.33 -10.09 18.72
CA ALA A 891 27.91 -9.41 17.56
C ALA A 891 29.04 -10.28 16.97
N GLY A 892 28.70 -11.10 15.97
CA GLY A 892 29.61 -12.07 15.39
C GLY A 892 30.85 -11.49 14.70
N GLU A 893 30.73 -10.34 14.05
CA GLU A 893 31.87 -9.68 13.39
C GLU A 893 32.97 -9.26 14.37
N HIS A 894 32.63 -9.03 15.63
CA HIS A 894 33.53 -8.55 16.69
C HIS A 894 33.85 -9.59 17.76
N ASP A 895 33.19 -10.76 17.72
CA ASP A 895 33.15 -11.76 18.81
C ASP A 895 32.83 -11.12 20.19
N LEU A 896 31.77 -10.31 20.23
CA LEU A 896 31.31 -9.60 21.42
C LEU A 896 29.91 -10.05 21.86
N LEU A 897 29.73 -10.25 23.15
CA LEU A 897 28.44 -10.55 23.77
C LEU A 897 27.90 -9.30 24.46
N ILE A 898 26.62 -9.01 24.28
CA ILE A 898 25.94 -7.87 24.87
C ILE A 898 24.92 -8.35 25.88
N GLN A 899 24.99 -7.80 27.09
CA GLN A 899 24.01 -7.98 28.16
C GLN A 899 23.27 -6.67 28.41
N ALA A 900 21.94 -6.72 28.31
CA ALA A 900 21.09 -5.55 28.29
C ALA A 900 19.75 -5.79 28.98
N GLY A 901 19.02 -4.70 29.21
CA GLY A 901 17.59 -4.72 29.45
C GLY A 901 16.82 -4.56 28.14
N SER A 902 15.51 -4.83 28.16
CA SER A 902 14.67 -4.61 26.98
C SER A 902 13.33 -3.95 27.29
N ALA A 903 13.24 -3.12 28.34
CA ALA A 903 11.97 -2.53 28.74
C ALA A 903 11.33 -1.66 27.64
N ALA A 904 10.08 -1.97 27.32
CA ALA A 904 9.22 -1.17 26.45
C ALA A 904 7.74 -1.37 26.86
N ALA A 905 6.85 -0.52 26.34
CA ALA A 905 5.44 -0.51 26.74
C ALA A 905 4.67 -1.79 26.34
N ASP A 906 5.17 -2.53 25.35
CA ASP A 906 4.61 -3.75 24.79
C ASP A 906 5.27 -5.05 25.28
N ARG A 907 6.18 -4.95 26.26
CA ARG A 907 6.96 -6.09 26.77
C ARG A 907 6.57 -6.43 28.21
N SER A 908 7.15 -7.49 28.74
CA SER A 908 6.90 -7.91 30.12
C SER A 908 7.21 -6.77 31.10
N PRO A 909 6.42 -6.56 32.17
CA PRO A 909 6.76 -5.58 33.20
C PRO A 909 8.01 -5.95 34.02
N ASP A 910 8.55 -7.18 33.86
CA ASP A 910 9.82 -7.59 34.46
C ASP A 910 11.06 -7.12 33.66
N GLU A 911 10.86 -6.56 32.47
CA GLU A 911 11.95 -6.06 31.64
C GLU A 911 12.64 -4.84 32.27
N VAL A 912 13.98 -4.79 32.16
CA VAL A 912 14.79 -3.71 32.75
C VAL A 912 15.02 -2.60 31.70
N GLY A 913 14.90 -1.33 32.11
CA GLY A 913 15.07 -0.15 31.23
C GLY A 913 16.36 0.64 31.45
N LYS A 914 17.36 0.01 32.09
CA LYS A 914 18.66 0.60 32.37
C LYS A 914 19.77 -0.45 32.42
N GLY A 915 20.99 -0.03 32.13
CA GLY A 915 22.19 -0.87 32.19
C GLY A 915 22.50 -1.54 30.85
N MET A 916 23.77 -1.51 30.47
CA MET A 916 24.29 -2.22 29.29
C MET A 916 25.75 -2.59 29.52
N ALA A 917 26.11 -3.83 29.22
CA ALA A 917 27.48 -4.32 29.30
C ALA A 917 27.84 -5.12 28.06
N VAL A 918 29.10 -4.99 27.63
CA VAL A 918 29.67 -5.71 26.50
C VAL A 918 30.84 -6.54 27.01
N TYR A 919 30.92 -7.79 26.57
CA TYR A 919 31.90 -8.78 27.01
C TYR A 919 32.66 -9.33 25.81
N ARG A 920 33.93 -9.66 26.00
CA ARG A 920 34.66 -10.53 25.07
C ARG A 920 34.02 -11.91 25.11
N ALA A 921 33.45 -12.34 24.00
CA ALA A 921 32.55 -13.49 24.03
C ALA A 921 33.28 -14.83 24.25
N GLY A 922 34.58 -14.90 23.93
CA GLY A 922 35.41 -16.09 24.14
C GLY A 922 35.83 -16.36 25.59
N GLU A 923 35.93 -15.34 26.43
CA GLU A 923 36.47 -15.47 27.80
C GLU A 923 35.60 -14.82 28.90
N GLY A 924 34.60 -14.02 28.53
CA GLY A 924 33.67 -13.41 29.48
C GLY A 924 34.21 -12.17 30.20
N SER A 925 35.34 -11.60 29.77
CA SER A 925 35.87 -10.35 30.32
C SER A 925 35.05 -9.14 29.84
N VAL A 926 34.77 -8.19 30.73
CA VAL A 926 34.01 -6.97 30.41
C VAL A 926 34.87 -6.04 29.54
N VAL A 927 34.35 -5.65 28.38
CA VAL A 927 34.92 -4.60 27.53
C VAL A 927 34.54 -3.23 28.10
N TRP A 928 33.24 -3.02 28.32
CA TRP A 928 32.72 -1.84 29.01
C TRP A 928 31.35 -2.16 29.63
N HIS A 929 30.97 -1.36 30.64
CA HIS A 929 29.69 -1.48 31.33
C HIS A 929 29.21 -0.08 31.73
N ASN A 930 27.98 0.26 31.36
CA ASN A 930 27.29 1.47 31.80
C ASN A 930 25.97 1.12 32.50
N ALA A 931 26.00 1.05 33.83
CA ALA A 931 24.85 0.67 34.65
C ALA A 931 23.72 1.73 34.68
N GLU A 932 24.05 2.99 34.40
CA GLU A 932 23.13 4.13 34.52
C GLU A 932 22.50 4.53 33.17
N LEU A 933 22.94 3.92 32.06
CA LEU A 933 22.36 4.16 30.74
C LEU A 933 20.90 3.70 30.72
N SER A 934 19.96 4.65 30.70
CA SER A 934 18.52 4.39 30.58
C SER A 934 18.06 4.59 29.14
N TYR A 935 17.43 3.57 28.56
CA TYR A 935 16.95 3.48 27.18
C TYR A 935 15.69 2.61 27.10
N VAL A 936 15.18 2.38 25.90
CA VAL A 936 13.97 1.59 25.65
C VAL A 936 14.26 0.47 24.67
N GLY A 937 13.55 -0.64 24.83
CA GLY A 937 13.48 -1.79 23.91
C GLY A 937 14.75 -2.64 23.90
N PRO A 938 14.76 -3.75 23.15
CA PRO A 938 16.03 -4.39 22.82
C PRO A 938 16.82 -3.46 21.89
N CYS A 939 18.16 -3.55 21.98
CA CYS A 939 19.07 -2.80 21.12
C CYS A 939 19.31 -3.56 19.82
N MET A 940 19.55 -2.83 18.74
CA MET A 940 19.91 -3.39 17.43
C MET A 940 21.42 -3.37 17.27
N ILE A 941 22.00 -4.44 16.74
CA ILE A 941 23.41 -4.49 16.35
C ILE A 941 23.50 -4.09 14.88
N HIS A 942 24.20 -3.00 14.56
CA HIS A 942 24.40 -2.53 13.18
C HIS A 942 25.87 -2.14 12.98
N GLY A 943 26.62 -3.00 12.28
CA GLY A 943 28.07 -2.84 12.12
C GLY A 943 28.77 -2.73 13.47
N ASP A 944 29.45 -1.61 13.69
CA ASP A 944 30.20 -1.32 14.92
C ASP A 944 29.34 -0.69 16.02
N ALA A 945 28.02 -0.54 15.81
CA ALA A 945 27.15 0.23 16.68
C ALA A 945 26.02 -0.60 17.34
N LEU A 946 25.71 -0.24 18.58
CA LEU A 946 24.49 -0.62 19.30
C LEU A 946 23.49 0.52 19.23
N ILE A 947 22.40 0.32 18.47
CA ILE A 947 21.34 1.31 18.30
C ILE A 947 20.24 1.06 19.34
N THR A 948 19.94 2.08 20.16
CA THR A 948 18.83 2.01 21.12
C THR A 948 17.48 2.32 20.47
N ASN A 949 16.39 1.83 21.04
CA ASN A 949 15.05 2.05 20.51
C ASN A 949 14.50 3.46 20.85
N ALA A 950 13.40 3.85 20.19
CA ALA A 950 12.68 5.10 20.45
C ALA A 950 11.24 4.82 20.88
N THR A 951 10.73 5.58 21.85
CA THR A 951 9.31 5.55 22.22
C THR A 951 8.51 6.59 21.44
N SER A 952 7.18 6.48 21.53
CA SER A 952 6.29 7.45 20.91
C SER A 952 6.65 8.89 21.30
N TYR A 953 6.88 9.74 20.31
CA TYR A 953 7.18 11.18 20.42
C TYR A 953 8.43 11.53 21.23
N ARG A 954 9.39 10.60 21.35
CA ARG A 954 10.66 10.86 22.03
C ARG A 954 11.84 10.38 21.20
N GLU A 955 12.91 11.15 21.22
CA GLU A 955 14.20 10.74 20.66
C GLU A 955 14.68 9.44 21.32
N SER A 956 15.29 8.57 20.52
CA SER A 956 16.14 7.49 21.00
C SER A 956 17.27 8.03 21.88
N LYS A 957 17.93 7.15 22.65
CA LYS A 957 19.17 7.51 23.35
C LYS A 957 20.40 7.54 22.45
N GLY A 958 20.20 7.28 21.15
CA GLY A 958 21.21 7.24 20.12
C GLY A 958 21.82 5.86 19.95
N ALA A 959 23.00 5.84 19.36
CA ALA A 959 23.80 4.65 19.17
C ALA A 959 25.14 4.75 19.90
N PHE A 960 25.71 3.60 20.26
CA PHE A 960 26.95 3.50 21.03
C PHE A 960 27.91 2.53 20.34
N GLN A 961 29.20 2.86 20.30
CA GLN A 961 30.23 2.02 19.72
C GLN A 961 30.35 0.71 20.52
N LEU A 962 30.37 -0.43 19.82
CA LEU A 962 30.57 -1.74 20.43
C LEU A 962 31.90 -1.84 21.19
N ALA A 963 32.95 -1.19 20.66
CA ALA A 963 34.30 -1.31 21.17
C ALA A 963 34.51 -0.64 22.54
N ASP A 964 33.82 0.47 22.84
CA ASP A 964 34.11 1.28 24.04
C ASP A 964 32.87 1.94 24.69
N GLY A 965 31.69 1.83 24.08
CA GLY A 965 30.45 2.42 24.59
C GLY A 965 30.35 3.94 24.38
N SER A 966 31.26 4.55 23.63
CA SER A 966 31.17 5.97 23.26
C SER A 966 30.01 6.24 22.29
N PRO A 967 29.36 7.41 22.33
CA PRO A 967 28.27 7.72 21.39
C PRO A 967 28.73 7.74 19.93
N VAL A 968 27.95 7.14 19.04
CA VAL A 968 28.13 7.28 17.59
C VAL A 968 27.73 8.69 17.17
N THR A 969 28.60 9.39 16.47
CA THR A 969 28.34 10.75 15.97
C THR A 969 28.16 10.77 14.46
N VAL A 970 27.36 11.73 13.98
CA VAL A 970 27.15 12.04 12.56
C VAL A 970 27.42 13.53 12.34
N ALA A 971 27.92 13.89 11.16
CA ALA A 971 28.04 15.29 10.77
C ALA A 971 26.64 15.89 10.54
N ASP A 972 26.33 17.00 11.19
CA ASP A 972 25.15 17.78 10.87
C ASP A 972 25.30 18.34 9.43
N PRO A 973 24.40 18.02 8.47
CA PRO A 973 24.53 18.45 7.08
C PRO A 973 24.35 19.96 6.90
N VAL A 974 23.81 20.67 7.90
CA VAL A 974 23.60 22.12 7.88
C VAL A 974 24.82 22.86 8.41
N THR A 975 25.36 22.45 9.57
CA THR A 975 26.45 23.17 10.27
C THR A 975 27.83 22.54 10.08
N GLY A 976 27.89 21.24 9.75
CA GLY A 976 29.12 20.44 9.67
C GLY A 976 29.64 19.95 11.02
N GLU A 977 28.97 20.26 12.13
CA GLU A 977 29.37 19.85 13.48
C GLU A 977 29.08 18.36 13.72
N GLN A 978 29.92 17.69 14.51
CA GLN A 978 29.70 16.30 14.90
C GLN A 978 28.70 16.24 16.06
N THR A 979 27.57 15.56 15.86
CA THR A 979 26.53 15.42 16.89
C THR A 979 26.20 13.95 17.14
N PRO A 980 25.83 13.54 18.36
CA PRO A 980 25.37 12.19 18.61
C PRO A 980 24.17 11.83 17.73
N TRP A 981 24.27 10.75 16.98
CA TRP A 981 23.20 10.31 16.10
C TRP A 981 22.00 9.81 16.93
N ARG A 982 20.79 10.23 16.55
CA ARG A 982 19.52 9.84 17.17
C ARG A 982 18.42 9.76 16.10
N PHE A 983 17.37 9.02 16.40
CA PHE A 983 16.13 9.05 15.62
C PHE A 983 14.91 9.19 16.53
N VAL A 984 13.76 9.54 15.94
CA VAL A 984 12.48 9.69 16.62
C VAL A 984 11.39 8.99 15.81
N ARG A 985 10.30 8.60 16.48
CA ARG A 985 9.05 8.14 15.86
C ARG A 985 7.86 8.87 16.48
N THR A 986 6.73 8.92 15.78
CA THR A 986 5.50 9.52 16.31
C THR A 986 4.78 8.58 17.27
N TYR A 987 3.81 7.77 16.83
CA TYR A 987 3.05 6.87 17.69
C TYR A 987 3.30 5.39 17.36
N GLY A 988 3.85 4.61 18.28
CA GLY A 988 4.09 3.20 18.02
C GLY A 988 4.43 2.40 19.26
N CYS A 989 4.01 1.14 19.23
CA CYS A 989 4.28 0.17 20.28
C CYS A 989 5.21 -0.97 19.85
N ASN A 990 5.62 -1.08 18.58
CA ASN A 990 6.49 -2.17 18.16
C ASN A 990 7.99 -1.87 18.38
N THR A 991 8.80 -2.93 18.34
CA THR A 991 10.26 -2.83 18.34
C THR A 991 10.74 -2.36 16.96
N ALA A 992 11.53 -1.29 16.88
CA ALA A 992 12.26 -0.98 15.64
C ALA A 992 13.21 -2.12 15.28
N VAL A 993 13.28 -2.43 13.98
CA VAL A 993 14.22 -3.41 13.44
C VAL A 993 15.08 -2.75 12.38
N ALA A 994 16.32 -3.22 12.26
CA ALA A 994 17.29 -2.69 11.32
C ALA A 994 17.42 -3.56 10.06
N SER A 995 17.79 -2.92 8.97
CA SER A 995 18.50 -3.50 7.83
C SER A 995 19.82 -2.75 7.67
N GLU A 996 20.56 -2.99 6.59
CA GLU A 996 21.79 -2.24 6.32
C GLU A 996 21.50 -0.76 6.02
N HIS A 997 20.37 -0.47 5.39
CA HIS A 997 20.06 0.87 4.88
C HIS A 997 18.87 1.55 5.57
N LEU A 998 18.06 0.82 6.34
CA LEU A 998 16.85 1.36 6.95
C LEU A 998 16.64 0.83 8.37
N LEU A 999 16.15 1.69 9.26
CA LEU A 999 15.34 1.24 10.39
C LEU A 999 13.88 1.25 9.97
N THR A 1000 13.11 0.24 10.35
CA THR A 1000 11.66 0.20 10.14
C THR A 1000 10.92 0.01 11.46
N PHE A 1001 9.78 0.69 11.61
CA PHE A 1001 9.00 0.67 12.85
C PHE A 1001 7.58 1.18 12.63
N ARG A 1002 6.76 1.10 13.67
CA ARG A 1002 5.44 1.73 13.71
C ARG A 1002 5.55 3.17 14.20
N SER A 1003 4.94 4.08 13.45
CA SER A 1003 4.95 5.52 13.71
C SER A 1003 3.62 6.12 13.21
N GLY A 1004 2.52 5.69 13.82
CA GLY A 1004 1.13 5.89 13.41
C GLY A 1004 0.82 5.08 12.16
N ALA A 1005 1.50 5.40 11.08
CA ALA A 1005 1.61 4.63 9.84
C ALA A 1005 2.85 3.70 9.87
N ALA A 1006 3.21 3.15 8.72
CA ALA A 1006 4.46 2.41 8.54
C ALA A 1006 5.64 3.39 8.45
N GLY A 1007 6.52 3.39 9.45
CA GLY A 1007 7.62 4.36 9.58
C GLY A 1007 8.99 3.78 9.23
N PHE A 1008 9.91 4.66 8.87
CA PHE A 1008 11.30 4.33 8.61
C PHE A 1008 12.27 5.43 9.08
N TYR A 1009 13.54 5.09 9.26
CA TYR A 1009 14.66 6.04 9.27
C TYR A 1009 15.67 5.62 8.19
N ASP A 1010 16.16 6.58 7.41
CA ASP A 1010 17.15 6.35 6.35
C ASP A 1010 18.57 6.26 6.93
N LEU A 1011 19.11 5.04 7.09
CA LEU A 1011 20.49 4.84 7.54
C LEU A 1011 21.52 5.00 6.41
N ALA A 1012 21.11 4.90 5.14
CA ALA A 1012 22.03 4.96 4.02
C ALA A 1012 22.53 6.38 3.77
N SER A 1013 21.62 7.35 3.84
CA SER A 1013 21.94 8.76 3.62
C SER A 1013 21.86 9.60 4.89
N HIS A 1014 21.29 9.07 5.98
CA HIS A 1014 20.88 9.87 7.14
C HIS A 1014 19.86 10.97 6.79
N SER A 1015 19.07 10.82 5.72
CA SER A 1015 18.05 11.80 5.34
C SER A 1015 16.94 12.00 6.38
N GLY A 1016 16.84 11.20 7.45
CA GLY A 1016 15.90 11.42 8.55
C GLY A 1016 14.85 10.35 8.73
N THR A 1017 13.82 10.66 9.53
CA THR A 1017 12.65 9.78 9.73
C THR A 1017 11.55 10.14 8.73
N GLY A 1018 10.87 9.15 8.16
CA GLY A 1018 9.67 9.36 7.35
C GLY A 1018 8.62 8.27 7.60
N ASN A 1019 7.46 8.42 6.97
CA ASN A 1019 6.39 7.42 7.02
C ASN A 1019 5.87 7.09 5.62
N PHE A 1020 5.72 5.80 5.32
CA PHE A 1020 4.99 5.32 4.16
C PHE A 1020 3.49 5.56 4.38
N GLY A 1021 2.94 6.40 3.53
CA GLY A 1021 1.56 6.83 3.58
C GLY A 1021 0.57 5.81 3.02
N GLY A 1022 -0.64 5.77 3.59
CA GLY A 1022 -1.79 5.06 3.01
C GLY A 1022 -2.04 3.67 3.58
N PHE A 1023 -1.15 3.14 4.42
CA PHE A 1023 -1.33 1.89 5.14
C PHE A 1023 -0.67 1.94 6.53
N LYS A 1024 -0.93 0.92 7.35
CA LYS A 1024 -0.47 0.85 8.74
C LYS A 1024 0.25 -0.47 9.04
N SER A 1025 1.27 -0.39 9.91
CA SER A 1025 1.95 -1.55 10.51
C SER A 1025 1.28 -2.05 11.82
N GLY A 1026 1.59 -3.28 12.20
CA GLY A 1026 1.06 -3.99 13.37
C GLY A 1026 1.62 -3.53 14.72
N CYS A 1027 1.18 -4.14 15.81
CA CYS A 1027 1.83 -3.97 17.13
C CYS A 1027 3.06 -4.88 17.28
N SER A 1028 3.09 -6.01 16.58
CA SER A 1028 4.32 -6.77 16.33
C SER A 1028 5.12 -6.13 15.19
N SER A 1029 6.43 -6.31 15.20
CA SER A 1029 7.30 -5.84 14.12
C SER A 1029 6.98 -6.61 12.85
N ASN A 1030 6.30 -5.95 11.90
CA ASN A 1030 5.86 -6.56 10.65
C ASN A 1030 6.33 -5.81 9.40
N LEU A 1031 7.32 -4.92 9.52
CA LEU A 1031 7.99 -4.27 8.40
C LEU A 1031 9.38 -4.87 8.24
N ILE A 1032 9.44 -6.11 7.74
CA ILE A 1032 10.68 -6.91 7.73
C ILE A 1032 11.34 -6.81 6.36
N ILE A 1033 12.62 -6.44 6.37
CA ILE A 1033 13.47 -6.39 5.17
C ILE A 1033 14.27 -7.68 5.11
N ALA A 1034 14.01 -8.48 4.09
CA ALA A 1034 14.71 -9.73 3.83
C ALA A 1034 14.40 -10.20 2.40
N ASP A 1035 15.21 -11.09 1.84
CA ASP A 1035 15.09 -11.60 0.48
C ASP A 1035 15.06 -10.51 -0.62
N GLY A 1036 15.61 -9.32 -0.32
CA GLY A 1036 15.67 -8.18 -1.22
C GLY A 1036 14.38 -7.37 -1.32
N VAL A 1037 13.44 -7.55 -0.38
CA VAL A 1037 12.15 -6.85 -0.34
C VAL A 1037 11.80 -6.38 1.07
N LEU A 1038 11.06 -5.26 1.18
CA LEU A 1038 10.40 -4.87 2.43
C LEU A 1038 9.00 -5.50 2.46
N SER A 1039 8.83 -6.51 3.31
CA SER A 1039 7.55 -7.21 3.49
C SER A 1039 6.70 -6.55 4.57
N ALA A 1040 5.44 -6.28 4.25
CA ALA A 1040 4.44 -5.68 5.15
C ALA A 1040 3.10 -6.44 5.10
N PRO A 1041 3.02 -7.66 5.67
CA PRO A 1041 1.75 -8.39 5.79
C PRO A 1041 0.76 -7.62 6.68
N ASP A 1042 -0.54 -7.76 6.41
CA ASP A 1042 -1.59 -7.03 7.11
C ASP A 1042 -1.81 -7.52 8.54
N TYR A 1043 -1.06 -6.93 9.49
CA TYR A 1043 -1.19 -7.20 10.92
C TYR A 1043 -2.25 -6.34 11.61
N THR A 1044 -3.18 -5.76 10.85
CA THR A 1044 -4.14 -4.79 11.34
C THR A 1044 -5.53 -5.38 11.59
N ARG A 1045 -5.63 -6.70 11.85
CA ARG A 1045 -6.87 -7.40 12.23
C ARG A 1045 -7.73 -6.53 13.16
N THR A 1046 -9.00 -6.34 12.78
CA THR A 1046 -10.03 -5.50 13.44
C THR A 1046 -9.71 -4.00 13.60
N CYS A 1047 -8.67 -3.49 12.92
CA CYS A 1047 -8.37 -2.06 12.93
C CYS A 1047 -9.44 -1.27 12.18
N THR A 1048 -9.93 -0.22 12.84
CA THR A 1048 -11.04 0.60 12.33
C THR A 1048 -10.62 2.02 11.97
N CYS A 1049 -9.32 2.30 12.02
CA CYS A 1049 -8.76 3.56 11.56
C CYS A 1049 -8.96 3.69 10.04
N ALA A 1050 -9.17 4.93 9.59
CA ALA A 1050 -9.40 5.31 8.21
C ALA A 1050 -8.11 5.39 7.38
N TYR A 1051 -7.14 4.48 7.60
CA TYR A 1051 -6.05 4.31 6.63
C TYR A 1051 -6.65 3.88 5.30
N GLN A 1052 -6.20 4.49 4.22
CA GLN A 1052 -6.78 4.34 2.88
C GLN A 1052 -6.78 2.88 2.41
N ASN A 1053 -5.71 2.13 2.67
CA ASN A 1053 -5.57 0.73 2.30
C ASN A 1053 -5.29 -0.15 3.51
N GLN A 1054 -6.05 -1.22 3.65
CA GLN A 1054 -5.83 -2.30 4.60
C GLN A 1054 -5.63 -3.59 3.80
N THR A 1055 -4.38 -3.95 3.56
CA THR A 1055 -4.00 -5.14 2.78
C THR A 1055 -2.54 -5.47 3.03
N SER A 1056 -2.14 -6.70 2.72
CA SER A 1056 -0.73 -7.10 2.71
C SER A 1056 -0.04 -6.52 1.47
N LEU A 1057 1.22 -6.12 1.61
CA LEU A 1057 2.03 -5.64 0.47
C LEU A 1057 3.52 -5.92 0.66
N ALA A 1058 4.28 -5.78 -0.43
CA ALA A 1058 5.73 -5.66 -0.39
C ALA A 1058 6.21 -4.47 -1.22
N LEU A 1059 7.33 -3.89 -0.78
CA LEU A 1059 7.98 -2.76 -1.43
C LEU A 1059 9.38 -3.15 -1.93
N VAL A 1060 9.80 -2.51 -3.02
CA VAL A 1060 11.15 -2.62 -3.62
C VAL A 1060 11.73 -1.24 -3.90
N PRO A 1061 13.07 -1.11 -4.02
CA PRO A 1061 13.69 0.13 -4.48
C PRO A 1061 13.07 0.62 -5.79
N MET A 1062 12.61 1.86 -5.77
CA MET A 1062 12.00 2.56 -6.90
C MET A 1062 12.50 4.02 -6.89
N PRO A 1063 13.68 4.30 -7.49
CA PRO A 1063 14.33 5.60 -7.41
C PRO A 1063 13.48 6.78 -7.91
N GLU A 1064 12.57 6.52 -8.83
CA GLU A 1064 11.63 7.51 -9.37
C GLU A 1064 10.48 7.88 -8.41
N ASN A 1065 10.30 7.13 -7.31
CA ASN A 1065 9.22 7.37 -6.37
C ASN A 1065 9.55 8.49 -5.37
N GLU A 1066 8.51 9.13 -4.84
CA GLU A 1066 8.69 10.20 -3.86
C GLU A 1066 9.01 9.70 -2.46
N ILE A 1067 9.79 10.53 -1.77
CA ILE A 1067 10.10 10.37 -0.37
C ILE A 1067 10.35 11.74 0.25
N TRP A 1068 9.76 11.93 1.42
CA TRP A 1068 10.04 13.05 2.31
C TRP A 1068 10.29 12.54 3.72
N THR A 1069 11.14 13.25 4.43
CA THR A 1069 11.53 12.97 5.79
C THR A 1069 11.44 14.23 6.65
N TYR A 1070 11.66 14.06 7.94
CA TYR A 1070 11.86 15.13 8.90
C TYR A 1070 13.07 14.80 9.77
N ASN A 1071 13.71 15.84 10.32
CA ASN A 1071 15.10 15.75 10.76
C ASN A 1071 15.34 16.32 12.15
N LEU A 1072 16.32 15.73 12.84
CA LEU A 1072 16.87 16.30 14.08
C LEU A 1072 18.10 17.19 13.83
N PHE A 1073 18.46 17.41 12.56
CA PHE A 1073 19.59 18.27 12.15
C PHE A 1073 19.21 19.74 12.13
N GLY A 1074 20.22 20.62 12.24
CA GLY A 1074 20.04 22.07 12.22
C GLY A 1074 19.03 22.58 13.25
N GLN A 1075 18.87 21.84 14.36
CA GLN A 1075 17.99 22.20 15.46
C GLN A 1075 18.72 23.18 16.42
N PRO A 1076 18.04 24.20 16.96
CA PRO A 1076 18.63 25.17 17.87
C PRO A 1076 19.31 24.53 19.10
N GLY A 1077 20.58 24.87 19.30
CA GLY A 1077 21.38 24.49 20.46
C GLY A 1077 21.40 25.57 21.54
N ASP A 1078 22.33 25.48 22.48
CA ASP A 1078 22.51 26.50 23.53
C ASP A 1078 23.15 27.79 23.00
N ALA A 1079 23.78 27.73 21.82
CA ALA A 1079 24.43 28.84 21.13
C ALA A 1079 24.01 28.88 19.66
N ARG A 1080 24.25 30.04 19.01
CA ARG A 1080 24.07 30.20 17.56
C ARG A 1080 25.07 29.33 16.81
N SER A 1081 24.63 28.73 15.70
CA SER A 1081 25.49 27.92 14.82
C SER A 1081 25.46 28.46 13.40
N GLU A 1082 26.61 28.49 12.73
CA GLU A 1082 26.73 28.98 11.36
C GLU A 1082 26.23 27.93 10.36
N VAL A 1083 25.42 28.35 9.37
CA VAL A 1083 24.99 27.48 8.28
C VAL A 1083 26.12 27.39 7.24
N ARG A 1084 26.66 26.19 7.04
CA ARG A 1084 27.66 25.90 6.00
C ARG A 1084 27.01 25.48 4.69
N ARG A 1085 25.96 24.66 4.74
CA ARG A 1085 25.30 24.14 3.56
C ARG A 1085 23.82 23.95 3.83
N ILE A 1086 22.95 24.46 2.96
CA ILE A 1086 21.51 24.20 3.06
C ILE A 1086 20.82 24.37 1.72
N GLY A 1087 19.76 23.59 1.48
CA GLY A 1087 18.79 23.82 0.44
C GLY A 1087 17.47 24.31 1.06
N ILE A 1088 16.86 25.36 0.51
CA ILE A 1088 15.49 25.76 0.83
C ILE A 1088 14.61 25.30 -0.33
N ASN A 1089 13.66 24.41 -0.07
CA ASN A 1089 12.70 23.92 -1.06
C ASN A 1089 11.33 24.57 -0.79
N LEU A 1090 10.93 25.49 -1.67
CA LEU A 1090 9.72 26.29 -1.50
C LEU A 1090 8.49 25.45 -1.87
N GLY A 1091 7.48 25.42 -1.01
CA GLY A 1091 6.24 24.66 -1.21
C GLY A 1091 6.38 23.14 -1.08
N ALA A 1092 7.55 22.63 -0.69
CA ALA A 1092 7.79 21.21 -0.51
C ALA A 1092 7.09 20.67 0.75
N PRO A 1093 6.71 19.39 0.78
CA PRO A 1093 5.94 18.82 1.87
C PRO A 1093 6.80 18.24 3.01
N GLY A 1094 8.13 18.25 2.87
CA GLY A 1094 9.07 17.81 3.90
C GLY A 1094 10.50 17.98 3.46
N ASP A 1095 11.42 17.46 4.26
CA ASP A 1095 12.85 17.58 4.02
C ASP A 1095 13.37 16.39 3.19
N ARG A 1096 14.50 16.59 2.52
CA ARG A 1096 15.22 15.52 1.81
C ARG A 1096 16.70 15.84 1.65
N LEU A 1097 17.56 14.88 1.96
CA LEU A 1097 18.99 14.98 1.69
C LEU A 1097 19.28 14.59 0.24
N ALA A 1098 19.96 15.47 -0.50
CA ALA A 1098 20.42 15.18 -1.86
C ALA A 1098 21.75 14.40 -1.85
N ASP A 1099 22.04 13.67 -2.92
CA ASP A 1099 23.28 12.88 -3.09
C ASP A 1099 24.57 13.71 -2.93
N ASN A 1100 24.49 15.03 -3.14
CA ASN A 1100 25.61 15.95 -2.97
C ASN A 1100 25.85 16.38 -1.50
N GLY A 1101 25.08 15.83 -0.55
CA GLY A 1101 25.16 16.13 0.89
C GLY A 1101 24.38 17.36 1.35
N THR A 1102 23.63 18.03 0.46
CA THR A 1102 22.80 19.18 0.84
C THR A 1102 21.47 18.72 1.42
N LEU A 1103 21.17 19.15 2.65
CA LEU A 1103 19.83 18.97 3.22
C LEU A 1103 18.90 20.04 2.67
N TRP A 1104 17.92 19.62 1.88
CA TRP A 1104 16.85 20.49 1.42
C TRP A 1104 15.72 20.47 2.44
N VAL A 1105 15.41 21.62 3.00
CA VAL A 1105 14.36 21.80 4.01
C VAL A 1105 13.12 22.40 3.38
N ASN A 1106 11.94 21.99 3.82
CA ASN A 1106 10.70 22.59 3.35
C ASN A 1106 10.53 24.04 3.84
N HIS A 1107 9.86 24.86 3.03
CA HIS A 1107 9.43 26.20 3.42
C HIS A 1107 8.06 26.54 2.82
N PRO A 1108 7.10 27.05 3.62
CA PRO A 1108 7.17 27.22 5.08
C PRO A 1108 7.26 25.86 5.81
N PRO A 1109 7.82 25.81 7.03
CA PRO A 1109 7.85 24.58 7.82
C PRO A 1109 6.46 24.24 8.38
N ASP A 1110 6.04 22.98 8.28
CA ASP A 1110 4.67 22.54 8.60
C ASP A 1110 4.40 22.33 10.11
N ASP A 1111 5.41 21.94 10.90
CA ASP A 1111 5.20 21.59 12.32
C ASP A 1111 6.42 21.77 13.25
N GLY A 1112 7.49 22.41 12.78
CA GLY A 1112 8.72 22.65 13.56
C GLY A 1112 9.67 21.46 13.62
N SER A 1113 9.45 20.40 12.83
CA SER A 1113 10.35 19.25 12.73
C SER A 1113 11.51 19.45 11.74
N SER A 1114 11.51 20.53 10.96
CA SER A 1114 12.57 20.88 10.03
C SER A 1114 13.63 21.77 10.70
N PRO A 1115 14.87 21.83 10.18
CA PRO A 1115 15.89 22.76 10.65
C PRO A 1115 15.38 24.21 10.74
N HIS A 1116 15.67 24.88 11.85
CA HIS A 1116 15.20 26.26 12.08
C HIS A 1116 16.12 27.28 11.40
N VAL A 1117 16.01 27.39 10.07
CA VAL A 1117 16.69 28.42 9.27
C VAL A 1117 15.67 29.49 8.87
N PRO A 1118 15.76 30.73 9.39
CA PRO A 1118 14.78 31.77 9.08
C PRO A 1118 14.79 32.14 7.60
N VAL A 1119 13.60 32.15 7.00
CA VAL A 1119 13.36 32.54 5.61
C VAL A 1119 12.22 33.55 5.58
N GLU A 1120 12.46 34.69 4.95
CA GLU A 1120 11.50 35.78 4.78
C GLU A 1120 11.17 35.93 3.28
N ILE A 1121 9.87 35.92 2.94
CA ILE A 1121 9.38 36.11 1.56
C ILE A 1121 8.69 37.47 1.44
N GLY A 1122 9.09 38.25 0.44
CA GLY A 1122 8.46 39.54 0.09
C GLY A 1122 7.60 39.44 -1.18
N GLY A 1123 6.42 40.05 -1.12
CA GLY A 1123 5.43 40.11 -2.20
C GLY A 1123 4.23 39.18 -1.98
N GLU A 1124 3.14 39.40 -2.73
CA GLU A 1124 2.03 38.45 -2.80
C GLU A 1124 2.48 37.22 -3.58
N SER A 1125 2.41 36.05 -2.93
CA SER A 1125 2.96 34.83 -3.50
C SER A 1125 2.02 33.63 -3.31
N ARG A 1126 2.08 32.68 -4.24
CA ARG A 1126 1.21 31.50 -4.29
C ARG A 1126 2.09 30.24 -4.40
N PRO A 1127 2.04 29.34 -3.41
CA PRO A 1127 2.77 28.07 -3.50
C PRO A 1127 2.11 27.11 -4.48
N PHE A 1128 2.91 26.22 -5.05
CA PHE A 1128 2.47 25.05 -5.78
C PHE A 1128 3.30 23.83 -5.37
N CYS A 1129 2.70 22.65 -5.46
CA CYS A 1129 3.36 21.37 -5.27
C CYS A 1129 2.66 20.34 -6.17
N GLY A 1130 3.44 19.62 -6.99
CA GLY A 1130 2.97 18.54 -7.84
C GLY A 1130 3.88 17.31 -7.67
N HIS A 1131 3.51 16.19 -8.30
CA HIS A 1131 4.31 14.98 -8.19
C HIS A 1131 5.57 15.08 -9.09
N SER A 1132 6.73 14.86 -8.50
CA SER A 1132 8.06 14.97 -9.11
C SER A 1132 8.29 14.10 -10.33
N ALA A 1133 7.61 12.96 -10.44
CA ALA A 1133 7.64 12.12 -11.65
C ALA A 1133 7.15 12.85 -12.93
N ARG A 1134 6.52 14.02 -12.83
CA ARG A 1134 6.16 14.85 -13.99
C ARG A 1134 7.24 15.83 -14.41
N ILE A 1135 8.21 16.10 -13.55
CA ILE A 1135 9.29 17.03 -13.84
C ILE A 1135 10.48 16.24 -14.39
N ALA A 1136 10.94 16.60 -15.59
CA ALA A 1136 12.16 16.03 -16.14
C ALA A 1136 13.38 16.90 -15.78
N GLY A 1137 14.51 16.24 -15.50
CA GLY A 1137 15.80 16.90 -15.24
C GLY A 1137 16.32 16.70 -13.81
N ASP A 1138 17.47 17.32 -13.51
CA ASP A 1138 18.13 17.23 -12.21
C ASP A 1138 17.29 17.93 -11.13
N LEU A 1139 17.33 17.41 -9.90
CA LEU A 1139 16.53 17.94 -8.79
C LEU A 1139 15.04 18.07 -9.13
N ALA A 1140 14.49 17.16 -9.95
CA ALA A 1140 13.08 17.14 -10.32
C ALA A 1140 12.13 17.26 -9.11
N TRP A 1141 12.49 16.63 -7.98
CA TRP A 1141 11.72 16.70 -6.74
C TRP A 1141 11.81 18.05 -6.00
N VAL A 1142 12.86 18.85 -6.24
CA VAL A 1142 12.90 20.26 -5.80
C VAL A 1142 12.06 21.11 -6.74
N ALA A 1143 12.18 20.88 -8.04
CA ALA A 1143 11.48 21.60 -9.10
C ALA A 1143 9.96 21.28 -9.19
N ALA A 1144 9.49 20.27 -8.46
CA ALA A 1144 8.08 19.87 -8.39
C ALA A 1144 7.25 20.76 -7.46
N SER A 1145 7.92 21.51 -6.59
CA SER A 1145 7.31 22.50 -5.71
C SER A 1145 7.93 23.87 -5.94
N GLY A 1146 7.20 24.92 -5.60
CA GLY A 1146 7.73 26.27 -5.67
C GLY A 1146 6.73 27.34 -5.28
N VAL A 1147 7.11 28.59 -5.52
CA VAL A 1147 6.28 29.76 -5.26
C VAL A 1147 6.26 30.66 -6.50
N GLU A 1148 5.06 31.03 -6.94
CA GLU A 1148 4.81 32.05 -7.96
C GLU A 1148 4.53 33.41 -7.27
N GLY A 1149 4.97 34.51 -7.87
CA GLY A 1149 4.67 35.88 -7.37
C GLY A 1149 5.73 36.48 -6.46
N LEU A 1150 6.65 35.65 -5.96
CA LEU A 1150 7.76 36.08 -5.09
C LEU A 1150 8.57 37.19 -5.76
N ARG A 1151 8.80 38.28 -5.03
CA ARG A 1151 9.65 39.41 -5.46
C ARG A 1151 10.97 39.45 -4.74
N GLN A 1152 10.99 38.99 -3.50
CA GLN A 1152 12.19 38.96 -2.68
C GLN A 1152 12.18 37.72 -1.77
N LEU A 1153 13.35 37.11 -1.57
CA LEU A 1153 13.59 36.04 -0.61
C LEU A 1153 14.84 36.39 0.21
N THR A 1154 14.74 36.32 1.52
CA THR A 1154 15.89 36.43 2.43
C THR A 1154 16.05 35.14 3.22
N VAL A 1155 17.23 34.52 3.16
CA VAL A 1155 17.59 33.33 3.95
C VAL A 1155 18.66 33.73 4.97
N ARG A 1156 18.40 33.57 6.27
CA ARG A 1156 19.41 33.81 7.32
C ARG A 1156 20.31 32.60 7.48
N LEU A 1157 21.61 32.77 7.36
CA LEU A 1157 22.62 31.71 7.30
C LEU A 1157 23.17 31.37 8.70
N VAL A 1158 22.29 31.39 9.70
CA VAL A 1158 22.58 31.09 11.10
C VAL A 1158 21.40 30.34 11.70
N VAL A 1159 21.68 29.25 12.40
CA VAL A 1159 20.72 28.56 13.27
C VAL A 1159 20.69 29.32 14.61
N PRO A 1160 19.51 29.81 15.07
CA PRO A 1160 19.41 30.58 16.31
C PRO A 1160 19.71 29.72 17.55
N ALA A 1161 20.06 30.38 18.66
CA ALA A 1161 20.14 29.71 19.95
C ALA A 1161 18.74 29.43 20.51
N LYS A 1162 18.57 28.38 21.33
CA LYS A 1162 17.30 28.06 21.98
C LYS A 1162 16.71 29.21 22.78
N SER A 1163 17.55 30.03 23.43
CA SER A 1163 17.11 31.22 24.18
C SER A 1163 16.48 32.30 23.32
N GLU A 1164 16.69 32.25 22.00
CA GLU A 1164 16.15 33.21 21.02
C GLU A 1164 14.80 32.72 20.45
N LEU A 1165 14.42 31.47 20.71
CA LEU A 1165 13.12 30.92 20.34
C LEU A 1165 12.06 31.35 21.38
N GLY A 1166 11.03 32.10 20.95
CA GLY A 1166 9.89 32.45 21.80
C GLY A 1166 9.85 33.89 22.33
N ALA A 1167 10.79 34.76 21.94
CA ALA A 1167 10.50 36.19 21.95
C ALA A 1167 9.47 36.46 20.85
N ALA A 1168 8.31 37.03 21.21
CA ALA A 1168 7.41 37.58 20.20
C ALA A 1168 8.22 38.50 19.28
N GLU A 1169 7.90 38.49 17.97
CA GLU A 1169 8.50 39.41 17.01
C GLU A 1169 8.65 40.79 17.66
N PRO A 1170 9.85 41.37 17.73
CA PRO A 1170 9.91 42.77 18.09
C PRO A 1170 9.16 43.52 17.00
N GLU A 1171 8.04 44.13 17.37
CA GLU A 1171 7.37 45.16 16.58
C GLU A 1171 8.45 46.02 15.94
N SER A 1172 8.35 46.17 14.62
CA SER A 1172 9.16 47.02 13.76
C SER A 1172 9.94 48.09 14.53
N LYS A 1173 11.21 47.81 14.85
CA LYS A 1173 12.11 48.89 15.25
C LYS A 1173 12.29 49.80 14.03
N PRO A 1174 12.07 51.11 14.15
CA PRO A 1174 12.30 52.04 13.05
C PRO A 1174 13.76 51.94 12.59
N GLU A 1175 13.97 52.01 11.28
CA GLU A 1175 15.29 52.05 10.64
C GLU A 1175 16.18 53.10 11.35
N GLY A 1176 17.16 52.65 12.14
CA GLY A 1176 18.04 53.58 12.85
C GLY A 1176 18.94 53.05 13.96
N GLU A 1177 18.65 51.89 14.57
CA GLU A 1177 19.51 51.36 15.65
C GLU A 1177 20.11 49.99 15.29
N ALA A 1178 21.40 50.01 14.93
CA ALA A 1178 22.19 48.82 14.75
C ALA A 1178 22.31 48.04 16.07
N ASP A 1179 21.94 46.76 16.05
CA ASP A 1179 22.26 45.81 17.12
C ASP A 1179 23.78 45.64 17.17
N GLN A 1180 24.42 46.27 18.17
CA GLN A 1180 25.88 46.30 18.33
C GLN A 1180 26.45 45.05 19.04
N SER A 1181 25.69 43.95 19.14
CA SER A 1181 26.12 42.77 19.92
C SER A 1181 26.63 41.55 19.13
N ALA A 1182 26.69 41.61 17.80
CA ALA A 1182 27.35 40.59 16.99
C ALA A 1182 28.38 41.24 16.04
N ALA A 1183 29.66 40.88 16.19
CA ALA A 1183 30.65 41.18 15.15
C ALA A 1183 30.17 40.52 13.85
N ALA A 1184 29.73 41.31 12.87
CA ALA A 1184 29.27 40.80 11.59
C ALA A 1184 30.41 39.97 10.97
N ALA A 1185 30.18 38.68 10.78
CA ALA A 1185 31.13 37.80 10.12
C ALA A 1185 31.48 38.41 8.75
N ALA A 1186 32.77 38.49 8.42
CA ALA A 1186 33.22 39.02 7.14
C ALA A 1186 32.57 38.20 6.00
N PRO A 1187 32.03 38.84 4.94
CA PRO A 1187 31.39 38.12 3.86
C PRO A 1187 32.35 37.10 3.22
N LEU A 1188 31.94 35.84 3.18
CA LEU A 1188 32.72 34.76 2.57
C LEU A 1188 32.18 34.44 1.17
N PRO A 1189 33.06 34.08 0.21
CA PRO A 1189 32.61 33.63 -1.11
C PRO A 1189 31.85 32.30 -0.97
N ALA A 1190 30.60 32.29 -1.42
CA ALA A 1190 29.72 31.13 -1.41
C ALA A 1190 29.30 30.75 -2.84
N THR A 1191 28.79 29.53 -2.98
CA THR A 1191 28.05 29.11 -4.17
C THR A 1191 26.56 29.11 -3.84
N VAL A 1192 25.77 29.76 -4.70
CA VAL A 1192 24.31 29.78 -4.64
C VAL A 1192 23.78 29.08 -5.88
N ARG A 1193 22.91 28.07 -5.74
CA ARG A 1193 22.15 27.51 -6.87
C ARG A 1193 20.68 27.83 -6.73
N LEU A 1194 20.07 28.21 -7.84
CA LEU A 1194 18.65 28.54 -7.93
C LEU A 1194 17.96 27.51 -8.82
N VAL A 1195 16.86 26.95 -8.33
CA VAL A 1195 16.08 25.93 -9.04
C VAL A 1195 14.77 26.57 -9.50
N PHE A 1196 14.44 26.35 -10.77
CA PHE A 1196 13.23 26.83 -11.42
C PHE A 1196 12.53 25.71 -12.19
N SER A 1197 11.23 25.84 -12.37
CA SER A 1197 10.40 25.03 -13.27
C SER A 1197 9.13 25.80 -13.58
N GLU A 1198 8.61 25.66 -14.80
CA GLU A 1198 7.27 26.14 -15.16
C GLU A 1198 6.27 24.98 -14.96
N PRO A 1199 5.42 25.02 -13.92
CA PRO A 1199 4.50 23.94 -13.60
C PRO A 1199 3.26 23.90 -14.51
N ASP A 1200 2.92 25.00 -15.19
CA ASP A 1200 1.79 25.01 -16.12
C ASP A 1200 2.25 24.61 -17.54
N PRO A 1201 1.81 23.45 -18.07
CA PRO A 1201 2.19 23.02 -19.41
C PRO A 1201 1.66 23.92 -20.54
N LYS A 1202 0.77 24.87 -20.25
CA LYS A 1202 0.20 25.79 -21.24
C LYS A 1202 1.07 27.02 -21.48
N VAL A 1203 1.91 27.41 -20.51
CA VAL A 1203 2.77 28.60 -20.59
C VAL A 1203 3.85 28.40 -21.65
N GLN A 1204 3.94 29.32 -22.61
CA GLN A 1204 4.94 29.28 -23.68
C GLN A 1204 6.17 30.13 -23.36
N ALA A 1205 7.26 29.87 -24.09
CA ALA A 1205 8.46 30.70 -24.06
C ALA A 1205 8.11 32.17 -24.36
N GLY A 1206 8.68 33.08 -23.58
CA GLY A 1206 8.50 34.53 -23.67
C GLY A 1206 7.40 35.10 -22.79
N GLU A 1207 6.51 34.27 -22.22
CA GLU A 1207 5.41 34.75 -21.37
C GLU A 1207 5.87 35.12 -19.96
N ARG A 1208 6.74 34.31 -19.35
CA ARG A 1208 7.27 34.53 -18.00
C ARG A 1208 8.77 34.84 -18.04
N VAL A 1209 9.10 36.13 -18.05
CA VAL A 1209 10.48 36.62 -18.14
C VAL A 1209 10.80 37.54 -16.97
N PHE A 1210 11.92 37.34 -16.27
CA PHE A 1210 12.33 38.17 -15.12
C PHE A 1210 13.86 38.23 -14.95
N ASP A 1211 14.37 39.30 -14.33
CA ASP A 1211 15.76 39.36 -13.87
C ASP A 1211 15.89 38.70 -12.50
N VAL A 1212 17.07 38.14 -12.21
CA VAL A 1212 17.44 37.59 -10.91
C VAL A 1212 18.63 38.38 -10.37
N ALA A 1213 18.49 38.97 -9.20
CA ALA A 1213 19.58 39.63 -8.48
C ALA A 1213 19.89 38.92 -7.16
N LEU A 1214 21.18 38.82 -6.85
CA LEU A 1214 21.70 38.32 -5.58
C LEU A 1214 22.46 39.45 -4.88
N GLN A 1215 22.13 39.73 -3.62
CA GLN A 1215 22.72 40.83 -2.84
C GLN A 1215 22.69 42.17 -3.60
N GLY A 1216 21.56 42.49 -4.24
CA GLY A 1216 21.34 43.71 -5.04
C GLY A 1216 22.06 43.75 -6.40
N LYS A 1217 22.80 42.70 -6.78
CA LYS A 1217 23.48 42.61 -8.09
C LYS A 1217 22.74 41.65 -9.01
N VAL A 1218 22.31 42.13 -10.17
CA VAL A 1218 21.71 41.29 -11.22
C VAL A 1218 22.73 40.26 -11.72
N VAL A 1219 22.44 38.98 -11.49
CA VAL A 1219 23.27 37.84 -11.86
C VAL A 1219 22.75 37.11 -13.10
N ILE A 1220 21.42 37.13 -13.33
CA ILE A 1220 20.77 36.57 -14.51
C ILE A 1220 19.84 37.64 -15.06
N ARG A 1221 20.01 38.00 -16.34
CA ARG A 1221 19.16 38.98 -17.02
C ARG A 1221 18.13 38.27 -17.89
N ARG A 1222 16.88 38.70 -17.82
CA ARG A 1222 15.74 38.25 -18.63
C ARG A 1222 15.67 36.72 -18.71
N LEU A 1223 15.68 36.07 -17.54
CA LEU A 1223 15.48 34.63 -17.43
C LEU A 1223 14.08 34.29 -17.95
N ASP A 1224 14.05 33.45 -19.00
CA ASP A 1224 12.87 32.76 -19.49
C ASP A 1224 13.03 31.28 -19.13
N VAL A 1225 12.28 30.83 -18.14
CA VAL A 1225 12.41 29.46 -17.60
C VAL A 1225 12.06 28.43 -18.67
N VAL A 1226 10.97 28.65 -19.43
CA VAL A 1226 10.50 27.71 -20.46
C VAL A 1226 11.49 27.64 -21.62
N ALA A 1227 12.00 28.78 -22.09
CA ALA A 1227 12.98 28.77 -23.18
C ALA A 1227 14.29 28.10 -22.77
N LYS A 1228 14.77 28.36 -21.56
CA LYS A 1228 16.07 27.85 -21.08
C LYS A 1228 16.02 26.39 -20.63
N ALA A 1229 14.89 25.93 -20.09
CA ALA A 1229 14.66 24.53 -19.73
C ALA A 1229 14.23 23.65 -20.92
N GLU A 1230 14.03 24.25 -22.11
CA GLU A 1230 13.51 23.59 -23.32
C GLU A 1230 12.09 23.02 -23.15
N GLY A 1231 11.22 23.78 -22.49
CA GLY A 1231 9.81 23.46 -22.27
C GLY A 1231 9.37 23.57 -20.80
N PRO A 1232 8.04 23.59 -20.54
CA PRO A 1232 7.50 23.49 -19.19
C PRO A 1232 7.70 22.08 -18.61
N LEU A 1233 7.43 21.91 -17.31
CA LEU A 1233 7.61 20.64 -16.58
C LEU A 1233 9.05 20.08 -16.66
N ARG A 1234 10.04 20.98 -16.72
CA ARG A 1234 11.47 20.65 -16.74
C ARG A 1234 12.19 21.49 -15.71
N SER A 1235 13.10 20.87 -14.97
CA SER A 1235 13.91 21.59 -14.00
C SER A 1235 15.00 22.40 -14.70
N LEU A 1236 15.29 23.57 -14.13
CA LEU A 1236 16.37 24.45 -14.52
C LEU A 1236 17.17 24.83 -13.28
N VAL A 1237 18.48 24.56 -13.30
CA VAL A 1237 19.38 24.87 -12.17
C VAL A 1237 20.41 25.91 -12.60
N GLU A 1238 20.39 27.08 -11.98
CA GLU A 1238 21.32 28.17 -12.23
C GLU A 1238 22.33 28.30 -11.10
N THR A 1239 23.62 28.15 -11.40
CA THR A 1239 24.70 28.21 -10.40
C THR A 1239 25.43 29.56 -10.45
N CYS A 1240 25.47 30.26 -9.33
CA CYS A 1240 26.21 31.50 -9.11
C CYS A 1240 27.34 31.25 -8.09
N SER A 1241 28.60 31.29 -8.54
CA SER A 1241 29.77 31.11 -7.66
C SER A 1241 30.41 32.45 -7.26
N GLY A 1242 31.03 32.48 -6.08
CA GLY A 1242 31.73 33.67 -5.59
C GLY A 1242 30.79 34.77 -5.08
N VAL A 1243 29.57 34.42 -4.67
CA VAL A 1243 28.61 35.35 -4.07
C VAL A 1243 29.09 35.66 -2.64
N LEU A 1244 29.34 36.92 -2.32
CA LEU A 1244 29.81 37.31 -0.99
C LEU A 1244 28.64 37.33 0.00
N LEU A 1245 28.63 36.37 0.94
CA LEU A 1245 27.56 36.20 1.93
C LEU A 1245 28.10 36.40 3.35
N GLY A 1246 27.44 37.28 4.11
CA GLY A 1246 27.60 37.41 5.55
C GLY A 1246 26.63 36.48 6.29
N ASP A 1247 25.75 37.04 7.11
CA ASP A 1247 24.74 36.30 7.89
C ASP A 1247 23.45 36.00 7.12
N ARG A 1248 23.32 36.47 5.87
CA ARG A 1248 22.11 36.31 5.07
C ARG A 1248 22.39 36.26 3.57
N LEU A 1249 21.48 35.61 2.84
CA LEU A 1249 21.35 35.66 1.38
C LEU A 1249 20.07 36.40 1.02
N GLN A 1250 20.16 37.43 0.19
CA GLN A 1250 19.02 38.15 -0.38
C GLN A 1250 18.92 37.89 -1.88
N ILE A 1251 17.73 37.50 -2.34
CA ILE A 1251 17.39 37.23 -3.74
C ILE A 1251 16.25 38.15 -4.14
N GLU A 1252 16.35 38.78 -5.30
CA GLU A 1252 15.30 39.62 -5.87
C GLU A 1252 14.94 39.14 -7.27
N LEU A 1253 13.63 39.05 -7.54
CA LEU A 1253 13.07 38.65 -8.83
C LEU A 1253 12.29 39.82 -9.44
N VAL A 1254 12.74 40.33 -10.58
CA VAL A 1254 12.19 41.53 -11.22
C VAL A 1254 11.54 41.17 -12.56
N PRO A 1255 10.21 41.09 -12.66
CA PRO A 1255 9.53 40.68 -13.89
C PRO A 1255 9.62 41.71 -15.00
N HIS A 1256 9.76 41.19 -16.22
CA HIS A 1256 9.66 41.91 -17.50
C HIS A 1256 8.27 41.62 -18.10
N GLY A 1257 7.22 42.16 -17.50
CA GLY A 1257 5.83 41.97 -17.97
C GLY A 1257 4.83 41.77 -16.82
N ASN A 1258 3.66 41.23 -17.16
CA ASN A 1258 2.58 40.97 -16.20
C ASN A 1258 2.66 39.59 -15.53
N ALA A 1259 3.39 38.65 -16.13
CA ALA A 1259 3.57 37.32 -15.55
C ALA A 1259 4.45 37.41 -14.30
N ALA A 1260 4.01 36.75 -13.23
CA ALA A 1260 4.72 36.70 -11.96
C ALA A 1260 6.06 35.95 -12.08
N PRO A 1261 7.12 36.31 -11.34
CA PRO A 1261 8.30 35.45 -11.24
C PRO A 1261 7.97 34.11 -10.54
N ILE A 1262 8.84 33.12 -10.73
CA ILE A 1262 8.73 31.80 -10.11
C ILE A 1262 10.08 31.39 -9.53
N LEU A 1263 10.09 30.67 -8.41
CA LEU A 1263 11.27 30.06 -7.81
C LEU A 1263 10.87 28.77 -7.09
N CYS A 1264 11.61 27.68 -7.33
CA CYS A 1264 11.36 26.37 -6.71
C CYS A 1264 12.23 26.17 -5.48
N GLY A 1265 13.53 26.47 -5.58
CA GLY A 1265 14.43 26.27 -4.45
C GLY A 1265 15.75 27.01 -4.56
N VAL A 1266 16.46 27.07 -3.44
CA VAL A 1266 17.73 27.77 -3.28
C VAL A 1266 18.71 26.90 -2.50
N GLU A 1267 19.84 26.55 -3.10
CA GLU A 1267 20.96 25.91 -2.40
C GLU A 1267 22.05 26.95 -2.09
N VAL A 1268 22.56 26.93 -0.85
CA VAL A 1268 23.68 27.76 -0.41
C VAL A 1268 24.79 26.85 0.11
N ILE A 1269 26.01 27.06 -0.38
CA ILE A 1269 27.22 26.33 0.04
C ILE A 1269 28.30 27.35 0.40
N ARG A 1270 28.74 27.34 1.65
CA ARG A 1270 29.81 28.17 2.22
C ARG A 1270 31.04 27.31 2.57
N PRO A 1271 32.25 27.89 2.51
CA PRO A 1271 33.50 27.18 2.77
C PRO A 1271 33.71 26.78 4.24
#